data_AF-A0AAE4MH87-F1
#
_entry.id   AF-A0AAE4MH87-F1
#
_cell.length_a   1.000
_cell.length_b   1.000
_cell.length_c   1.000
_cell.angle_alpha   90.00
_cell.angle_beta   90.00
_cell.angle_gamma   90.00
#
_symmetry.space_group_name_H-M   'P 1'
#
loop_
_entity.id
_entity.type
_entity.pdbx_description
1 polymer ?
#
loop_
_entity_poly.entity_id
_entity_poly.type
_entity_poly.pdbx_seq_one_letter_code
_entity_poly.pdbx_strand_id
1 'polypeptide(L)'
;MGKYCCFNCIKKDYSEKQLTDLCSICNMPYDFPLKEIPTTIVSEDNISYNVVMPKGRGFYAVTYLCTSGKFDEETILKVTPARIYDELKNFNRKEETSYGVFAKECVEHSDISKGTDHIVKIKNYFRADVTFGNHIIPCFVSELEYINGTTFNEFINEDSNINARNFAQLAIDLIRIWSELQNKQKYHNDLHGDNLIVEQLGQNIRRIDELNSSIRLMVIDLNSSKEESLSNTDRFGDQTQIYNHLKRMSELINNKVTTKATDSDFRIKETLEKITNLIAPLSERSRVPTPDELIHIVKEDFNSNLSYAPWERNFVLTRLDDGYNAQTIHKCYIPFLLVDPDNKWLKGISVSGPQLITGMRGCGKTTLLGALDFHARANFEHNDTHNRIDILKDDVYVGLSASCSNLIDNRGRASSDNFAKLIWIYTIELLGIIRHLKSLDSDLINPNYKKKVVEFLQCIVTINLLDDPTQLGDSDLEHYLSMKITCFSDADGPKLKDSPKNAFESLALLIMGMSELWNNKKVFFLLDDASIRYLKVDTIIDLFSNLLFQSSLCSFKITTEMQSVELMELTSPGNVALAREGRDFTMYDFGAKVLEKIKEKNKNSNGKTFLLKILEKRLSYYVNHPDHPPSKILGNSPLSVIALNIASASKSIELNTAYYGISALAGCCVGDIGDVILLYDRIVQKYKNETPVSKKDQSDCFQDLCSGRLYNLNRRDNKLQQYAISFAEASNYLLVKSKKDYDKKMKEYNDGARKVKPSLRLRQYTSMHVRVTSDEDKKNEQLKKLIELVDAGIFIFASGAPRSKNPGANPILQFKLAYRKLYGIASLIGLSDRDRFELSGEQLDDWLNNPSKEILIKNLKGDDDDNLEYTEDDKSPDRLFDELEDNPNDKSLIKNLKGDDDDNLEYTEVKAEQSEKKELPQMQLSFFDHFSVDENRKNDETLNTDLLYLHEKIKIDKIDLSSGISKKIDLVIIALGFEERASESAKNILNIWNPKKICLIKYPEEGKTNEIVSSIQKKGYGGLIEKIDHDNLVEIYNQIDNVESCLLDITGLSKPLIFSIAEKILSSDKKTIISYTEAEEYYPLEKTIFEKFEETKKMPKYKRFRKIMDGLLIGEKPEYEIRPLLETSDCYSTRPSTLLGFVVSKNQRILTLLENRDYSWAELFVSSGKSYRSQLAQMAADIVKSNYNNIETILSDRKNPEEILKQLLNKYYALYVNQGTNIEIGLTGTKLQTLACAALSSIGKISQCWYVHPAEFDKDQFSIGAKETVYYQFEKK
;
A
#
# COMPACT_ATOMS: atom_id res chain seq x y z
N MET A 1 -33.42 -37.45 -9.42
CA MET A 1 -34.69 -37.80 -10.11
C MET A 1 -35.02 -36.64 -11.04
N GLY A 2 -35.68 -36.87 -12.17
CA GLY A 2 -35.98 -35.82 -13.15
C GLY A 2 -37.45 -35.84 -13.56
N LYS A 3 -37.94 -34.74 -14.14
CA LYS A 3 -39.27 -34.69 -14.74
C LYS A 3 -39.15 -35.31 -16.13
N TYR A 4 -39.67 -36.53 -16.29
CA TYR A 4 -39.64 -37.24 -17.57
C TYR A 4 -41.05 -37.62 -18.01
N CYS A 5 -41.31 -37.42 -19.29
CA CYS A 5 -42.48 -37.95 -19.99
C CYS A 5 -42.08 -39.18 -20.79
N CYS A 6 -42.99 -40.14 -20.97
CA CYS A 6 -42.72 -41.29 -21.82
C CYS A 6 -42.60 -40.82 -23.27
N PHE A 7 -41.50 -41.19 -23.93
CA PHE A 7 -41.20 -40.76 -25.30
C PHE A 7 -42.18 -41.34 -26.33
N ASN A 8 -42.82 -42.48 -26.03
CA ASN A 8 -43.84 -43.12 -26.89
C ASN A 8 -45.29 -42.79 -26.46
N CYS A 9 -45.57 -42.78 -25.15
CA CYS A 9 -46.90 -42.54 -24.59
C CYS A 9 -46.97 -41.19 -23.85
N ILE A 10 -47.00 -40.11 -24.63
CA ILE A 10 -46.90 -38.74 -24.12
C ILE A 10 -48.12 -38.37 -23.25
N LYS A 11 -47.85 -37.92 -22.03
CA LYS A 11 -48.80 -37.27 -21.12
C LYS A 11 -48.09 -36.16 -20.35
N LYS A 12 -48.75 -35.02 -20.11
CA LYS A 12 -48.23 -33.95 -19.24
C LYS A 12 -48.24 -34.41 -17.77
N ASP A 13 -47.18 -35.10 -17.39
CA ASP A 13 -46.96 -35.54 -16.02
C ASP A 13 -45.60 -35.01 -15.55
N TYR A 14 -45.66 -34.02 -14.66
CA TYR A 14 -44.49 -33.33 -14.10
C TYR A 14 -44.00 -33.95 -12.78
N SER A 15 -44.49 -35.13 -12.41
CA SER A 15 -43.95 -35.88 -11.27
C SER A 15 -42.51 -36.32 -11.56
N GLU A 16 -41.68 -36.32 -10.50
CA GLU A 16 -40.30 -36.78 -10.55
C GLU A 16 -40.21 -38.29 -10.69
N LYS A 17 -39.37 -38.73 -11.63
CA LYS A 17 -39.18 -40.15 -11.97
C LYS A 17 -37.70 -40.45 -12.14
N GLN A 18 -37.33 -41.71 -12.02
CA GLN A 18 -36.04 -42.22 -12.48
C GLN A 18 -36.12 -42.61 -13.96
N LEU A 19 -35.00 -42.47 -14.67
CA LEU A 19 -34.91 -42.84 -16.09
C LEU A 19 -35.22 -44.33 -16.35
N THR A 20 -34.98 -45.17 -15.34
CA THR A 20 -35.26 -46.61 -15.34
C THR A 20 -36.72 -46.96 -15.01
N ASP A 21 -37.54 -45.99 -14.57
CA ASP A 21 -38.94 -46.25 -14.24
C ASP A 21 -39.72 -46.60 -15.51
N LEU A 22 -40.71 -47.48 -15.38
CA LEU A 22 -41.54 -47.94 -16.50
C LEU A 22 -42.76 -47.05 -16.67
N CYS A 23 -43.07 -46.72 -17.92
CA CYS A 23 -44.32 -46.04 -18.26
C CYS A 23 -45.53 -46.94 -17.96
N SER A 24 -46.53 -46.42 -17.27
CA SER A 24 -47.76 -47.15 -16.93
C SER A 24 -48.64 -47.54 -18.12
N ILE A 25 -48.32 -47.09 -19.34
CA ILE A 25 -49.10 -47.35 -20.56
C ILE A 25 -48.38 -48.33 -21.49
N CYS A 26 -47.14 -48.04 -21.88
CA CYS A 26 -46.38 -48.90 -22.79
C CYS A 26 -45.37 -49.82 -22.10
N ASN A 27 -45.22 -49.71 -20.77
CA ASN A 27 -44.25 -50.47 -19.98
C ASN A 27 -42.78 -50.31 -20.43
N MET A 28 -42.47 -49.27 -21.20
CA MET A 28 -41.10 -48.92 -21.60
C MET A 28 -40.45 -48.04 -20.54
N PRO A 29 -39.13 -48.17 -20.31
CA PRO A 29 -38.41 -47.26 -19.44
C PRO A 29 -38.33 -45.85 -20.06
N TYR A 30 -38.27 -44.80 -19.23
CA TYR A 30 -38.19 -43.41 -19.72
C TYR A 30 -36.91 -43.11 -20.51
N ASP A 31 -35.85 -43.88 -20.30
CA ASP A 31 -34.59 -43.84 -21.05
C ASP A 31 -34.52 -44.74 -22.28
N PHE A 32 -35.61 -45.39 -22.71
CA PHE A 32 -35.54 -46.30 -23.85
C PHE A 32 -34.91 -45.66 -25.12
N PRO A 33 -35.11 -44.36 -25.46
CA PRO A 33 -34.45 -43.77 -26.62
C PRO A 33 -32.92 -43.63 -26.46
N LEU A 34 -32.40 -43.62 -25.22
CA LEU A 34 -30.97 -43.65 -24.95
C LEU A 34 -30.38 -45.06 -25.05
N LYS A 35 -31.21 -46.10 -24.86
CA LYS A 35 -30.81 -47.52 -24.94
C LYS A 35 -30.96 -48.08 -26.35
N GLU A 36 -32.07 -47.80 -27.00
CA GLU A 36 -32.40 -48.22 -28.36
C GLU A 36 -32.05 -47.10 -29.35
N ILE A 37 -30.75 -46.87 -29.53
CA ILE A 37 -30.22 -45.75 -30.31
C ILE A 37 -30.48 -45.97 -31.81
N PRO A 38 -31.06 -45.01 -32.54
CA PRO A 38 -31.19 -45.09 -34.00
C PRO A 38 -29.80 -45.07 -34.65
N THR A 39 -29.56 -45.88 -35.68
CA THR A 39 -28.27 -45.87 -36.40
C THR A 39 -28.14 -44.67 -37.33
N THR A 40 -29.25 -44.28 -37.97
CA THR A 40 -29.33 -43.14 -38.88
C THR A 40 -30.66 -42.41 -38.71
N ILE A 41 -30.66 -41.10 -38.93
CA ILE A 41 -31.85 -40.27 -39.02
C ILE A 41 -31.81 -39.58 -40.39
N VAL A 42 -32.89 -39.66 -41.16
CA VAL A 42 -32.94 -39.12 -42.53
C VAL A 42 -33.99 -38.00 -42.58
N SER A 43 -33.61 -36.84 -43.11
CA SER A 43 -34.53 -35.72 -43.31
C SER A 43 -35.41 -35.91 -44.56
N GLU A 44 -36.47 -35.10 -44.68
CA GLU A 44 -37.35 -35.08 -45.86
C GLU A 44 -36.59 -34.74 -47.17
N ASP A 45 -35.47 -34.01 -47.05
CA ASP A 45 -34.57 -33.66 -48.16
C ASP A 45 -33.52 -34.75 -48.47
N ASN A 46 -33.69 -35.98 -47.95
CA ASN A 46 -32.76 -37.10 -48.08
C ASN A 46 -31.34 -36.85 -47.53
N ILE A 47 -31.19 -35.93 -46.57
CA ILE A 47 -29.93 -35.78 -45.84
C ILE A 47 -29.88 -36.87 -44.77
N SER A 48 -28.86 -37.73 -44.83
CA SER A 48 -28.64 -38.79 -43.86
C SER A 48 -27.66 -38.33 -42.77
N TYR A 49 -28.11 -38.44 -41.52
CA TYR A 49 -27.33 -38.16 -40.33
C TYR A 49 -26.96 -39.48 -39.66
N ASN A 50 -25.66 -39.77 -39.56
CA ASN A 50 -25.17 -40.96 -38.87
C ASN A 50 -25.11 -40.66 -37.37
N VAL A 51 -25.77 -41.47 -36.56
CA VAL A 51 -25.79 -41.27 -35.10
C VAL A 51 -24.52 -41.88 -34.51
N VAL A 52 -23.71 -41.04 -33.88
CA VAL A 52 -22.45 -41.45 -33.24
C VAL A 52 -22.73 -41.96 -31.84
N MET A 53 -23.45 -41.18 -31.02
CA MET A 53 -23.81 -41.54 -29.64
C MET A 53 -25.01 -40.73 -29.12
N PRO A 54 -25.80 -41.27 -28.18
CA PRO A 54 -26.76 -40.49 -27.41
C PRO A 54 -26.03 -39.51 -26.48
N LYS A 55 -26.56 -38.29 -26.36
CA LYS A 55 -26.02 -37.24 -25.48
C LYS A 55 -26.87 -37.02 -24.23
N GLY A 56 -28.19 -37.03 -24.34
CA GLY A 56 -29.03 -36.78 -23.17
C GLY A 56 -30.53 -36.90 -23.42
N ARG A 57 -31.29 -36.88 -22.32
CA ARG A 57 -32.76 -36.98 -22.31
C ARG A 57 -33.34 -35.81 -21.52
N GLY A 58 -34.09 -34.93 -22.20
CA GLY A 58 -34.86 -33.85 -21.57
C GLY A 58 -36.28 -34.29 -21.15
N PHE A 59 -37.20 -33.35 -20.92
CA PHE A 59 -38.59 -33.67 -20.54
C PHE A 59 -39.32 -34.50 -21.62
N TYR A 60 -39.31 -34.05 -22.88
CA TYR A 60 -39.91 -34.74 -24.03
C TYR A 60 -38.96 -35.03 -25.21
N ALA A 61 -37.71 -34.53 -25.19
CA ALA A 61 -36.75 -34.69 -26.27
C ALA A 61 -35.55 -35.58 -25.89
N VAL A 62 -34.92 -36.21 -26.88
CA VAL A 62 -33.63 -36.91 -26.75
C VAL A 62 -32.63 -36.24 -27.69
N THR A 63 -31.38 -36.09 -27.27
CA THR A 63 -30.32 -35.49 -28.07
C THR A 63 -29.29 -36.53 -28.49
N TYR A 64 -28.89 -36.47 -29.77
CA TYR A 64 -27.86 -37.33 -30.35
C TYR A 64 -26.74 -36.48 -30.93
N LEU A 65 -25.50 -36.94 -30.78
CA LEU A 65 -24.39 -36.47 -31.59
C LEU A 65 -24.40 -37.24 -32.91
N CYS A 66 -24.42 -36.49 -34.01
CA CYS A 66 -24.49 -37.04 -35.35
C CYS A 66 -23.39 -36.45 -36.22
N THR A 67 -22.99 -37.18 -37.26
CA THR A 67 -22.19 -36.65 -38.37
C THR A 67 -23.04 -36.57 -39.63
N SER A 68 -22.85 -35.52 -40.42
CA SER A 68 -23.56 -35.32 -41.69
C SER A 68 -22.67 -34.65 -42.75
N GLY A 69 -23.05 -34.82 -44.01
CA GLY A 69 -22.32 -34.23 -45.15
C GLY A 69 -21.07 -35.02 -45.59
N LYS A 70 -20.32 -34.46 -46.55
CA LYS A 70 -19.13 -35.11 -47.15
C LYS A 70 -17.86 -35.02 -46.29
N PHE A 71 -17.88 -34.18 -45.26
CA PHE A 71 -16.74 -33.90 -44.39
C PHE A 71 -16.98 -34.39 -42.95
N ASP A 72 -18.00 -35.22 -42.73
CA ASP A 72 -18.41 -35.73 -41.41
C ASP A 72 -18.55 -34.60 -40.37
N GLU A 73 -19.27 -33.53 -40.72
CA GLU A 73 -19.49 -32.42 -39.80
C GLU A 73 -20.31 -32.87 -38.59
N GLU A 74 -19.80 -32.62 -37.39
CA GLU A 74 -20.47 -32.93 -36.13
C GLU A 74 -21.63 -31.96 -35.88
N THR A 75 -22.79 -32.51 -35.50
CA THR A 75 -24.00 -31.75 -35.20
C THR A 75 -24.80 -32.44 -34.09
N ILE A 76 -25.60 -31.68 -33.36
CA ILE A 76 -26.55 -32.23 -32.39
C ILE A 76 -27.93 -32.28 -33.02
N LEU A 77 -28.55 -33.46 -33.00
CA LEU A 77 -29.96 -33.62 -33.34
C LEU A 77 -30.79 -33.73 -32.06
N LYS A 78 -31.65 -32.75 -31.80
CA LYS A 78 -32.67 -32.80 -30.74
C LYS A 78 -33.95 -33.39 -31.33
N VAL A 79 -34.23 -34.64 -30.99
CA VAL A 79 -35.33 -35.43 -31.51
C VAL A 79 -36.49 -35.41 -30.53
N THR A 80 -37.63 -34.89 -30.98
CA THR A 80 -38.85 -34.72 -30.19
C THR A 80 -40.02 -35.47 -30.85
N PRO A 81 -40.79 -36.30 -30.14
CA PRO A 81 -41.93 -37.00 -30.74
C PRO A 81 -42.99 -35.99 -31.24
N ALA A 82 -43.44 -36.11 -32.49
CA ALA A 82 -44.36 -35.16 -33.11
C ALA A 82 -45.67 -35.00 -32.31
N ARG A 83 -46.10 -36.07 -31.64
CA ARG A 83 -47.33 -36.13 -30.83
C ARG A 83 -47.34 -35.16 -29.64
N ILE A 84 -46.18 -34.66 -29.16
CA ILE A 84 -46.15 -33.65 -28.08
C ILE A 84 -46.83 -32.35 -28.53
N TYR A 85 -46.64 -31.95 -29.79
CA TYR A 85 -47.19 -30.72 -30.34
C TYR A 85 -48.68 -30.88 -30.68
N ASP A 86 -49.14 -32.10 -30.97
CA ASP A 86 -50.57 -32.41 -31.10
C ASP A 86 -51.32 -32.24 -29.77
N GLU A 87 -50.72 -32.68 -28.65
CA GLU A 87 -51.28 -32.51 -27.31
C GLU A 87 -51.23 -31.05 -26.82
N LEU A 88 -50.20 -30.29 -27.20
CA LEU A 88 -50.06 -28.86 -26.88
C LEU A 88 -51.08 -27.97 -27.63
N LYS A 89 -51.44 -28.37 -28.85
CA LYS A 89 -52.41 -27.70 -29.72
C LYS A 89 -53.80 -27.53 -29.12
N ASN A 90 -54.25 -28.49 -28.33
CA ASN A 90 -55.60 -28.52 -27.76
C ASN A 90 -55.91 -27.35 -26.81
N PHE A 91 -54.94 -26.48 -26.51
CA PHE A 91 -55.11 -25.37 -25.57
C PHE A 91 -54.88 -23.96 -26.13
N ASN A 92 -54.14 -23.74 -27.24
CA ASN A 92 -53.58 -22.40 -27.49
C ASN A 92 -53.81 -21.68 -28.84
N ARG A 93 -54.54 -22.24 -29.83
CA ARG A 93 -55.18 -21.51 -30.96
C ARG A 93 -55.70 -22.51 -31.99
N LYS A 94 -56.85 -22.21 -32.60
CA LYS A 94 -57.59 -23.15 -33.47
C LYS A 94 -57.05 -23.30 -34.91
N GLU A 95 -55.95 -22.65 -35.31
CA GLU A 95 -55.61 -22.49 -36.75
C GLU A 95 -54.18 -22.86 -37.19
N GLU A 96 -53.25 -23.27 -36.32
CA GLU A 96 -51.87 -23.63 -36.73
C GLU A 96 -51.70 -25.15 -36.87
N THR A 97 -50.73 -25.67 -37.66
CA THR A 97 -50.37 -27.11 -37.71
C THR A 97 -49.36 -27.46 -36.60
N SER A 98 -49.27 -28.71 -36.14
CA SER A 98 -48.37 -29.10 -35.04
C SER A 98 -46.91 -28.90 -35.42
N TYR A 99 -46.61 -29.15 -36.70
CA TYR A 99 -45.33 -28.80 -37.30
C TYR A 99 -45.13 -27.29 -37.43
N GLY A 100 -46.18 -26.51 -37.72
CA GLY A 100 -46.09 -25.05 -37.77
C GLY A 100 -45.70 -24.40 -36.44
N VAL A 101 -46.21 -24.94 -35.32
CA VAL A 101 -45.83 -24.47 -33.97
C VAL A 101 -44.34 -24.76 -33.68
N PHE A 102 -43.87 -25.97 -34.01
CA PHE A 102 -42.46 -26.35 -33.88
C PHE A 102 -41.54 -25.53 -34.80
N ALA A 103 -41.94 -25.32 -36.06
CA ALA A 103 -41.20 -24.52 -37.02
C ALA A 103 -41.04 -23.07 -36.53
N LYS A 104 -42.10 -22.49 -35.95
CA LYS A 104 -42.06 -21.15 -35.36
C LYS A 104 -41.08 -21.06 -34.20
N GLU A 105 -41.05 -22.05 -33.29
CA GLU A 105 -40.07 -22.14 -32.20
C GLU A 105 -38.62 -22.19 -32.73
N CYS A 106 -38.39 -22.96 -33.80
CA CYS A 106 -37.08 -23.05 -34.45
C CYS A 106 -36.65 -21.75 -35.16
N VAL A 107 -37.60 -21.05 -35.80
CA VAL A 107 -37.36 -19.74 -36.43
C VAL A 107 -37.05 -18.68 -35.36
N GLU A 108 -37.80 -18.66 -34.26
CA GLU A 108 -37.52 -17.78 -33.12
C GLU A 108 -36.14 -18.04 -32.51
N HIS A 109 -35.74 -19.32 -32.36
CA HIS A 109 -34.36 -19.69 -31.97
C HIS A 109 -33.34 -19.11 -32.95
N SER A 110 -33.56 -19.29 -34.26
CA SER A 110 -32.66 -18.75 -35.29
C SER A 110 -32.52 -17.23 -35.22
N ASP A 111 -33.59 -16.50 -34.93
CA ASP A 111 -33.56 -15.04 -34.83
C ASP A 111 -32.84 -14.55 -33.56
N ILE A 112 -33.01 -15.27 -32.44
CA ILE A 112 -32.33 -14.99 -31.17
C ILE A 112 -30.82 -15.27 -31.28
N SER A 113 -30.44 -16.41 -31.87
CA SER A 113 -29.02 -16.81 -32.06
C SER A 113 -28.29 -16.03 -33.17
N LYS A 114 -29.01 -15.20 -33.94
CA LYS A 114 -28.41 -14.41 -35.02
C LYS A 114 -27.63 -13.22 -34.48
N GLY A 115 -26.33 -13.20 -34.78
CA GLY A 115 -25.43 -12.12 -34.42
C GLY A 115 -24.99 -12.15 -32.95
N THR A 116 -25.17 -13.28 -32.27
CA THR A 116 -24.69 -13.51 -30.91
C THR A 116 -23.59 -14.56 -30.91
N ASP A 117 -22.65 -14.42 -29.98
CA ASP A 117 -21.53 -15.35 -29.83
C ASP A 117 -21.73 -16.32 -28.64
N HIS A 118 -22.80 -16.14 -27.86
CA HIS A 118 -23.08 -16.88 -26.63
C HIS A 118 -24.34 -17.75 -26.67
N ILE A 119 -25.01 -17.87 -27.82
CA ILE A 119 -26.23 -18.68 -27.97
C ILE A 119 -26.00 -19.71 -29.07
N VAL A 120 -26.28 -20.99 -28.78
CA VAL A 120 -26.11 -22.08 -29.77
C VAL A 120 -26.94 -21.82 -31.03
N LYS A 121 -26.32 -21.99 -32.19
CA LYS A 121 -26.98 -21.79 -33.49
C LYS A 121 -27.82 -23.00 -33.86
N ILE A 122 -29.00 -22.74 -34.40
CA ILE A 122 -29.81 -23.75 -35.09
C ILE A 122 -29.49 -23.73 -36.58
N LYS A 123 -29.06 -24.87 -37.12
CA LYS A 123 -28.68 -25.03 -38.53
C LYS A 123 -29.91 -25.32 -39.40
N ASN A 124 -30.80 -26.20 -38.92
CA ASN A 124 -31.97 -26.65 -39.66
C ASN A 124 -33.05 -27.25 -38.73
N TYR A 125 -34.25 -27.51 -39.25
CA TYR A 125 -35.29 -28.28 -38.58
C TYR A 125 -36.13 -29.07 -39.61
N PHE A 126 -36.55 -30.28 -39.26
CA PHE A 126 -37.29 -31.15 -40.16
C PHE A 126 -38.13 -32.18 -39.40
N ARG A 127 -38.97 -32.92 -40.15
CA ARG A 127 -39.69 -34.08 -39.64
C ARG A 127 -38.98 -35.36 -40.10
N ALA A 128 -38.92 -36.37 -39.23
CA ALA A 128 -38.36 -37.67 -39.55
C ALA A 128 -39.10 -38.79 -38.82
N ASP A 129 -39.26 -39.94 -39.47
CA ASP A 129 -39.71 -41.16 -38.82
C ASP A 129 -38.48 -41.91 -38.29
N VAL A 130 -38.27 -41.84 -36.97
CA VAL A 130 -37.04 -42.34 -36.32
C VAL A 130 -37.25 -43.76 -35.80
N THR A 131 -36.32 -44.65 -36.12
CA THR A 131 -36.39 -46.07 -35.73
C THR A 131 -35.58 -46.31 -34.44
N PHE A 132 -36.27 -46.53 -33.33
CA PHE A 132 -35.71 -46.93 -32.04
C PHE A 132 -35.94 -48.44 -31.86
N GLY A 133 -34.90 -49.25 -32.07
CA GLY A 133 -35.03 -50.71 -32.01
C GLY A 133 -36.09 -51.23 -32.99
N ASN A 134 -37.20 -51.76 -32.46
CA ASN A 134 -38.33 -52.26 -33.26
C ASN A 134 -39.49 -51.24 -33.41
N HIS A 135 -39.29 -50.01 -32.95
CA HIS A 135 -40.33 -48.97 -32.92
C HIS A 135 -39.99 -47.83 -33.87
N ILE A 136 -40.92 -47.49 -34.77
CA ILE A 136 -40.83 -46.30 -35.62
C ILE A 136 -41.72 -45.22 -35.02
N ILE A 137 -41.13 -44.09 -34.64
CA ILE A 137 -41.85 -42.98 -34.00
C ILE A 137 -41.70 -41.73 -34.88
N PRO A 138 -42.81 -41.10 -35.31
CA PRO A 138 -42.76 -39.81 -35.99
C PRO A 138 -42.23 -38.72 -35.06
N CYS A 139 -41.16 -38.06 -35.47
CA CYS A 139 -40.46 -37.05 -34.68
C CYS A 139 -40.28 -35.74 -35.46
N PHE A 140 -40.21 -34.64 -34.72
CA PHE A 140 -39.68 -33.37 -35.15
C PHE A 140 -38.25 -33.24 -34.64
N VAL A 141 -37.35 -32.83 -35.50
CA VAL A 141 -35.91 -32.81 -35.26
C VAL A 141 -35.40 -31.40 -35.49
N SER A 142 -34.70 -30.83 -34.50
CA SER A 142 -33.91 -29.61 -34.69
C SER A 142 -32.43 -29.97 -34.74
N GLU A 143 -31.75 -29.42 -35.75
CA GLU A 143 -30.31 -29.55 -35.97
C GLU A 143 -29.60 -28.36 -35.35
N LEU A 144 -28.83 -28.60 -34.30
CA LEU A 144 -28.08 -27.60 -33.53
C LEU A 144 -26.58 -27.78 -33.76
N GLU A 145 -25.83 -26.68 -33.74
CA GLU A 145 -24.37 -26.71 -33.72
C GLU A 145 -23.83 -27.54 -32.54
N TYR A 146 -22.83 -28.38 -32.80
CA TYR A 146 -22.14 -29.10 -31.75
C TYR A 146 -21.12 -28.20 -31.07
N ILE A 147 -21.25 -28.04 -29.76
CA ILE A 147 -20.31 -27.29 -28.92
C ILE A 147 -19.45 -28.30 -28.16
N ASN A 148 -18.13 -28.21 -28.38
CA ASN A 148 -17.17 -29.06 -27.68
C ASN A 148 -16.88 -28.49 -26.28
N GLY A 149 -17.59 -28.99 -25.27
CA GLY A 149 -17.47 -28.51 -23.90
C GLY A 149 -18.19 -29.39 -22.89
N THR A 150 -18.12 -28.99 -21.62
CA THR A 150 -18.88 -29.60 -20.52
C THR A 150 -19.96 -28.66 -20.03
N THR A 151 -20.94 -29.16 -19.29
CA THR A 151 -21.96 -28.29 -18.71
C THR A 151 -21.32 -27.33 -17.69
N PHE A 152 -21.90 -26.15 -17.48
CA PHE A 152 -21.40 -25.19 -16.50
C PHE A 152 -21.30 -25.81 -15.10
N ASN A 153 -22.31 -26.60 -14.70
CA ASN A 153 -22.30 -27.31 -13.43
C ASN A 153 -21.15 -28.31 -13.30
N GLU A 154 -20.86 -29.10 -14.34
CA GLU A 154 -19.71 -30.02 -14.32
C GLU A 154 -18.39 -29.25 -14.26
N PHE A 155 -18.26 -28.17 -15.05
CA PHE A 155 -17.04 -27.38 -15.13
C PHE A 155 -16.66 -26.73 -13.80
N ILE A 156 -17.60 -26.06 -13.11
CA ILE A 156 -17.31 -25.35 -11.87
C ILE A 156 -17.07 -26.27 -10.66
N ASN A 157 -17.50 -27.54 -10.72
CA ASN A 157 -17.28 -28.51 -9.65
C ASN A 157 -15.92 -29.23 -9.78
N GLU A 158 -15.15 -28.98 -10.84
CA GLU A 158 -13.82 -29.56 -11.03
C GLU A 158 -12.75 -28.65 -10.38
N ASP A 159 -12.00 -29.17 -9.40
CA ASP A 159 -11.03 -28.39 -8.60
C ASP A 159 -9.97 -27.63 -9.43
N SER A 160 -9.59 -28.19 -10.58
CA SER A 160 -8.65 -27.62 -11.55
C SER A 160 -9.16 -26.32 -12.17
N ASN A 161 -10.48 -26.19 -12.32
CA ASN A 161 -11.14 -25.07 -13.00
C ASN A 161 -11.52 -23.92 -12.05
N ILE A 162 -11.55 -24.17 -10.74
CA ILE A 162 -11.86 -23.16 -9.71
C ILE A 162 -10.66 -22.22 -9.54
N ASN A 163 -10.58 -21.18 -10.35
CA ASN A 163 -9.56 -20.14 -10.26
C ASN A 163 -10.11 -18.78 -10.73
N ALA A 164 -9.41 -17.72 -10.34
CA ALA A 164 -9.89 -16.37 -10.56
C ALA A 164 -10.15 -16.01 -12.02
N ARG A 165 -9.26 -16.42 -12.92
CA ARG A 165 -9.36 -16.08 -14.35
C ARG A 165 -10.58 -16.75 -14.98
N ASN A 166 -10.78 -18.04 -14.71
CA ASN A 166 -11.92 -18.78 -15.25
C ASN A 166 -13.23 -18.16 -14.75
N PHE A 167 -13.35 -17.89 -13.45
CA PHE A 167 -14.60 -17.38 -12.89
C PHE A 167 -14.86 -15.92 -13.29
N ALA A 168 -13.82 -15.09 -13.44
CA ALA A 168 -13.96 -13.75 -14.01
C ALA A 168 -14.48 -13.81 -15.45
N GLN A 169 -13.94 -14.69 -16.29
CA GLN A 169 -14.40 -14.86 -17.67
C GLN A 169 -15.84 -15.38 -17.73
N LEU A 170 -16.19 -16.39 -16.93
CA LEU A 170 -17.55 -16.93 -16.89
C LEU A 170 -18.56 -15.90 -16.38
N ALA A 171 -18.18 -15.05 -15.42
CA ALA A 171 -19.01 -13.95 -14.97
C ALA A 171 -19.26 -12.92 -16.08
N ILE A 172 -18.22 -12.54 -16.84
CA ILE A 172 -18.35 -11.66 -18.01
C ILE A 172 -19.29 -12.29 -19.04
N ASP A 173 -19.09 -13.56 -19.39
CA ASP A 173 -19.92 -14.24 -20.39
C ASP A 173 -21.39 -14.36 -19.92
N LEU A 174 -21.65 -14.62 -18.63
CA LEU A 174 -23.01 -14.61 -18.05
C LEU A 174 -23.70 -13.24 -18.17
N ILE A 175 -22.97 -12.16 -17.89
CA ILE A 175 -23.50 -10.79 -17.98
C ILE A 175 -23.74 -10.40 -19.45
N ARG A 176 -22.90 -10.88 -20.38
CA ARG A 176 -23.12 -10.69 -21.82
C ARG A 176 -24.35 -11.43 -22.33
N ILE A 177 -24.54 -12.68 -21.92
CA ILE A 177 -25.76 -13.44 -22.22
C ILE A 177 -27.00 -12.66 -21.78
N TRP A 178 -26.96 -12.05 -20.59
CA TRP A 178 -28.04 -11.22 -20.09
C TRP A 178 -28.31 -10.00 -20.98
N SER A 179 -27.25 -9.28 -21.35
CA SER A 179 -27.32 -8.11 -22.24
C SER A 179 -27.88 -8.47 -23.63
N GLU A 180 -27.40 -9.57 -24.23
CA GLU A 180 -27.87 -10.05 -25.52
C GLU A 180 -29.37 -10.38 -25.50
N LEU A 181 -29.84 -11.10 -24.48
CA LEU A 181 -31.26 -11.44 -24.31
C LEU A 181 -32.12 -10.18 -24.10
N GLN A 182 -31.67 -9.23 -23.27
CA GLN A 182 -32.36 -7.96 -23.06
C GLN A 182 -32.47 -7.12 -24.34
N ASN A 183 -31.38 -6.99 -25.09
CA ASN A 183 -31.36 -6.25 -26.36
C ASN A 183 -32.31 -6.85 -27.40
N LYS A 184 -32.50 -8.17 -27.37
CA LYS A 184 -33.46 -8.89 -28.21
C LYS A 184 -34.89 -8.89 -27.64
N GLN A 185 -35.13 -8.28 -26.49
CA GLN A 185 -36.41 -8.26 -25.76
C GLN A 185 -36.96 -9.67 -25.50
N LYS A 186 -36.07 -10.60 -25.14
CA LYS A 186 -36.43 -11.99 -24.81
C LYS A 186 -35.88 -12.36 -23.43
N TYR A 187 -36.61 -13.23 -22.75
CA TYR A 187 -36.22 -13.85 -21.50
C TYR A 187 -36.11 -15.35 -21.72
N HIS A 188 -35.02 -15.98 -21.27
CA HIS A 188 -34.81 -17.43 -21.36
C HIS A 188 -35.73 -18.19 -20.40
N ASN A 189 -35.97 -17.65 -19.21
CA ASN A 189 -36.83 -18.17 -18.13
C ASN A 189 -36.43 -19.54 -17.57
N ASP A 190 -35.24 -20.06 -17.89
CA ASP A 190 -34.77 -21.39 -17.47
C ASP A 190 -33.24 -21.54 -17.56
N LEU A 191 -32.51 -20.46 -17.22
CA LEU A 191 -31.05 -20.36 -17.39
C LEU A 191 -30.27 -21.09 -16.27
N HIS A 192 -30.61 -22.36 -16.00
CA HIS A 192 -29.89 -23.18 -15.03
C HIS A 192 -28.55 -23.72 -15.58
N GLY A 193 -27.68 -24.22 -14.71
CA GLY A 193 -26.31 -24.61 -15.08
C GLY A 193 -26.21 -25.71 -16.14
N ASP A 194 -27.21 -26.60 -16.23
CA ASP A 194 -27.23 -27.65 -17.27
C ASP A 194 -27.68 -27.12 -18.66
N ASN A 195 -28.26 -25.92 -18.73
CA ASN A 195 -28.59 -25.22 -19.98
C ASN A 195 -27.45 -24.27 -20.43
N LEU A 196 -26.28 -24.41 -19.80
CA LEU A 196 -25.08 -23.65 -20.12
C LEU A 196 -23.93 -24.63 -20.39
N ILE A 197 -23.19 -24.43 -21.47
CA ILE A 197 -21.98 -25.19 -21.81
C ILE A 197 -20.76 -24.27 -21.75
N VAL A 198 -19.70 -24.73 -21.08
CA VAL A 198 -18.37 -24.11 -21.15
C VAL A 198 -17.61 -24.76 -22.30
N GLU A 199 -17.58 -24.07 -23.44
CA GLU A 199 -16.86 -24.49 -24.63
C GLU A 199 -15.35 -24.32 -24.43
N GLN A 200 -14.58 -25.32 -24.88
CA GLN A 200 -13.12 -25.26 -24.95
C GLN A 200 -12.69 -24.82 -26.35
N LEU A 201 -12.12 -23.62 -26.45
CA LEU A 201 -11.67 -23.05 -27.72
C LEU A 201 -10.27 -23.56 -28.08
N GLY A 202 -10.10 -24.00 -29.33
CA GLY A 202 -8.80 -24.47 -29.83
C GLY A 202 -7.77 -23.33 -29.92
N GLN A 203 -6.48 -23.68 -29.85
CA GLN A 203 -5.35 -22.73 -29.82
C GLN A 203 -5.31 -21.70 -30.98
N ASN A 204 -6.01 -21.98 -32.09
CA ASN A 204 -6.08 -21.13 -33.27
C ASN A 204 -7.22 -20.09 -33.24
N ILE A 205 -8.15 -20.18 -32.28
CA ILE A 205 -9.26 -19.24 -32.11
C ILE A 205 -8.91 -18.33 -30.93
N ARG A 206 -8.57 -17.07 -31.20
CA ARG A 206 -8.29 -16.08 -30.16
C ARG A 206 -9.45 -15.10 -30.03
N ARG A 207 -10.13 -15.11 -28.89
CA ARG A 207 -11.07 -14.05 -28.51
C ARG A 207 -10.26 -12.80 -28.12
N ILE A 208 -10.50 -11.69 -28.80
CA ILE A 208 -9.83 -10.40 -28.54
C ILE A 208 -10.49 -9.79 -27.30
N ASP A 209 -9.69 -9.23 -26.39
CA ASP A 209 -10.16 -8.52 -25.18
C ASP A 209 -10.92 -9.41 -24.16
N GLU A 210 -10.55 -10.68 -24.02
CA GLU A 210 -11.05 -11.60 -22.98
C GLU A 210 -9.99 -11.92 -21.93
N LEU A 211 -10.43 -12.15 -20.69
CA LEU A 211 -9.56 -12.50 -19.56
C LEU A 211 -9.04 -13.94 -19.68
N ASN A 212 -9.90 -14.87 -20.12
CA ASN A 212 -9.52 -16.19 -20.57
C ASN A 212 -9.98 -16.43 -22.01
N SER A 213 -9.02 -16.51 -22.93
CA SER A 213 -9.30 -16.74 -24.36
C SER A 213 -9.57 -18.20 -24.72
N SER A 214 -9.31 -19.17 -23.82
CA SER A 214 -9.47 -20.60 -24.10
C SER A 214 -10.86 -21.13 -23.79
N ILE A 215 -11.72 -20.35 -23.12
CA ILE A 215 -13.06 -20.79 -22.74
C ILE A 215 -14.14 -19.80 -23.20
N ARG A 216 -15.36 -20.30 -23.39
CA ARG A 216 -16.55 -19.48 -23.66
C ARG A 216 -17.78 -20.13 -23.07
N LEU A 217 -18.62 -19.34 -22.41
CA LEU A 217 -19.94 -19.80 -21.96
C LEU A 217 -20.98 -19.65 -23.07
N MET A 218 -21.71 -20.73 -23.34
CA MET A 218 -22.74 -20.84 -24.37
C MET A 218 -24.07 -21.27 -23.75
N VAL A 219 -25.16 -20.62 -24.14
CA VAL A 219 -26.52 -21.01 -23.81
C VAL A 219 -26.99 -22.10 -24.75
N ILE A 220 -27.54 -23.17 -24.18
CA ILE A 220 -28.20 -24.25 -24.88
C ILE A 220 -29.66 -24.36 -24.44
N ASP A 221 -30.55 -24.72 -25.37
CA ASP A 221 -31.99 -24.92 -25.16
C ASP A 221 -32.85 -23.66 -24.90
N LEU A 222 -33.38 -23.05 -25.97
CA LEU A 222 -34.25 -21.85 -25.91
C LEU A 222 -35.75 -22.16 -25.82
N ASN A 223 -36.16 -23.41 -25.58
CA ASN A 223 -37.56 -23.84 -25.62
C ASN A 223 -38.46 -23.16 -24.56
N SER A 224 -37.86 -22.52 -23.55
CA SER A 224 -38.55 -21.76 -22.49
C SER A 224 -38.62 -20.25 -22.75
N SER A 225 -38.04 -19.77 -23.86
CA SER A 225 -37.89 -18.35 -24.12
C SER A 225 -39.21 -17.63 -24.45
N LYS A 226 -39.40 -16.42 -23.90
CA LYS A 226 -40.62 -15.59 -24.10
C LYS A 226 -40.31 -14.10 -24.06
N GLU A 227 -41.27 -13.28 -24.50
CA GLU A 227 -41.24 -11.80 -24.43
C GLU A 227 -41.46 -11.27 -23.00
N GLU A 228 -42.07 -12.09 -22.14
CA GLU A 228 -42.31 -11.75 -20.74
C GLU A 228 -41.52 -12.68 -19.81
N SER A 229 -41.03 -12.12 -18.70
CA SER A 229 -40.41 -12.88 -17.61
C SER A 229 -41.46 -13.75 -16.91
N LEU A 230 -41.19 -15.05 -16.80
CA LEU A 230 -42.05 -16.03 -16.12
C LEU A 230 -41.68 -16.23 -14.63
N SER A 231 -40.91 -15.31 -14.05
CA SER A 231 -40.51 -15.33 -12.65
C SER A 231 -41.71 -15.40 -11.70
N ASN A 232 -41.72 -16.38 -10.81
CA ASN A 232 -42.67 -16.48 -9.70
C ASN A 232 -41.99 -17.15 -8.48
N THR A 233 -42.74 -17.52 -7.44
CA THR A 233 -42.17 -18.16 -6.23
C THR A 233 -41.48 -19.51 -6.50
N ASP A 234 -41.87 -20.21 -7.57
CA ASP A 234 -41.40 -21.55 -7.90
C ASP A 234 -40.50 -21.59 -9.15
N ARG A 235 -40.36 -20.47 -9.87
CA ARG A 235 -39.59 -20.33 -11.11
C ARG A 235 -38.75 -19.06 -11.08
N PHE A 236 -37.44 -19.20 -11.11
CA PHE A 236 -36.51 -18.07 -11.13
C PHE A 236 -36.31 -17.54 -12.57
N GLY A 237 -36.39 -16.22 -12.75
CA GLY A 237 -36.02 -15.56 -14.01
C GLY A 237 -34.52 -15.44 -14.19
N ASP A 238 -34.12 -14.96 -15.37
CA ASP A 238 -32.72 -14.96 -15.81
C ASP A 238 -31.79 -14.19 -14.88
N GLN A 239 -32.20 -13.01 -14.40
CA GLN A 239 -31.42 -12.21 -13.43
C GLN A 239 -31.17 -12.98 -12.13
N THR A 240 -32.19 -13.67 -11.60
CA THR A 240 -32.06 -14.47 -10.37
C THR A 240 -31.18 -15.69 -10.59
N GLN A 241 -31.25 -16.32 -11.76
CA GLN A 241 -30.37 -17.44 -12.11
C GLN A 241 -28.90 -17.00 -12.22
N ILE A 242 -28.63 -15.87 -12.88
CA ILE A 242 -27.29 -15.29 -12.96
C ILE A 242 -26.76 -14.96 -11.57
N TYR A 243 -27.58 -14.32 -10.71
CA TYR A 243 -27.25 -14.10 -9.30
C TYR A 243 -26.83 -15.40 -8.60
N ASN A 244 -27.61 -16.48 -8.74
CA ASN A 244 -27.29 -17.76 -8.12
C ASN A 244 -25.98 -18.36 -8.65
N HIS A 245 -25.69 -18.25 -9.95
CA HIS A 245 -24.45 -18.74 -10.55
C HIS A 245 -23.22 -17.97 -10.06
N LEU A 246 -23.29 -16.64 -10.07
CA LEU A 246 -22.20 -15.78 -9.56
C LEU A 246 -21.95 -16.04 -8.07
N LYS A 247 -23.03 -16.19 -7.28
CA LYS A 247 -22.93 -16.52 -5.84
C LYS A 247 -22.28 -17.88 -5.62
N ARG A 248 -22.69 -18.90 -6.38
CA ARG A 248 -22.09 -20.25 -6.30
C ARG A 248 -20.59 -20.23 -6.67
N MET A 249 -20.20 -19.46 -7.68
CA MET A 249 -18.79 -19.31 -8.03
C MET A 249 -17.98 -18.67 -6.89
N SER A 250 -18.52 -17.65 -6.22
CA SER A 250 -17.88 -17.09 -5.01
C SER A 250 -17.73 -18.14 -3.90
N GLU A 251 -18.79 -18.90 -3.61
CA GLU A 251 -18.79 -19.95 -2.58
C GLU A 251 -17.77 -21.06 -2.87
N LEU A 252 -17.61 -21.44 -4.14
CA LEU A 252 -16.62 -22.43 -4.57
C LEU A 252 -15.19 -21.94 -4.36
N ILE A 253 -14.91 -20.66 -4.63
CA ILE A 253 -13.63 -20.05 -4.27
C ILE A 253 -13.45 -20.12 -2.75
N ASN A 254 -14.46 -19.72 -1.96
CA ASN A 254 -14.42 -19.79 -0.49
C ASN A 254 -14.15 -21.19 0.05
N ASN A 255 -14.73 -22.23 -0.53
CA ASN A 255 -14.53 -23.60 -0.03
C ASN A 255 -13.12 -24.14 -0.36
N LYS A 256 -12.47 -23.60 -1.41
CA LYS A 256 -11.05 -23.84 -1.72
C LYS A 256 -10.09 -23.13 -0.73
N VAL A 257 -10.58 -22.15 0.06
CA VAL A 257 -9.78 -21.18 0.86
C VAL A 257 -9.16 -21.74 2.15
N THR A 258 -9.38 -22.99 2.56
CA THR A 258 -8.82 -23.43 3.85
C THR A 258 -7.28 -23.53 3.87
N THR A 259 -6.58 -23.58 2.73
CA THR A 259 -5.09 -23.50 2.70
C THR A 259 -4.42 -22.99 1.40
N LYS A 260 -5.13 -22.83 0.25
CA LYS A 260 -4.50 -22.66 -1.08
C LYS A 260 -5.01 -21.53 -1.98
N ALA A 261 -5.88 -20.64 -1.49
CA ALA A 261 -6.41 -19.55 -2.32
C ALA A 261 -5.39 -18.43 -2.53
N THR A 262 -5.20 -18.04 -3.78
CA THR A 262 -4.31 -16.94 -4.17
C THR A 262 -4.95 -15.59 -3.83
N ASP A 263 -4.14 -14.52 -3.79
CA ASP A 263 -4.64 -13.15 -3.62
C ASP A 263 -5.66 -12.76 -4.70
N SER A 264 -5.42 -13.20 -5.95
CA SER A 264 -6.35 -12.97 -7.07
C SER A 264 -7.67 -13.72 -6.90
N ASP A 265 -7.65 -14.95 -6.37
CA ASP A 265 -8.88 -15.70 -6.04
C ASP A 265 -9.72 -14.97 -4.98
N PHE A 266 -9.07 -14.48 -3.93
CA PHE A 266 -9.77 -13.75 -2.88
C PHE A 266 -10.40 -12.46 -3.41
N ARG A 267 -9.70 -11.72 -4.26
CA ARG A 267 -10.20 -10.46 -4.84
C ARG A 267 -11.33 -10.65 -5.82
N ILE A 268 -11.22 -11.60 -6.75
CA ILE A 268 -12.32 -11.86 -7.68
C ILE A 268 -13.56 -12.34 -6.92
N LYS A 269 -13.40 -13.11 -5.85
CA LYS A 269 -14.51 -13.53 -4.99
C LYS A 269 -15.21 -12.30 -4.41
N GLU A 270 -14.48 -11.34 -3.86
CA GLU A 270 -15.07 -10.09 -3.37
C GLU A 270 -15.74 -9.26 -4.50
N THR A 271 -15.18 -9.27 -5.73
CA THR A 271 -15.82 -8.65 -6.92
C THR A 271 -17.10 -9.37 -7.34
N LEU A 272 -17.12 -10.71 -7.34
CA LEU A 272 -18.31 -11.51 -7.65
C LEU A 272 -19.40 -11.26 -6.60
N GLU A 273 -19.03 -11.23 -5.31
CA GLU A 273 -19.94 -10.89 -4.20
C GLU A 273 -20.51 -9.47 -4.37
N LYS A 274 -19.67 -8.48 -4.69
CA LYS A 274 -20.08 -7.11 -5.01
C LYS A 274 -21.12 -7.08 -6.15
N ILE A 275 -20.86 -7.78 -7.25
CA ILE A 275 -21.80 -7.83 -8.38
C ILE A 275 -23.09 -8.52 -7.99
N THR A 276 -23.05 -9.62 -7.24
CA THR A 276 -24.26 -10.30 -6.77
C THR A 276 -25.16 -9.38 -5.95
N ASN A 277 -24.59 -8.47 -5.15
CA ASN A 277 -25.35 -7.48 -4.38
C ASN A 277 -26.00 -6.43 -5.29
N LEU A 278 -25.30 -5.97 -6.34
CA LEU A 278 -25.82 -4.99 -7.30
C LEU A 278 -26.98 -5.53 -8.13
N ILE A 279 -26.98 -6.83 -8.44
CA ILE A 279 -28.04 -7.50 -9.20
C ILE A 279 -29.06 -8.23 -8.32
N ALA A 280 -28.91 -8.17 -6.99
CA ALA A 280 -29.80 -8.83 -6.05
C ALA A 280 -31.23 -8.31 -6.23
N PRO A 281 -32.24 -9.19 -6.21
CA PRO A 281 -33.64 -8.78 -6.34
C PRO A 281 -34.12 -8.15 -5.01
N LEU A 282 -33.96 -6.82 -4.83
CA LEU A 282 -34.46 -6.08 -3.65
C LEU A 282 -35.14 -4.74 -4.00
N SER A 283 -36.00 -4.28 -3.08
CA SER A 283 -37.16 -3.41 -3.23
C SER A 283 -36.93 -1.98 -3.79
N GLU A 284 -37.59 -1.68 -4.90
CA GLU A 284 -38.09 -0.39 -5.44
C GLU A 284 -37.18 0.87 -5.51
N ARG A 285 -35.93 0.92 -5.03
CA ARG A 285 -35.19 2.22 -4.99
C ARG A 285 -33.71 2.29 -5.40
N SER A 286 -33.07 1.23 -5.88
CA SER A 286 -31.66 1.32 -6.34
C SER A 286 -31.55 1.18 -7.86
N ARG A 287 -30.79 2.08 -8.50
CA ARG A 287 -30.47 1.99 -9.93
C ARG A 287 -29.61 0.74 -10.16
N VAL A 288 -30.14 -0.25 -10.87
CA VAL A 288 -29.36 -1.41 -11.31
C VAL A 288 -28.33 -0.93 -12.34
N PRO A 289 -27.02 -1.21 -12.16
CA PRO A 289 -26.00 -0.90 -13.15
C PRO A 289 -26.27 -1.60 -14.47
N THR A 290 -25.85 -0.99 -15.58
CA THR A 290 -25.97 -1.60 -16.91
C THR A 290 -25.03 -2.81 -17.04
N PRO A 291 -25.33 -3.81 -17.90
CA PRO A 291 -24.44 -4.94 -18.13
C PRO A 291 -23.00 -4.54 -18.51
N ASP A 292 -22.83 -3.46 -19.27
CA ASP A 292 -21.51 -2.94 -19.66
C ASP A 292 -20.75 -2.36 -18.45
N GLU A 293 -21.42 -1.65 -17.55
CA GLU A 293 -20.84 -1.19 -16.28
C GLU A 293 -20.39 -2.37 -15.41
N LEU A 294 -21.19 -3.44 -15.33
CA LEU A 294 -20.84 -4.64 -14.57
C LEU A 294 -19.64 -5.39 -15.17
N ILE A 295 -19.59 -5.54 -16.50
CA ILE A 295 -18.43 -6.13 -17.20
C ILE A 295 -17.18 -5.29 -16.97
N HIS A 296 -17.30 -3.96 -17.02
CA HIS A 296 -16.21 -3.06 -16.73
C HIS A 296 -15.69 -3.26 -15.31
N ILE A 297 -16.57 -3.35 -14.30
CA ILE A 297 -16.19 -3.65 -12.92
C ILE A 297 -15.41 -4.97 -12.83
N VAL A 298 -15.88 -6.06 -13.44
CA VAL A 298 -15.15 -7.35 -13.41
C VAL A 298 -13.76 -7.20 -14.03
N LYS A 299 -13.67 -6.61 -15.23
CA LYS A 299 -12.41 -6.44 -15.95
C LYS A 299 -11.45 -5.52 -15.21
N GLU A 300 -11.94 -4.37 -14.74
CA GLU A 300 -11.15 -3.38 -14.02
C GLU A 300 -10.65 -3.94 -12.69
N ASP A 301 -11.53 -4.53 -11.87
CA ASP A 301 -11.15 -5.16 -10.61
C ASP A 301 -10.16 -6.30 -10.89
N PHE A 302 -10.42 -7.19 -11.85
CA PHE A 302 -9.50 -8.28 -12.16
C PHE A 302 -8.13 -7.79 -12.66
N ASN A 303 -8.09 -6.81 -13.57
CA ASN A 303 -6.85 -6.30 -14.17
C ASN A 303 -6.04 -5.45 -13.20
N SER A 304 -6.69 -4.53 -12.46
CA SER A 304 -6.06 -3.74 -11.40
C SER A 304 -5.48 -4.63 -10.29
N ASN A 305 -6.06 -5.82 -10.12
CA ASN A 305 -5.64 -6.84 -9.16
C ASN A 305 -4.66 -7.90 -9.70
N LEU A 306 -4.31 -7.88 -10.99
CA LEU A 306 -3.28 -8.76 -11.56
C LEU A 306 -2.03 -8.00 -11.94
N SER A 307 -2.16 -6.74 -12.32
CA SER A 307 -0.99 -5.88 -12.44
C SER A 307 -1.29 -4.39 -12.29
N TYR A 308 -0.48 -3.76 -11.45
CA TYR A 308 -0.59 -2.36 -11.05
C TYR A 308 -0.03 -1.44 -12.16
N ALA A 309 -0.89 -0.70 -12.86
CA ALA A 309 -0.52 0.23 -13.94
C ALA A 309 -0.78 1.71 -13.54
N PRO A 310 0.06 2.32 -12.68
CA PRO A 310 -0.20 3.66 -12.14
C PRO A 310 -0.19 4.74 -13.22
N TRP A 311 0.47 4.53 -14.36
CA TRP A 311 0.54 5.48 -15.47
C TRP A 311 -0.79 5.69 -16.20
N GLU A 312 -1.78 4.83 -16.00
CA GLU A 312 -3.14 5.00 -16.57
C GLU A 312 -4.03 5.93 -15.72
N ARG A 313 -3.53 6.38 -14.56
CA ARG A 313 -4.26 7.23 -13.62
C ARG A 313 -3.75 8.68 -13.66
N ASN A 314 -4.65 9.62 -13.39
CA ASN A 314 -4.29 11.03 -13.25
C ASN A 314 -3.57 11.28 -11.92
N PHE A 315 -2.53 12.12 -11.97
CA PHE A 315 -1.79 12.50 -10.78
C PHE A 315 -2.47 13.66 -10.04
N VAL A 316 -2.76 13.48 -8.74
CA VAL A 316 -3.36 14.50 -7.87
C VAL A 316 -2.79 14.37 -6.47
N LEU A 317 -2.62 15.48 -5.75
CA LEU A 317 -2.21 15.53 -4.34
C LEU A 317 -3.41 15.89 -3.44
N THR A 318 -3.58 15.22 -2.30
CA THR A 318 -4.52 15.65 -1.24
C THR A 318 -3.90 16.56 -0.21
N ARG A 319 -2.57 16.49 -0.07
CA ARG A 319 -1.79 17.36 0.79
C ARG A 319 -0.51 17.74 0.07
N LEU A 320 0.02 18.91 0.41
CA LEU A 320 1.25 19.37 -0.22
C LEU A 320 2.44 18.48 0.11
N ASP A 321 2.43 17.83 1.26
CA ASP A 321 3.47 16.94 1.75
C ASP A 321 3.29 15.46 1.34
N ASP A 322 2.31 15.16 0.49
CA ASP A 322 2.11 13.81 -0.07
C ASP A 322 3.32 13.36 -0.89
N GLY A 323 3.75 12.11 -0.70
CA GLY A 323 5.00 11.65 -1.29
C GLY A 323 6.25 12.33 -0.69
N TYR A 324 6.17 12.72 0.59
CA TYR A 324 7.32 13.11 1.42
C TYR A 324 8.44 12.06 1.34
N ASN A 325 8.09 10.77 1.31
CA ASN A 325 9.00 9.69 0.94
C ASN A 325 8.89 9.43 -0.58
N ALA A 326 9.96 9.70 -1.31
CA ALA A 326 10.00 9.49 -2.76
C ALA A 326 10.03 8.00 -3.18
N GLN A 327 10.25 7.07 -2.24
CA GLN A 327 10.12 5.63 -2.49
C GLN A 327 8.66 5.19 -2.61
N THR A 328 7.72 5.93 -2.01
CA THR A 328 6.29 5.61 -2.05
C THR A 328 5.57 6.28 -3.22
N ILE A 329 6.25 7.14 -4.00
CA ILE A 329 5.71 7.75 -5.21
C ILE A 329 6.02 6.85 -6.42
N HIS A 330 4.99 6.54 -7.22
CA HIS A 330 5.20 5.87 -8.50
C HIS A 330 6.05 6.70 -9.43
N LYS A 331 7.01 6.07 -10.11
CA LYS A 331 8.02 6.77 -10.91
C LYS A 331 7.40 7.60 -12.04
N CYS A 332 6.28 7.16 -12.61
CA CYS A 332 5.51 7.91 -13.60
C CYS A 332 5.01 9.29 -13.13
N TYR A 333 5.01 9.57 -11.82
CA TYR A 333 4.57 10.86 -11.27
C TYR A 333 5.71 11.80 -10.86
N ILE A 334 6.95 11.32 -10.87
CA ILE A 334 8.13 12.14 -10.52
C ILE A 334 8.25 13.41 -11.37
N PRO A 335 7.99 13.39 -12.70
CA PRO A 335 8.11 14.58 -13.54
C PRO A 335 7.22 15.74 -13.11
N PHE A 336 6.06 15.44 -12.50
CA PHE A 336 5.11 16.42 -11.98
C PHE A 336 5.57 17.06 -10.66
N LEU A 337 6.59 16.49 -9.99
CA LEU A 337 7.08 16.97 -8.69
C LEU A 337 8.52 17.50 -8.74
N LEU A 338 9.35 17.00 -9.67
CA LEU A 338 10.76 17.38 -9.75
C LEU A 338 10.93 18.81 -10.25
N VAL A 339 11.75 19.59 -9.54
CA VAL A 339 12.26 20.89 -10.01
C VAL A 339 13.76 20.78 -10.22
N ASP A 340 14.18 20.75 -11.50
CA ASP A 340 15.59 20.77 -11.90
C ASP A 340 15.90 22.09 -12.65
N PRO A 341 16.54 23.07 -11.98
CA PRO A 341 16.88 24.34 -12.59
C PRO A 341 17.80 24.17 -13.81
N ASP A 342 17.35 24.66 -14.97
CA ASP A 342 18.06 24.59 -16.25
C ASP A 342 18.39 23.15 -16.74
N ASN A 343 17.69 22.13 -16.21
CA ASN A 343 17.94 20.71 -16.51
C ASN A 343 19.41 20.30 -16.26
N LYS A 344 20.04 20.86 -15.22
CA LYS A 344 21.47 20.66 -14.91
C LYS A 344 21.69 19.38 -14.11
N TRP A 345 20.78 19.04 -13.20
CA TRP A 345 20.97 17.92 -12.29
C TRP A 345 20.73 16.59 -12.98
N LEU A 346 19.67 16.48 -13.79
CA LEU A 346 19.38 15.28 -14.57
C LEU A 346 20.54 14.97 -15.54
N LYS A 347 21.08 16.00 -16.22
CA LYS A 347 22.29 15.88 -17.06
C LYS A 347 23.51 15.42 -16.25
N GLY A 348 23.67 15.93 -15.03
CA GLY A 348 24.76 15.56 -14.13
C GLY A 348 24.75 14.09 -13.70
N ILE A 349 23.57 13.47 -13.63
CA ILE A 349 23.43 12.05 -13.27
C ILE A 349 23.27 11.08 -14.46
N SER A 350 23.13 11.63 -15.68
CA SER A 350 22.99 10.86 -16.93
C SER A 350 24.33 10.49 -17.57
N VAL A 351 25.43 10.52 -16.81
CA VAL A 351 26.77 10.15 -17.33
C VAL A 351 26.84 8.68 -17.75
N SER A 352 27.76 8.31 -18.63
CA SER A 352 27.80 6.95 -19.16
C SER A 352 28.33 5.90 -18.17
N GLY A 353 29.19 6.26 -17.22
CA GLY A 353 29.79 5.30 -16.27
C GLY A 353 28.98 5.06 -15.00
N PRO A 354 29.39 4.09 -14.15
CA PRO A 354 28.86 3.92 -12.81
C PRO A 354 28.97 5.21 -11.99
N GLN A 355 27.92 5.52 -11.24
CA GLN A 355 27.85 6.76 -10.48
C GLN A 355 27.17 6.56 -9.13
N LEU A 356 27.81 7.10 -8.08
CA LEU A 356 27.24 7.21 -6.75
C LEU A 356 26.62 8.60 -6.58
N ILE A 357 25.32 8.64 -6.30
CA ILE A 357 24.55 9.86 -6.06
C ILE A 357 24.40 10.00 -4.55
N THR A 358 25.18 10.92 -3.97
CA THR A 358 25.28 11.10 -2.52
C THR A 358 24.54 12.33 -2.05
N GLY A 359 24.29 12.39 -0.74
CA GLY A 359 23.65 13.54 -0.09
C GLY A 359 22.78 13.11 1.09
N MET A 360 22.30 14.10 1.84
CA MET A 360 21.48 13.86 3.04
C MET A 360 20.08 13.31 2.71
N ARG A 361 19.35 12.82 3.73
CA ARG A 361 17.92 12.50 3.58
C ARG A 361 17.10 13.77 3.35
N GLY A 362 16.02 13.65 2.57
CA GLY A 362 15.11 14.76 2.29
C GLY A 362 15.60 15.78 1.24
N CYS A 363 16.82 15.64 0.72
CA CYS A 363 17.29 16.52 -0.37
C CYS A 363 16.75 16.17 -1.76
N GLY A 364 16.07 15.02 -1.92
CA GLY A 364 15.43 14.61 -3.17
C GLY A 364 16.24 13.65 -4.05
N LYS A 365 17.28 12.98 -3.53
CA LYS A 365 18.11 12.01 -4.29
C LYS A 365 17.29 10.94 -5.01
N THR A 366 16.36 10.32 -4.28
CA THR A 366 15.48 9.27 -4.82
C THR A 366 14.55 9.82 -5.91
N THR A 367 14.03 11.04 -5.74
CA THR A 367 13.23 11.72 -6.77
C THR A 367 14.07 11.99 -8.01
N LEU A 368 15.32 12.45 -7.83
CA LEU A 368 16.23 12.72 -8.94
C LEU A 368 16.63 11.42 -9.67
N LEU A 369 16.97 10.37 -8.93
CA LEU A 369 17.28 9.05 -9.50
C LEU A 369 16.08 8.51 -10.29
N GLY A 370 14.88 8.56 -9.70
CA GLY A 370 13.65 8.08 -10.33
C GLY A 370 13.23 8.88 -11.56
N ALA A 371 13.76 10.10 -11.78
CA ALA A 371 13.52 10.84 -13.01
C ALA A 371 14.26 10.26 -14.23
N LEU A 372 15.26 9.39 -14.00
CA LEU A 372 15.89 8.59 -15.05
C LEU A 372 15.09 7.33 -15.39
N ASP A 373 14.08 6.96 -14.58
CA ASP A 373 13.30 5.75 -14.80
C ASP A 373 12.43 5.86 -16.06
N PHE A 374 12.28 4.77 -16.82
CA PHE A 374 11.48 4.74 -18.03
C PHE A 374 10.05 5.25 -17.80
N HIS A 375 9.39 4.85 -16.70
CA HIS A 375 8.01 5.28 -16.43
C HIS A 375 7.91 6.79 -16.23
N ALA A 376 8.94 7.43 -15.66
CA ALA A 376 9.01 8.89 -15.54
C ALA A 376 9.25 9.55 -16.91
N ARG A 377 10.11 8.98 -17.76
CA ARG A 377 10.37 9.53 -19.11
C ARG A 377 9.16 9.40 -20.03
N ALA A 378 8.40 8.32 -19.91
CA ALA A 378 7.22 8.02 -20.69
C ALA A 378 5.98 8.86 -20.30
N ASN A 379 5.96 9.47 -19.10
CA ASN A 379 4.83 10.25 -18.61
C ASN A 379 5.25 11.67 -18.20
N PHE A 380 4.84 12.70 -18.94
CA PHE A 380 5.19 14.10 -18.66
C PHE A 380 4.01 15.05 -18.95
N GLU A 381 4.13 16.32 -18.56
CA GLU A 381 3.06 17.34 -18.51
C GLU A 381 2.32 17.64 -19.83
N HIS A 382 2.74 17.09 -20.98
CA HIS A 382 2.03 17.27 -22.25
C HIS A 382 1.06 16.11 -22.55
N ASN A 383 -0.19 16.48 -22.84
CA ASN A 383 -1.31 15.56 -23.11
C ASN A 383 -1.31 14.91 -24.51
N ASP A 384 -0.23 15.03 -25.28
CA ASP A 384 -0.17 14.49 -26.65
C ASP A 384 0.74 13.25 -26.70
N THR A 385 0.15 12.11 -27.06
CA THR A 385 0.82 10.80 -27.13
C THR A 385 1.95 10.78 -28.17
N HIS A 386 1.81 11.48 -29.30
CA HIS A 386 2.87 11.52 -30.33
C HIS A 386 4.13 12.21 -29.82
N ASN A 387 3.97 13.29 -29.04
CA ASN A 387 5.09 13.95 -28.39
C ASN A 387 5.80 13.05 -27.37
N ARG A 388 5.11 12.05 -26.78
CA ARG A 388 5.72 11.15 -25.78
C ARG A 388 6.74 10.20 -26.38
N ILE A 389 6.39 9.57 -27.50
CA ILE A 389 7.27 8.63 -28.19
C ILE A 389 8.49 9.36 -28.75
N ASP A 390 8.33 10.60 -29.24
CA ASP A 390 9.45 11.37 -29.79
C ASP A 390 10.49 11.75 -28.72
N ILE A 391 10.07 12.13 -27.50
CA ILE A 391 11.01 12.32 -26.38
C ILE A 391 11.74 11.02 -26.04
N LEU A 392 11.03 9.89 -26.02
CA LEU A 392 11.64 8.60 -25.75
C LEU A 392 12.66 8.22 -26.83
N LYS A 393 12.47 8.62 -28.10
CA LYS A 393 13.47 8.40 -29.17
C LYS A 393 14.77 9.17 -28.90
N ASP A 394 14.67 10.42 -28.45
CA ASP A 394 15.82 11.29 -28.17
C ASP A 394 16.65 10.86 -26.95
N ASP A 395 16.07 10.10 -26.03
CA ASP A 395 16.81 9.57 -24.87
C ASP A 395 17.93 8.63 -25.30
N VAL A 396 19.13 8.82 -24.73
CA VAL A 396 20.32 7.98 -25.01
C VAL A 396 20.39 6.71 -24.15
N TYR A 397 19.44 6.53 -23.24
CA TYR A 397 19.42 5.44 -22.28
C TYR A 397 18.00 4.91 -22.02
N VAL A 398 17.89 3.76 -21.36
CA VAL A 398 16.67 3.20 -20.79
C VAL A 398 16.92 2.89 -19.32
N GLY A 399 16.16 3.52 -18.42
CA GLY A 399 16.33 3.37 -16.96
C GLY A 399 15.34 2.40 -16.34
N LEU A 400 15.83 1.49 -15.49
CA LEU A 400 15.03 0.56 -14.69
C LEU A 400 15.37 0.77 -13.22
N SER A 401 14.38 0.91 -12.35
CA SER A 401 14.61 1.18 -10.93
C SER A 401 14.34 -0.01 -10.00
N ALA A 402 15.15 -0.14 -8.96
CA ALA A 402 14.96 -1.09 -7.88
C ALA A 402 15.34 -0.44 -6.53
N SER A 403 14.71 -0.89 -5.45
CA SER A 403 15.04 -0.45 -4.09
C SER A 403 15.88 -1.50 -3.36
N CYS A 404 16.92 -1.07 -2.64
CA CYS A 404 17.69 -1.95 -1.75
C CYS A 404 16.83 -2.56 -0.61
N SER A 405 15.69 -1.95 -0.26
CA SER A 405 14.74 -2.53 0.69
C SER A 405 14.23 -3.91 0.24
N ASN A 406 14.15 -4.16 -1.06
CA ASN A 406 13.66 -5.42 -1.63
C ASN A 406 14.67 -6.56 -1.48
N LEU A 407 15.92 -6.28 -1.06
CA LEU A 407 16.95 -7.30 -0.85
C LEU A 407 16.85 -7.98 0.51
N ILE A 408 16.07 -7.40 1.43
CA ILE A 408 15.86 -7.91 2.78
C ILE A 408 14.58 -8.76 2.79
N ASP A 409 14.58 -9.88 3.51
CA ASP A 409 13.35 -10.67 3.72
C ASP A 409 12.44 -10.07 4.81
N ASN A 410 11.22 -10.60 4.95
CA ASN A 410 10.25 -10.14 5.97
C ASN A 410 10.72 -10.32 7.42
N ARG A 411 11.85 -11.01 7.64
CA ARG A 411 12.47 -11.28 8.95
C ARG A 411 13.78 -10.50 9.14
N GLY A 412 14.13 -9.59 8.23
CA GLY A 412 15.36 -8.79 8.31
C GLY A 412 16.64 -9.54 7.93
N ARG A 413 16.54 -10.72 7.29
CA ARG A 413 17.68 -11.52 6.85
C ARG A 413 18.03 -11.22 5.40
N ALA A 414 19.32 -11.27 5.08
CA ALA A 414 19.82 -11.14 3.72
C ALA A 414 19.45 -12.39 2.90
N SER A 415 19.22 -12.22 1.60
CA SER A 415 18.89 -13.32 0.68
C SER A 415 20.06 -14.31 0.53
N SER A 416 19.79 -15.51 -0.01
CA SER A 416 20.84 -16.48 -0.34
C SER A 416 21.83 -15.96 -1.40
N ASP A 417 21.36 -15.12 -2.33
CA ASP A 417 22.18 -14.42 -3.32
C ASP A 417 21.51 -13.10 -3.75
N ASN A 418 22.08 -11.98 -3.28
CA ASN A 418 21.51 -10.64 -3.53
C ASN A 418 21.56 -10.24 -5.00
N PHE A 419 22.53 -10.72 -5.78
CA PHE A 419 22.66 -10.39 -7.19
C PHE A 419 21.64 -11.13 -8.04
N ALA A 420 21.42 -12.41 -7.74
CA ALA A 420 20.38 -13.20 -8.39
C ALA A 420 18.99 -12.58 -8.12
N LYS A 421 18.74 -12.14 -6.88
CA LYS A 421 17.51 -11.43 -6.51
C LYS A 421 17.37 -10.07 -7.23
N LEU A 422 18.46 -9.30 -7.36
CA LEU A 422 18.44 -8.03 -8.12
C LEU A 422 18.12 -8.24 -9.60
N ILE A 423 18.77 -9.20 -10.27
CA ILE A 423 18.47 -9.56 -11.67
C ILE A 423 17.00 -9.92 -11.83
N TRP A 424 16.46 -10.68 -10.88
CA TRP A 424 15.05 -11.06 -10.85
C TRP A 424 14.13 -9.84 -10.76
N ILE A 425 14.40 -8.91 -9.84
CA ILE A 425 13.64 -7.67 -9.65
C ILE A 425 13.67 -6.82 -10.93
N TYR A 426 14.85 -6.55 -11.50
CA TYR A 426 14.94 -5.75 -12.74
C TYR A 426 14.24 -6.43 -13.93
N THR A 427 14.16 -7.76 -13.95
CA THR A 427 13.43 -8.48 -15.00
C THR A 427 11.91 -8.34 -14.84
N ILE A 428 11.41 -8.26 -13.61
CA ILE A 428 9.99 -7.93 -13.35
C ILE A 428 9.71 -6.48 -13.75
N GLU A 429 10.59 -5.54 -13.40
CA GLU A 429 10.46 -4.13 -13.81
C GLU A 429 10.45 -3.98 -15.34
N LEU A 430 11.23 -4.79 -16.07
CA LEU A 430 11.18 -4.84 -17.54
C LEU A 430 9.77 -5.20 -18.05
N LEU A 431 9.06 -6.13 -17.41
CA LEU A 431 7.68 -6.47 -17.80
C LEU A 431 6.72 -5.29 -17.56
N GLY A 432 6.90 -4.55 -16.45
CA GLY A 432 6.17 -3.31 -16.18
C GLY A 432 6.41 -2.25 -17.26
N ILE A 433 7.67 -2.05 -17.66
CA ILE A 433 8.07 -1.13 -18.73
C ILE A 433 7.48 -1.52 -20.08
N ILE A 434 7.51 -2.81 -20.44
CA ILE A 434 6.91 -3.31 -21.68
C ILE A 434 5.41 -3.02 -21.70
N ARG A 435 4.71 -3.21 -20.57
CA ARG A 435 3.28 -2.90 -20.46
C ARG A 435 3.00 -1.40 -20.60
N HIS A 436 3.81 -0.53 -19.99
CA HIS A 436 3.69 0.92 -20.17
C HIS A 436 3.99 1.34 -21.62
N LEU A 437 4.97 0.71 -22.28
CA LEU A 437 5.21 0.98 -23.70
C LEU A 437 4.02 0.52 -24.56
N LYS A 438 3.41 -0.62 -24.23
CA LYS A 438 2.26 -1.19 -24.95
C LYS A 438 1.02 -0.29 -24.86
N SER A 439 0.84 0.41 -23.74
CA SER A 439 -0.26 1.38 -23.59
C SER A 439 -0.02 2.68 -24.36
N LEU A 440 1.23 2.97 -24.74
CA LEU A 440 1.56 4.07 -25.64
C LEU A 440 1.41 3.65 -27.12
N ASP A 441 2.04 2.54 -27.49
CA ASP A 441 1.99 1.95 -28.84
C ASP A 441 2.38 0.46 -28.78
N SER A 442 1.45 -0.42 -29.17
CA SER A 442 1.66 -1.87 -29.15
C SER A 442 2.65 -2.37 -30.21
N ASP A 443 2.84 -1.62 -31.30
CA ASP A 443 3.61 -2.07 -32.46
C ASP A 443 5.13 -1.96 -32.22
N LEU A 444 5.53 -1.23 -31.18
CA LEU A 444 6.94 -1.00 -30.83
C LEU A 444 7.57 -2.16 -30.04
N ILE A 445 6.82 -3.19 -29.69
CA ILE A 445 7.26 -4.28 -28.81
C ILE A 445 7.54 -5.55 -29.62
N ASN A 446 8.63 -6.22 -29.29
CA ASN A 446 8.95 -7.51 -29.87
C ASN A 446 7.90 -8.57 -29.45
N PRO A 447 7.18 -9.23 -30.38
CA PRO A 447 6.10 -10.16 -30.05
C PRO A 447 6.57 -11.39 -29.27
N ASN A 448 7.88 -11.72 -29.31
CA ASN A 448 8.47 -12.88 -28.62
C ASN A 448 9.12 -12.54 -27.28
N TYR A 449 8.85 -11.35 -26.70
CA TYR A 449 9.52 -10.89 -25.48
C TYR A 449 9.35 -11.85 -24.29
N LYS A 450 8.17 -12.45 -24.09
CA LYS A 450 7.90 -13.38 -22.97
C LYS A 450 8.84 -14.58 -22.98
N LYS A 451 9.00 -15.19 -24.15
CA LYS A 451 9.90 -16.33 -24.35
C LYS A 451 11.34 -15.97 -24.04
N LYS A 452 11.81 -14.84 -24.57
CA LYS A 452 13.16 -14.32 -24.32
C LYS A 452 13.42 -14.06 -22.82
N VAL A 453 12.44 -13.49 -22.10
CA VAL A 453 12.55 -13.23 -20.65
C VAL A 453 12.68 -14.52 -19.86
N VAL A 454 11.84 -15.52 -20.14
CA VAL A 454 11.84 -16.81 -19.44
C VAL A 454 13.15 -17.58 -19.70
N GLU A 455 13.58 -17.65 -20.97
CA GLU A 455 14.84 -18.29 -21.36
C GLU A 455 16.05 -17.62 -20.68
N PHE A 456 16.06 -16.28 -20.61
CA PHE A 456 17.10 -15.53 -19.91
C PHE A 456 17.17 -15.90 -18.42
N LEU A 457 16.03 -15.89 -17.71
CA LEU A 457 15.99 -16.20 -16.29
C LEU A 457 16.44 -17.64 -16.01
N GLN A 458 16.00 -18.61 -16.82
CA GLN A 458 16.46 -20.01 -16.72
C GLN A 458 17.96 -20.15 -17.01
N CYS A 459 18.53 -19.30 -17.88
CA CYS A 459 19.95 -19.32 -18.20
C CYS A 459 20.82 -18.69 -17.11
N ILE A 460 20.35 -17.64 -16.44
CA ILE A 460 21.15 -16.82 -15.50
C ILE A 460 20.94 -17.21 -14.03
N VAL A 461 19.77 -17.72 -13.65
CA VAL A 461 19.43 -18.05 -12.25
C VAL A 461 19.20 -19.55 -12.10
N THR A 462 19.63 -20.14 -10.98
CA THR A 462 19.36 -21.55 -10.64
C THR A 462 17.92 -21.72 -10.12
N ILE A 463 16.94 -21.50 -10.97
CA ILE A 463 15.53 -21.69 -10.64
C ILE A 463 14.81 -22.47 -11.74
N ASN A 464 13.96 -23.41 -11.33
CA ASN A 464 13.07 -24.12 -12.24
C ASN A 464 11.76 -23.34 -12.34
N LEU A 465 11.51 -22.78 -13.52
CA LEU A 465 10.20 -22.24 -13.88
C LEU A 465 9.30 -23.37 -14.39
N LEU A 466 8.00 -23.09 -14.51
CA LEU A 466 7.04 -24.00 -15.15
C LEU A 466 7.51 -24.42 -16.56
N ASP A 467 6.96 -25.51 -17.10
CA ASP A 467 7.37 -26.04 -18.40
C ASP A 467 7.10 -25.06 -19.56
N ASP A 468 6.08 -24.19 -19.44
CA ASP A 468 5.83 -23.09 -20.41
C ASP A 468 5.08 -21.88 -19.80
N PRO A 469 5.76 -20.99 -19.05
CA PRO A 469 5.15 -19.77 -18.52
C PRO A 469 4.86 -18.72 -19.61
N THR A 470 5.23 -18.95 -20.87
CA THR A 470 5.06 -17.97 -21.95
C THR A 470 3.61 -17.86 -22.44
N GLN A 471 2.78 -18.86 -22.11
CA GLN A 471 1.34 -18.87 -22.39
C GLN A 471 0.54 -17.95 -21.47
N LEU A 472 1.14 -17.50 -20.36
CA LEU A 472 0.52 -16.58 -19.42
C LEU A 472 0.31 -15.19 -20.07
N GLY A 473 -0.77 -14.51 -19.67
CA GLY A 473 -0.98 -13.09 -19.98
C GLY A 473 0.15 -12.22 -19.39
N ASP A 474 0.28 -10.99 -19.87
CA ASP A 474 1.41 -10.11 -19.51
C ASP A 474 1.46 -9.85 -17.99
N SER A 475 0.31 -9.52 -17.41
CA SER A 475 0.12 -9.33 -15.96
C SER A 475 0.34 -10.61 -15.16
N ASP A 476 0.02 -11.76 -15.73
CA ASP A 476 0.09 -13.06 -15.05
C ASP A 476 1.51 -13.59 -15.00
N LEU A 477 2.28 -13.36 -16.07
CA LEU A 477 3.70 -13.64 -16.09
C LEU A 477 4.43 -12.77 -15.06
N GLU A 478 4.10 -11.48 -15.01
CA GLU A 478 4.63 -10.55 -13.99
C GLU A 478 4.31 -11.07 -12.58
N HIS A 479 3.04 -11.39 -12.29
CA HIS A 479 2.61 -11.96 -11.00
C HIS A 479 3.35 -13.25 -10.65
N TYR A 480 3.41 -14.20 -11.59
CA TYR A 480 4.07 -15.48 -11.41
C TYR A 480 5.54 -15.29 -11.02
N LEU A 481 6.24 -14.39 -11.69
CA LEU A 481 7.63 -14.08 -11.36
C LEU A 481 7.76 -13.36 -10.02
N SER A 482 6.86 -12.41 -9.70
CA SER A 482 6.84 -11.74 -8.38
C SER A 482 6.68 -12.73 -7.23
N MET A 483 5.81 -13.75 -7.37
CA MET A 483 5.61 -14.77 -6.35
C MET A 483 6.88 -15.58 -6.06
N LYS A 484 7.71 -15.82 -7.08
CA LYS A 484 8.98 -16.55 -6.95
C LYS A 484 10.10 -15.76 -6.28
N ILE A 485 9.92 -14.45 -6.03
CA ILE A 485 10.89 -13.66 -5.23
C ILE A 485 11.06 -14.26 -3.83
N THR A 486 10.02 -14.86 -3.26
CA THR A 486 10.04 -15.45 -1.91
C THR A 486 11.10 -16.55 -1.78
N CYS A 487 11.33 -17.33 -2.84
CA CYS A 487 12.33 -18.41 -2.88
C CYS A 487 13.77 -17.93 -2.63
N PHE A 488 14.08 -16.65 -2.85
CA PHE A 488 15.41 -16.08 -2.56
C PHE A 488 15.67 -15.88 -1.06
N SER A 489 14.64 -16.03 -0.22
CA SER A 489 14.79 -15.92 1.24
C SER A 489 15.26 -17.24 1.89
N ASP A 490 15.22 -18.34 1.13
CA ASP A 490 15.66 -19.65 1.60
C ASP A 490 17.19 -19.76 1.57
N ALA A 491 17.78 -20.45 2.55
CA ALA A 491 19.23 -20.65 2.63
C ALA A 491 19.81 -21.39 1.41
N ASP A 492 19.04 -22.33 0.84
CA ASP A 492 19.33 -23.05 -0.40
C ASP A 492 18.60 -22.46 -1.62
N GLY A 493 18.21 -21.18 -1.54
CA GLY A 493 17.46 -20.48 -2.58
C GLY A 493 18.25 -20.27 -3.89
N PRO A 494 17.60 -19.69 -4.90
CA PRO A 494 18.21 -19.51 -6.23
C PRO A 494 19.47 -18.64 -6.18
N LYS A 495 20.48 -19.05 -6.97
CA LYS A 495 21.79 -18.40 -7.08
C LYS A 495 22.07 -17.99 -8.52
N LEU A 496 23.01 -17.06 -8.67
CA LEU A 496 23.49 -16.63 -9.98
C LEU A 496 24.40 -17.70 -10.59
N LYS A 497 24.21 -18.01 -11.88
CA LYS A 497 25.01 -19.00 -12.63
C LYS A 497 26.31 -18.44 -13.21
N ASP A 498 26.41 -17.13 -13.32
CA ASP A 498 27.55 -16.40 -13.88
C ASP A 498 27.99 -15.29 -12.91
N SER A 499 29.07 -14.58 -13.22
CA SER A 499 29.47 -13.37 -12.49
C SER A 499 28.41 -12.27 -12.60
N PRO A 500 28.25 -11.41 -11.57
CA PRO A 500 27.30 -10.30 -11.60
C PRO A 500 27.43 -9.42 -12.86
N LYS A 501 28.66 -9.07 -13.24
CA LYS A 501 28.92 -8.29 -14.45
C LYS A 501 28.30 -8.90 -15.70
N ASN A 502 28.62 -10.17 -15.99
CA ASN A 502 28.14 -10.84 -17.20
C ASN A 502 26.61 -10.99 -17.20
N ALA A 503 26.03 -11.26 -16.04
CA ALA A 503 24.58 -11.37 -15.89
C ALA A 503 23.86 -10.04 -16.20
N PHE A 504 24.37 -8.91 -15.68
CA PHE A 504 23.79 -7.59 -15.96
C PHE A 504 24.04 -7.11 -17.40
N GLU A 505 25.18 -7.44 -18.00
CA GLU A 505 25.43 -7.18 -19.43
C GLU A 505 24.47 -8.00 -20.31
N SER A 506 24.20 -9.26 -19.94
CA SER A 506 23.22 -10.11 -20.63
C SER A 506 21.80 -9.59 -20.47
N LEU A 507 21.42 -9.09 -19.28
CA LEU A 507 20.13 -8.43 -19.06
C LEU A 507 20.00 -7.15 -19.89
N ALA A 508 21.07 -6.37 -20.01
CA ALA A 508 21.07 -5.17 -20.84
C ALA A 508 20.84 -5.49 -22.33
N LEU A 509 21.51 -6.53 -22.86
CA LEU A 509 21.27 -7.02 -24.22
C LEU A 509 19.84 -7.50 -24.43
N LEU A 510 19.28 -8.20 -23.43
CA LEU A 510 17.90 -8.64 -23.43
C LEU A 510 16.97 -7.43 -23.59
N ILE A 511 17.11 -6.41 -22.73
CA ILE A 511 16.30 -5.18 -22.72
C ILE A 511 16.39 -4.47 -24.07
N MET A 512 17.60 -4.22 -24.58
CA MET A 512 17.79 -3.55 -25.87
C MET A 512 17.09 -4.28 -27.04
N GLY A 513 16.98 -5.61 -26.96
CA GLY A 513 16.33 -6.44 -27.98
C GLY A 513 14.80 -6.57 -27.86
N MET A 514 14.16 -5.84 -26.94
CA MET A 514 12.71 -5.89 -26.72
C MET A 514 11.90 -4.85 -27.49
N SER A 515 12.51 -3.74 -27.90
CA SER A 515 11.85 -2.69 -28.68
C SER A 515 12.84 -2.03 -29.62
N GLU A 516 12.38 -1.64 -30.81
CA GLU A 516 13.21 -0.86 -31.75
C GLU A 516 13.63 0.49 -31.17
N LEU A 517 12.83 1.06 -30.25
CA LEU A 517 13.15 2.30 -29.55
C LEU A 517 14.40 2.19 -28.66
N TRP A 518 14.76 0.99 -28.23
CA TRP A 518 15.84 0.75 -27.26
C TRP A 518 17.11 0.24 -27.93
N ASN A 519 17.07 -0.01 -29.24
CA ASN A 519 18.25 -0.39 -30.01
C ASN A 519 19.36 0.66 -29.85
N ASN A 520 20.58 0.19 -29.57
CA ASN A 520 21.77 1.02 -29.36
C ASN A 520 21.71 2.01 -28.18
N LYS A 521 20.69 1.94 -27.33
CA LYS A 521 20.63 2.73 -26.09
C LYS A 521 21.36 2.04 -24.96
N LYS A 522 21.89 2.83 -24.03
CA LYS A 522 22.54 2.30 -22.82
C LYS A 522 21.51 1.96 -21.76
N VAL A 523 21.65 0.83 -21.07
CA VAL A 523 20.73 0.46 -19.97
C VAL A 523 21.25 1.01 -18.65
N PHE A 524 20.43 1.79 -17.96
CA PHE A 524 20.73 2.31 -16.63
C PHE A 524 19.99 1.49 -15.57
N PHE A 525 20.76 0.80 -14.72
CA PHE A 525 20.23 0.13 -13.54
C PHE A 525 20.26 1.12 -12.37
N LEU A 526 19.08 1.56 -11.95
CA LEU A 526 18.89 2.59 -10.93
C LEU A 526 18.62 1.91 -9.58
N LEU A 527 19.61 1.90 -8.70
CA LEU A 527 19.50 1.26 -7.38
C LEU A 527 19.33 2.31 -6.28
N ASP A 528 18.17 2.34 -5.65
CA ASP A 528 17.85 3.32 -4.62
C ASP A 528 18.19 2.85 -3.20
N ASP A 529 18.71 3.80 -2.41
CA ASP A 529 18.92 3.75 -0.96
C ASP A 529 19.79 2.58 -0.47
N ALA A 530 20.97 2.43 -1.07
CA ALA A 530 22.01 1.55 -0.58
C ALA A 530 22.69 2.17 0.67
N SER A 531 22.00 2.13 1.81
CA SER A 531 22.43 2.73 3.07
C SER A 531 22.45 1.73 4.22
N ILE A 532 23.24 2.05 5.25
CA ILE A 532 23.41 1.26 6.49
C ILE A 532 22.13 1.13 7.33
N ARG A 533 21.04 1.83 6.94
CA ARG A 533 19.73 1.72 7.58
C ARG A 533 19.09 0.36 7.35
N TYR A 534 19.26 -0.16 6.13
CA TYR A 534 18.58 -1.36 5.67
C TYR A 534 19.56 -2.53 5.59
N LEU A 535 20.74 -2.27 5.04
CA LEU A 535 21.72 -3.31 4.76
C LEU A 535 22.87 -3.25 5.77
N LYS A 536 23.42 -4.42 6.08
CA LYS A 536 24.68 -4.51 6.83
C LYS A 536 25.79 -3.90 6.00
N VAL A 537 26.79 -3.31 6.67
CA VAL A 537 27.95 -2.68 6.02
C VAL A 537 28.61 -3.65 5.03
N ASP A 538 28.83 -4.91 5.42
CA ASP A 538 29.43 -5.94 4.56
C ASP A 538 28.62 -6.19 3.27
N THR A 539 27.29 -6.16 3.36
CA THR A 539 26.41 -6.33 2.20
C THR A 539 26.52 -5.15 1.24
N ILE A 540 26.64 -3.92 1.75
CA ILE A 540 26.80 -2.73 0.90
C ILE A 540 28.16 -2.74 0.21
N ILE A 541 29.22 -3.10 0.95
CA ILE A 541 30.58 -3.23 0.38
C ILE A 541 30.57 -4.27 -0.75
N ASP A 542 29.94 -5.42 -0.54
CA ASP A 542 29.84 -6.48 -1.55
C ASP A 542 29.05 -6.02 -2.79
N LEU A 543 27.90 -5.36 -2.59
CA LEU A 543 27.11 -4.78 -3.69
C LEU A 543 27.91 -3.75 -4.48
N PHE A 544 28.53 -2.78 -3.83
CA PHE A 544 29.25 -1.71 -4.54
C PHE A 544 30.47 -2.26 -5.28
N SER A 545 31.21 -3.17 -4.65
CA SER A 545 32.39 -3.78 -5.26
C SER A 545 32.01 -4.55 -6.53
N ASN A 546 30.85 -5.21 -6.58
CA ASN A 546 30.42 -5.98 -7.75
C ASN A 546 29.60 -5.19 -8.79
N LEU A 547 28.93 -4.10 -8.41
CA LEU A 547 28.05 -3.33 -9.32
C LEU A 547 28.74 -2.12 -9.98
N LEU A 548 29.85 -1.63 -9.44
CA LEU A 548 30.58 -0.47 -9.99
C LEU A 548 31.55 -0.84 -11.13
N PHE A 549 31.15 -1.75 -12.03
CA PHE A 549 31.95 -2.13 -13.20
C PHE A 549 31.69 -1.22 -14.41
N GLN A 550 32.72 -1.03 -15.24
CA GLN A 550 32.59 -0.31 -16.51
C GLN A 550 32.04 -1.24 -17.60
N SER A 551 31.04 -0.79 -18.35
CA SER A 551 30.46 -1.49 -19.51
C SER A 551 30.02 -0.50 -20.58
N SER A 552 30.08 -0.92 -21.84
CA SER A 552 29.51 -0.16 -22.97
C SER A 552 27.98 -0.29 -23.05
N LEU A 553 27.43 -1.38 -22.51
CA LEU A 553 26.01 -1.74 -22.65
C LEU A 553 25.14 -1.19 -21.51
N CYS A 554 25.68 -1.17 -20.29
CA CYS A 554 24.93 -0.73 -19.11
C CYS A 554 25.77 0.05 -18.09
N SER A 555 25.11 0.65 -17.11
CA SER A 555 25.76 1.28 -15.96
C SER A 555 24.83 1.38 -14.75
N PHE A 556 25.41 1.32 -13.55
CA PHE A 556 24.67 1.50 -12.30
C PHE A 556 24.64 2.96 -11.85
N LYS A 557 23.47 3.42 -11.44
CA LYS A 557 23.23 4.70 -10.75
C LYS A 557 22.72 4.37 -9.36
N ILE A 558 23.53 4.64 -8.34
CA ILE A 558 23.23 4.18 -6.99
C ILE A 558 23.07 5.39 -6.08
N THR A 559 21.94 5.50 -5.37
CA THR A 559 21.81 6.51 -4.31
C THR A 559 22.29 5.94 -2.98
N THR A 560 23.05 6.75 -2.24
CA THR A 560 23.54 6.39 -0.91
C THR A 560 23.77 7.65 -0.08
N GLU A 561 24.11 7.49 1.19
CA GLU A 561 24.48 8.59 2.08
C GLU A 561 25.99 8.82 2.03
N MET A 562 26.44 10.08 2.16
CA MET A 562 27.87 10.40 2.03
C MET A 562 28.72 9.66 3.06
N GLN A 563 28.22 9.56 4.29
CA GLN A 563 28.86 8.82 5.37
C GLN A 563 28.98 7.33 5.10
N SER A 564 28.07 6.73 4.31
CA SER A 564 28.20 5.34 3.90
C SER A 564 29.43 5.18 3.02
N VAL A 565 29.68 6.11 2.10
CA VAL A 565 30.88 6.10 1.25
C VAL A 565 32.16 6.37 2.04
N GLU A 566 32.14 7.30 2.99
CA GLU A 566 33.34 7.65 3.78
C GLU A 566 33.77 6.57 4.78
N LEU A 567 32.82 5.75 5.26
CA LEU A 567 33.09 4.61 6.15
C LEU A 567 33.48 3.33 5.43
N MET A 568 33.11 3.20 4.15
CA MET A 568 33.29 1.96 3.41
C MET A 568 34.62 1.99 2.66
N GLU A 569 35.51 1.06 3.00
CA GLU A 569 36.70 0.76 2.18
C GLU A 569 36.26 0.06 0.88
N LEU A 570 35.69 0.83 -0.05
CA LEU A 570 35.19 0.31 -1.31
C LEU A 570 36.34 -0.34 -2.08
N THR A 571 36.13 -1.57 -2.53
CA THR A 571 37.10 -2.27 -3.37
C THR A 571 36.69 -2.17 -4.84
N SER A 572 37.68 -2.15 -5.73
CA SER A 572 37.49 -2.22 -7.17
C SER A 572 36.82 -3.54 -7.55
N PRO A 573 36.06 -3.60 -8.66
CA PRO A 573 35.45 -4.84 -9.14
C PRO A 573 36.41 -6.05 -9.11
N GLY A 574 36.01 -7.11 -8.42
CA GLY A 574 36.83 -8.30 -8.17
C GLY A 574 37.70 -8.28 -6.91
N ASN A 575 37.48 -7.31 -6.01
CA ASN A 575 38.13 -7.19 -4.68
C ASN A 575 39.68 -7.10 -4.72
N VAL A 576 40.24 -6.53 -5.81
CA VAL A 576 41.70 -6.52 -6.05
C VAL A 576 42.42 -5.34 -5.39
N ALA A 577 41.81 -4.16 -5.37
CA ALA A 577 42.38 -2.92 -4.82
C ALA A 577 41.28 -2.00 -4.29
N LEU A 578 41.63 -0.90 -3.63
CA LEU A 578 40.65 0.15 -3.29
C LEU A 578 40.11 0.82 -4.57
N ALA A 579 38.79 1.02 -4.62
CA ALA A 579 38.10 1.72 -5.68
C ALA A 579 38.49 3.20 -5.68
N ARG A 580 38.70 3.77 -6.87
CA ARG A 580 39.11 5.17 -7.07
C ARG A 580 38.04 5.94 -7.82
N GLU A 581 37.62 7.06 -7.24
CA GLU A 581 36.79 8.05 -7.92
C GLU A 581 37.48 8.55 -9.20
N GLY A 582 36.73 8.71 -10.28
CA GLY A 582 37.20 9.12 -11.60
C GLY A 582 37.75 7.98 -12.47
N ARG A 583 38.13 6.84 -11.87
CA ARG A 583 38.54 5.62 -12.59
C ARG A 583 37.44 4.57 -12.57
N ASP A 584 37.00 4.18 -11.37
CA ASP A 584 36.09 3.05 -11.17
C ASP A 584 34.63 3.53 -11.14
N PHE A 585 34.38 4.67 -10.49
CA PHE A 585 33.06 5.32 -10.42
C PHE A 585 33.19 6.84 -10.41
N THR A 586 32.07 7.54 -10.63
CA THR A 586 31.97 9.00 -10.43
C THR A 586 31.08 9.31 -9.25
N MET A 587 31.38 10.36 -8.49
CA MET A 587 30.50 10.81 -7.41
C MET A 587 29.72 12.05 -7.84
N TYR A 588 28.45 12.09 -7.50
CA TYR A 588 27.60 13.27 -7.66
C TYR A 588 26.93 13.60 -6.33
N ASP A 589 27.51 14.55 -5.60
CA ASP A 589 26.96 15.03 -4.32
C ASP A 589 25.76 15.97 -4.56
N PHE A 590 24.59 15.36 -4.66
CA PHE A 590 23.34 16.10 -4.86
C PHE A 590 22.99 16.94 -3.63
N GLY A 591 23.32 16.48 -2.42
CA GLY A 591 23.10 17.23 -1.19
C GLY A 591 23.82 18.58 -1.19
N ALA A 592 25.09 18.59 -1.59
CA ALA A 592 25.87 19.80 -1.76
C ALA A 592 25.31 20.71 -2.85
N LYS A 593 24.82 20.16 -3.97
CA LYS A 593 24.22 20.94 -5.08
C LYS A 593 22.92 21.64 -4.67
N VAL A 594 22.05 20.96 -3.92
CA VAL A 594 20.84 21.57 -3.37
C VAL A 594 21.21 22.67 -2.37
N LEU A 595 22.19 22.42 -1.49
CA LEU A 595 22.66 23.40 -0.51
C LEU A 595 23.29 24.63 -1.16
N GLU A 596 24.10 24.44 -2.21
CA GLU A 596 24.66 25.50 -3.05
C GLU A 596 23.54 26.37 -3.62
N LYS A 597 22.49 25.74 -4.18
CA LYS A 597 21.36 26.46 -4.77
C LYS A 597 20.55 27.26 -3.75
N ILE A 598 20.40 26.74 -2.53
CA ILE A 598 19.75 27.45 -1.42
C ILE A 598 20.60 28.65 -0.96
N LYS A 599 21.93 28.53 -1.01
CA LYS A 599 22.89 29.51 -0.48
C LYS A 599 23.44 30.54 -1.50
N GLU A 600 23.18 30.39 -2.80
CA GLU A 600 23.65 31.30 -3.86
C GLU A 600 23.38 32.79 -3.52
N LYS A 601 24.46 33.59 -3.41
CA LYS A 601 24.46 35.00 -2.95
C LYS A 601 24.24 36.05 -4.05
N ASN A 602 23.94 35.67 -5.29
CA ASN A 602 23.78 36.66 -6.38
C ASN A 602 22.54 37.55 -6.16
N LYS A 603 22.62 38.80 -6.65
CA LYS A 603 21.81 40.00 -6.34
C LYS A 603 20.27 39.90 -6.31
N ASN A 604 19.68 38.76 -6.66
CA ASN A 604 18.25 38.45 -6.49
C ASN A 604 18.14 37.07 -5.82
N SER A 605 17.40 36.96 -4.72
CA SER A 605 17.36 35.79 -3.82
C SER A 605 16.97 34.44 -4.46
N ASN A 606 17.89 33.79 -5.18
CA ASN A 606 17.67 32.55 -5.93
C ASN A 606 17.16 31.38 -5.07
N GLY A 607 17.61 31.25 -3.81
CA GLY A 607 17.15 30.19 -2.91
C GLY A 607 15.66 30.27 -2.57
N LYS A 608 15.11 31.49 -2.42
CA LYS A 608 13.67 31.69 -2.21
C LYS A 608 12.89 31.32 -3.46
N THR A 609 13.35 31.76 -4.62
CA THR A 609 12.73 31.46 -5.91
C THR A 609 12.74 29.96 -6.20
N PHE A 610 13.83 29.26 -5.85
CA PHE A 610 13.93 27.81 -5.99
C PHE A 610 12.88 27.09 -5.13
N LEU A 611 12.75 27.44 -3.85
CA LEU A 611 11.73 26.86 -2.98
C LEU A 611 10.30 27.22 -3.41
N LEU A 612 10.07 28.45 -3.87
CA LEU A 612 8.77 28.86 -4.41
C LEU A 612 8.37 28.02 -5.62
N LYS A 613 9.29 27.76 -6.57
CA LYS A 613 9.03 26.89 -7.72
C LYS A 613 8.66 25.47 -7.30
N ILE A 614 9.30 24.92 -6.26
CA ILE A 614 8.94 23.60 -5.71
C ILE A 614 7.51 23.61 -5.17
N LEU A 615 7.16 24.63 -4.38
CA LEU A 615 5.80 24.75 -3.84
C LEU A 615 4.78 24.93 -4.97
N GLU A 616 5.00 25.89 -5.87
CA GLU A 616 4.12 26.20 -7.01
C GLU A 616 3.89 24.98 -7.92
N LYS A 617 4.93 24.20 -8.20
CA LYS A 617 4.78 22.98 -9.01
C LYS A 617 3.86 21.97 -8.34
N ARG A 618 3.98 21.77 -7.02
CA ARG A 618 3.08 20.90 -6.25
C ARG A 618 1.66 21.46 -6.16
N LEU A 619 1.51 22.78 -6.08
CA LEU A 619 0.19 23.43 -6.05
C LEU A 619 -0.65 23.14 -7.30
N SER A 620 -0.02 23.00 -8.47
CA SER A 620 -0.74 22.67 -9.70
C SER A 620 -1.50 21.33 -9.66
N TYR A 621 -1.15 20.45 -8.70
CA TYR A 621 -1.79 19.16 -8.48
C TYR A 621 -2.54 19.06 -7.15
N TYR A 622 -2.54 20.13 -6.34
CA TYR A 622 -3.19 20.14 -5.02
C TYR A 622 -4.55 20.86 -5.09
N VAL A 623 -5.64 20.09 -4.97
CA VAL A 623 -7.01 20.58 -5.19
C VAL A 623 -7.49 21.53 -4.09
N ASN A 624 -7.06 21.34 -2.84
CA ASN A 624 -7.58 22.06 -1.67
C ASN A 624 -6.73 23.27 -1.26
N HIS A 625 -5.93 23.84 -2.17
CA HIS A 625 -5.12 25.02 -1.87
C HIS A 625 -5.92 26.34 -1.96
N PRO A 626 -5.65 27.34 -1.10
CA PRO A 626 -6.18 28.68 -1.30
C PRO A 626 -5.74 29.28 -2.64
N ASP A 627 -6.61 30.07 -3.30
CA ASP A 627 -6.31 30.71 -4.61
C ASP A 627 -5.32 31.91 -4.50
N HIS A 628 -4.18 31.70 -3.84
CA HIS A 628 -3.12 32.67 -3.65
C HIS A 628 -1.74 31.98 -3.71
N PRO A 629 -0.73 32.61 -4.37
CA PRO A 629 0.60 32.04 -4.44
C PRO A 629 1.27 31.96 -3.05
N PRO A 630 2.22 31.01 -2.84
CA PRO A 630 2.89 30.83 -1.55
C PRO A 630 3.55 32.09 -0.99
N SER A 631 4.05 32.95 -1.86
CA SER A 631 4.66 34.23 -1.49
C SER A 631 3.67 35.19 -0.79
N LYS A 632 2.40 35.21 -1.22
CA LYS A 632 1.34 36.02 -0.57
C LYS A 632 0.86 35.40 0.73
N ILE A 633 0.74 34.08 0.79
CA ILE A 633 0.30 33.35 2.00
C ILE A 633 1.30 33.52 3.14
N LEU A 634 2.60 33.39 2.86
CA LEU A 634 3.65 33.49 3.87
C LEU A 634 4.03 34.94 4.20
N GLY A 635 3.99 35.82 3.20
CA GLY A 635 4.67 37.11 3.27
C GLY A 635 6.21 36.95 3.32
N ASN A 636 6.92 38.00 3.71
CA ASN A 636 8.39 38.00 3.75
C ASN A 636 8.94 38.76 4.96
N SER A 637 10.00 38.23 5.57
CA SER A 637 10.73 38.86 6.69
C SER A 637 12.24 38.64 6.52
N PRO A 638 13.06 39.68 6.33
CA PRO A 638 14.50 39.50 6.17
C PRO A 638 15.14 38.77 7.37
N LEU A 639 16.13 37.90 7.10
CA LEU A 639 16.82 37.14 8.15
C LEU A 639 17.50 38.04 9.20
N SER A 640 17.94 39.23 8.81
CA SER A 640 18.48 40.26 9.71
C SER A 640 17.45 40.75 10.72
N VAL A 641 16.20 40.95 10.28
CA VAL A 641 15.08 41.37 11.14
C VAL A 641 14.73 40.26 12.13
N ILE A 642 14.71 39.00 11.68
CA ILE A 642 14.48 37.84 12.56
C ILE A 642 15.56 37.78 13.65
N ALA A 643 16.84 37.87 13.27
CA ALA A 643 17.94 37.83 14.23
C ALA A 643 17.90 39.01 15.22
N LEU A 644 17.54 40.21 14.75
CA LEU A 644 17.40 41.38 15.61
C LEU A 644 16.24 41.23 16.61
N ASN A 645 15.09 40.73 16.16
CA ASN A 645 13.92 40.47 17.02
C ASN A 645 14.27 39.45 18.11
N ILE A 646 14.96 38.37 17.75
CA ILE A 646 15.44 37.37 18.72
C ILE A 646 16.39 37.98 19.73
N ALA A 647 17.41 38.73 19.26
CA ALA A 647 18.44 39.29 20.13
C ALA A 647 17.92 40.41 21.05
N SER A 648 16.85 41.08 20.66
CA SER A 648 16.28 42.24 21.36
C SER A 648 15.05 41.90 22.22
N ALA A 649 14.48 40.71 22.05
CA ALA A 649 13.29 40.30 22.79
C ALA A 649 13.56 40.21 24.30
N SER A 650 12.69 40.87 25.07
CA SER A 650 12.79 40.92 26.54
C SER A 650 11.67 40.14 27.23
N LYS A 651 10.58 39.84 26.51
CA LYS A 651 9.39 39.13 27.00
C LYS A 651 9.13 37.85 26.22
N SER A 652 8.57 36.84 26.89
CA SER A 652 8.21 35.54 26.30
C SER A 652 7.23 35.62 25.12
N ILE A 653 6.35 36.62 25.10
CA ILE A 653 5.34 36.81 24.04
C ILE A 653 6.00 37.28 22.73
N GLU A 654 7.03 38.13 22.80
CA GLU A 654 7.78 38.63 21.63
C GLU A 654 8.55 37.48 20.95
N LEU A 655 9.03 36.53 21.75
CA LEU A 655 9.75 35.33 21.31
C LEU A 655 8.88 34.34 20.52
N ASN A 656 7.57 34.29 20.80
CA ASN A 656 6.62 33.42 20.10
C ASN A 656 6.20 33.93 18.71
N THR A 657 6.77 35.03 18.23
CA THR A 657 6.47 35.60 16.89
C THR A 657 7.72 35.82 16.03
N ALA A 658 8.84 35.20 16.43
CA ALA A 658 10.15 35.48 15.83
C ALA A 658 10.29 34.97 14.38
N TYR A 659 9.66 33.83 14.05
CA TYR A 659 9.88 33.13 12.78
C TYR A 659 8.65 33.21 11.88
N TYR A 660 8.75 33.95 10.77
CA TYR A 660 7.67 34.07 9.78
C TYR A 660 8.20 34.49 8.40
N GLY A 661 7.45 34.19 7.35
CA GLY A 661 7.72 34.58 5.96
C GLY A 661 8.63 33.63 5.20
N ILE A 662 8.63 33.78 3.86
CA ILE A 662 9.38 32.92 2.92
C ILE A 662 10.89 32.90 3.19
N SER A 663 11.46 34.01 3.67
CA SER A 663 12.88 34.06 4.05
C SER A 663 13.18 33.20 5.27
N ALA A 664 12.29 33.15 6.28
CA ALA A 664 12.47 32.28 7.43
C ALA A 664 12.41 30.80 7.00
N LEU A 665 11.45 30.46 6.14
CA LEU A 665 11.32 29.13 5.56
C LEU A 665 12.59 28.71 4.81
N ALA A 666 13.10 29.58 3.92
CA ALA A 666 14.34 29.35 3.19
C ALA A 666 15.57 29.30 4.10
N GLY A 667 15.64 30.16 5.12
CA GLY A 667 16.75 30.19 6.08
C GLY A 667 16.85 28.94 6.93
N CYS A 668 15.72 28.31 7.27
CA CYS A 668 15.66 27.02 7.97
C CYS A 668 16.02 25.83 7.07
N CYS A 669 15.86 25.95 5.75
CA CYS A 669 16.21 24.88 4.82
C CYS A 669 17.73 24.78 4.70
N VAL A 670 18.28 23.63 5.09
CA VAL A 670 19.72 23.33 4.99
C VAL A 670 19.97 22.22 3.97
N GLY A 671 19.04 22.03 3.02
CA GLY A 671 19.09 20.99 2.00
C GLY A 671 17.99 19.93 2.13
N ASP A 672 17.27 19.88 3.25
CA ASP A 672 16.06 19.04 3.39
C ASP A 672 14.83 19.82 2.88
N ILE A 673 14.34 19.42 1.70
CA ILE A 673 13.18 20.04 1.04
C ILE A 673 11.88 19.51 1.67
N GLY A 674 11.90 18.29 2.21
CA GLY A 674 10.73 17.67 2.85
C GLY A 674 10.24 18.48 4.06
N ASP A 675 11.16 18.93 4.93
CA ASP A 675 10.83 19.78 6.08
C ASP A 675 10.20 21.13 5.63
N VAL A 676 10.61 21.68 4.49
CA VAL A 676 10.07 22.93 3.94
C VAL A 676 8.63 22.74 3.47
N ILE A 677 8.37 21.67 2.71
CA ILE A 677 7.03 21.35 2.20
C ILE A 677 6.07 21.11 3.37
N LEU A 678 6.50 20.29 4.35
CA LEU A 678 5.71 19.99 5.55
C LEU A 678 5.39 21.25 6.36
N LEU A 679 6.38 22.13 6.55
CA LEU A 679 6.17 23.35 7.30
C LEU A 679 5.22 24.31 6.57
N TYR A 680 5.32 24.41 5.24
CA TYR A 680 4.38 25.20 4.45
C TYR A 680 2.97 24.64 4.50
N ASP A 681 2.79 23.32 4.34
CA ASP A 681 1.48 22.64 4.46
C ASP A 681 0.80 22.96 5.79
N ARG A 682 1.55 22.87 6.91
CA ARG A 682 1.04 23.24 8.24
C ARG A 682 0.61 24.71 8.35
N ILE A 683 1.30 25.63 7.69
CA ILE A 683 0.93 27.05 7.66
C ILE A 683 -0.36 27.24 6.83
N VAL A 684 -0.47 26.57 5.68
CA VAL A 684 -1.67 26.60 4.83
C VAL A 684 -2.89 26.05 5.58
N GLN A 685 -2.74 24.98 6.36
CA GLN A 685 -3.83 24.44 7.20
C GLN A 685 -4.33 25.43 8.27
N LYS A 686 -3.55 26.47 8.61
CA LYS A 686 -3.94 27.55 9.53
C LYS A 686 -4.52 28.77 8.82
N TYR A 687 -4.62 28.74 7.49
CA TYR A 687 -5.18 29.81 6.69
C TYR A 687 -6.66 30.02 7.00
N LYS A 688 -7.05 31.26 7.30
CA LYS A 688 -8.42 31.67 7.63
C LYS A 688 -8.94 32.78 6.71
N ASN A 689 -8.61 32.71 5.41
CA ASN A 689 -8.95 33.74 4.42
C ASN A 689 -8.26 35.10 4.63
N GLU A 690 -7.17 35.14 5.39
CA GLU A 690 -6.34 36.33 5.60
C GLU A 690 -4.91 36.08 5.09
N THR A 691 -4.42 36.94 4.19
CA THR A 691 -3.05 36.89 3.68
C THR A 691 -2.26 38.14 4.08
N PRO A 692 -1.02 38.01 4.60
CA PRO A 692 -0.35 36.76 4.96
C PRO A 692 -0.93 36.14 6.24
N VAL A 693 -0.73 34.83 6.44
CA VAL A 693 -1.06 34.14 7.71
C VAL A 693 -0.36 34.85 8.86
N SER A 694 -1.02 34.97 10.02
CA SER A 694 -0.51 35.75 11.14
C SER A 694 0.90 35.32 11.58
N LYS A 695 1.74 36.29 11.99
CA LYS A 695 3.12 36.01 12.43
C LYS A 695 3.19 35.00 13.58
N LYS A 696 2.16 35.01 14.44
CA LYS A 696 2.02 34.09 15.56
C LYS A 696 1.76 32.68 15.07
N ASP A 697 0.75 32.49 14.21
CA ASP A 697 0.40 31.16 13.69
C ASP A 697 1.57 30.54 12.90
N GLN A 698 2.26 31.34 12.10
CA GLN A 698 3.47 30.88 11.40
C GLN A 698 4.55 30.43 12.40
N SER A 699 4.89 31.27 13.37
CA SER A 699 5.93 30.96 14.36
C SER A 699 5.56 29.74 15.23
N ASP A 700 4.27 29.57 15.56
CA ASP A 700 3.77 28.38 16.26
C ASP A 700 3.99 27.11 15.41
N CYS A 701 3.78 27.14 14.09
CA CYS A 701 4.09 26.02 13.20
C CYS A 701 5.60 25.65 13.20
N PHE A 702 6.50 26.64 13.18
CA PHE A 702 7.95 26.40 13.30
C PHE A 702 8.31 25.73 14.64
N GLN A 703 7.76 26.25 15.74
CA GLN A 703 8.02 25.74 17.09
C GLN A 703 7.47 24.32 17.30
N ASP A 704 6.28 24.04 16.76
CA ASP A 704 5.66 22.72 16.82
C ASP A 704 6.49 21.69 16.05
N LEU A 705 6.92 22.03 14.83
CA LEU A 705 7.76 21.13 14.03
C LEU A 705 9.11 20.86 14.70
N CYS A 706 9.77 21.90 15.21
CA CYS A 706 11.01 21.76 16.00
C CYS A 706 10.82 20.83 17.21
N SER A 707 9.74 21.02 17.95
CA SER A 707 9.47 20.24 19.16
C SER A 707 9.21 18.76 18.85
N GLY A 708 8.51 18.46 17.74
CA GLY A 708 8.32 17.10 17.25
C GLY A 708 9.64 16.43 16.83
N ARG A 709 10.50 17.14 16.09
CA ARG A 709 11.81 16.62 15.68
C ARG A 709 12.74 16.37 16.88
N LEU A 710 12.78 17.28 17.86
CA LEU A 710 13.56 17.09 19.09
C LEU A 710 13.03 15.92 19.94
N TYR A 711 11.72 15.67 19.93
CA TYR A 711 11.12 14.52 20.60
C TYR A 711 11.59 13.21 19.98
N ASN A 712 11.61 13.12 18.64
CA ASN A 712 12.08 11.93 17.92
C ASN A 712 13.57 11.65 18.19
N LEU A 713 14.42 12.68 18.26
CA LEU A 713 15.83 12.51 18.64
C LEU A 713 15.96 11.88 20.03
N ASN A 714 15.24 12.41 21.03
CA ASN A 714 15.31 11.90 22.39
C ASN A 714 14.78 10.47 22.55
N ARG A 715 13.87 10.02 21.67
CA ARG A 715 13.43 8.61 21.65
C ARG A 715 14.51 7.67 21.17
N ARG A 716 15.33 8.10 20.20
CA ARG A 716 16.49 7.33 19.71
C ARG A 716 17.61 7.29 20.73
N ASP A 717 18.05 8.46 21.18
CA ASP A 717 19.01 8.61 22.27
C ASP A 717 18.89 10.03 22.86
N ASN A 718 18.80 10.12 24.19
CA ASN A 718 18.78 11.38 24.92
C ASN A 718 20.02 12.24 24.59
N LYS A 719 21.21 11.62 24.38
CA LYS A 719 22.42 12.37 24.00
C LYS A 719 22.26 13.09 22.67
N LEU A 720 21.61 12.49 21.67
CA LEU A 720 21.35 13.13 20.37
C LEU A 720 20.56 14.43 20.52
N GLN A 721 19.56 14.45 21.40
CA GLN A 721 18.85 15.68 21.71
C GLN A 721 19.75 16.72 22.39
N GLN A 722 20.62 16.29 23.32
CA GLN A 722 21.54 17.19 24.01
C GLN A 722 22.53 17.86 23.04
N TYR A 723 23.05 17.15 22.04
CA TYR A 723 23.85 17.75 20.97
C TYR A 723 23.09 18.86 20.24
N ALA A 724 21.85 18.57 19.83
CA ALA A 724 21.03 19.53 19.10
C ALA A 724 20.74 20.79 19.93
N ILE A 725 20.35 20.63 21.20
CA ILE A 725 20.01 21.75 22.09
C ILE A 725 21.26 22.55 22.48
N SER A 726 22.36 21.90 22.88
CA SER A 726 23.58 22.57 23.33
C SER A 726 24.20 23.44 22.23
N PHE A 727 24.20 22.97 20.98
CA PHE A 727 24.64 23.76 19.82
C PHE A 727 23.78 25.02 19.64
N ALA A 728 22.46 24.87 19.67
CA ALA A 728 21.55 26.00 19.47
C ALA A 728 21.60 27.01 20.62
N GLU A 729 21.73 26.55 21.86
CA GLU A 729 21.92 27.41 23.02
C GLU A 729 23.23 28.21 22.93
N ALA A 730 24.34 27.57 22.51
CA ALA A 730 25.61 28.26 22.29
C ALA A 730 25.47 29.36 21.22
N SER A 731 24.80 29.05 20.10
CA SER A 731 24.57 30.04 19.04
C SER A 731 23.67 31.20 19.51
N ASN A 732 22.57 30.92 20.20
CA ASN A 732 21.68 31.96 20.73
C ASN A 732 22.41 32.85 21.75
N TYR A 733 23.20 32.26 22.64
CA TYR A 733 24.01 33.00 23.61
C TYR A 733 24.94 33.99 22.91
N LEU A 734 25.66 33.55 21.86
CA LEU A 734 26.58 34.40 21.10
C LEU A 734 25.84 35.49 20.30
N LEU A 735 24.65 35.20 19.80
CA LEU A 735 23.76 36.18 19.16
C LEU A 735 23.38 37.30 20.12
N VAL A 736 22.82 36.95 21.29
CA VAL A 736 22.41 37.92 22.33
C VAL A 736 23.61 38.70 22.87
N LYS A 737 24.75 38.02 23.08
CA LYS A 737 26.00 38.67 23.52
C LYS A 737 26.46 39.71 22.51
N SER A 738 26.45 39.38 21.21
CA SER A 738 26.87 40.32 20.17
C SER A 738 26.00 41.59 20.10
N LYS A 739 24.69 41.48 20.36
CA LYS A 739 23.78 42.64 20.46
C LYS A 739 24.09 43.49 21.70
N LYS A 740 24.29 42.86 22.85
CA LYS A 740 24.68 43.57 24.10
C LYS A 740 26.02 44.29 23.94
N ASP A 741 26.99 43.65 23.30
CA ASP A 741 28.29 44.25 23.02
C ASP A 741 28.13 45.45 22.07
N TYR A 742 27.29 45.34 21.03
CA TYR A 742 26.95 46.47 20.17
C TYR A 742 26.27 47.62 20.91
N ASP A 743 25.28 47.34 21.75
CA ASP A 743 24.56 48.37 22.51
C ASP A 743 25.47 49.11 23.49
N LYS A 744 26.36 48.39 24.16
CA LYS A 744 27.41 48.97 25.01
C LYS A 744 28.33 49.88 24.19
N LYS A 745 28.83 49.37 23.06
CA LYS A 745 29.71 50.09 22.13
C LYS A 745 29.04 51.33 21.51
N MET A 746 27.74 51.27 21.24
CA MET A 746 26.94 52.39 20.73
C MET A 746 26.73 53.45 21.80
N LYS A 747 26.47 53.03 23.03
CA LYS A 747 26.38 53.93 24.17
C LYS A 747 27.72 54.66 24.39
N GLU A 748 28.84 53.96 24.36
CA GLU A 748 30.18 54.56 24.43
C GLU A 748 30.45 55.57 23.30
N TYR A 749 29.94 55.31 22.09
CA TYR A 749 30.03 56.25 20.97
C TYR A 749 29.17 57.50 21.20
N ASN A 750 27.91 57.32 21.59
CA ASN A 750 26.99 58.43 21.88
C ASN A 750 27.45 59.29 23.07
N ASP A 751 28.11 58.67 24.06
CA ASP A 751 28.68 59.34 25.24
C ASP A 751 30.07 59.94 24.95
N GLY A 752 30.59 59.83 23.73
CA GLY A 752 31.88 60.39 23.30
C GLY A 752 33.13 59.63 23.76
N ALA A 753 32.97 58.55 24.53
CA ALA A 753 34.06 57.65 24.96
C ALA A 753 34.66 56.83 23.81
N ARG A 754 33.94 56.71 22.69
CA ARG A 754 34.39 56.03 21.48
C ARG A 754 34.28 56.94 20.25
N LYS A 755 35.35 56.99 19.45
CA LYS A 755 35.43 57.85 18.25
C LYS A 755 34.76 57.29 17.00
N VAL A 756 34.56 55.97 16.92
CA VAL A 756 34.06 55.27 15.72
C VAL A 756 32.69 54.65 16.01
N LYS A 757 31.71 54.94 15.14
CA LYS A 757 30.38 54.34 15.18
C LYS A 757 30.52 52.82 15.01
N PRO A 758 30.12 52.00 15.98
CA PRO A 758 30.19 50.54 15.82
C PRO A 758 29.20 50.05 14.77
N SER A 759 29.60 49.05 13.98
CA SER A 759 28.71 48.34 13.05
C SER A 759 27.86 47.31 13.78
N LEU A 760 26.57 47.20 13.46
CA LEU A 760 25.69 46.15 14.01
C LEU A 760 26.01 44.80 13.35
N ARG A 761 26.90 44.02 13.97
CA ARG A 761 27.19 42.64 13.57
C ARG A 761 26.62 41.65 14.57
N LEU A 762 25.46 41.10 14.25
CA LEU A 762 24.85 39.99 14.98
C LEU A 762 25.53 38.67 14.61
N ARG A 763 26.16 38.01 15.59
CA ARG A 763 26.82 36.71 15.42
C ARG A 763 25.79 35.58 15.33
N GLN A 764 25.87 34.76 14.30
CA GLN A 764 24.93 33.65 14.05
C GLN A 764 25.71 32.40 13.64
N TYR A 765 25.87 31.48 14.60
CA TYR A 765 26.64 30.24 14.43
C TYR A 765 25.72 29.12 13.95
N THR A 766 25.82 28.75 12.68
CA THR A 766 24.93 27.75 12.05
C THR A 766 25.69 26.58 11.42
N SER A 767 27.00 26.51 11.60
CA SER A 767 27.85 25.44 11.08
C SER A 767 29.01 25.11 12.01
N MET A 768 29.64 23.96 11.80
CA MET A 768 30.76 23.45 12.57
C MET A 768 31.79 22.81 11.64
N HIS A 769 33.06 23.16 11.81
CA HIS A 769 34.18 22.50 11.14
C HIS A 769 34.89 21.60 12.14
N VAL A 770 35.09 20.35 11.77
CA VAL A 770 35.67 19.34 12.63
C VAL A 770 36.92 18.77 11.97
N ARG A 771 38.02 18.65 12.73
CA ARG A 771 39.23 17.93 12.29
C ARG A 771 39.41 16.69 13.16
N VAL A 772 39.34 15.52 12.54
CA VAL A 772 39.49 14.21 13.20
C VAL A 772 40.97 13.95 13.49
N THR A 773 41.25 13.28 14.61
CA THR A 773 42.63 12.94 15.01
C THR A 773 43.27 11.92 14.07
N SER A 774 44.60 11.83 14.11
CA SER A 774 45.38 10.84 13.35
C SER A 774 45.65 9.54 14.11
N ASP A 775 45.15 9.40 15.34
CA ASP A 775 45.29 8.23 16.19
C ASP A 775 44.18 7.23 15.84
N GLU A 776 44.53 6.02 15.36
CA GLU A 776 43.58 5.05 14.76
C GLU A 776 42.44 4.64 15.71
N ASP A 777 42.72 4.39 16.99
CA ASP A 777 41.69 3.97 17.95
C ASP A 777 40.67 5.09 18.21
N LYS A 778 41.17 6.32 18.41
CA LYS A 778 40.32 7.51 18.64
C LYS A 778 39.63 7.99 17.36
N LYS A 779 40.28 7.86 16.22
CA LYS A 779 39.77 8.26 14.90
C LYS A 779 38.50 7.49 14.58
N ASN A 780 38.50 6.16 14.76
CA ASN A 780 37.33 5.32 14.49
C ASN A 780 36.15 5.67 15.42
N GLU A 781 36.42 5.94 16.71
CA GLU A 781 35.39 6.36 17.65
C GLU A 781 34.81 7.75 17.30
N GLN A 782 35.66 8.72 16.97
CA GLN A 782 35.25 10.07 16.57
C GLN A 782 34.42 10.04 15.29
N LEU A 783 34.85 9.28 14.27
CA LEU A 783 34.11 9.11 13.02
C LEU A 783 32.74 8.50 13.29
N LYS A 784 32.67 7.41 14.06
CA LYS A 784 31.40 6.74 14.39
C LYS A 784 30.40 7.69 15.05
N LYS A 785 30.84 8.50 16.03
CA LYS A 785 29.96 9.49 16.70
C LYS A 785 29.55 10.63 15.76
N LEU A 786 30.47 11.16 14.94
CA LEU A 786 30.12 12.22 13.97
C LEU A 786 29.08 11.74 12.96
N ILE A 787 29.21 10.50 12.52
CA ILE A 787 28.29 9.86 11.59
C ILE A 787 26.93 9.63 12.23
N GLU A 788 26.90 9.17 13.48
CA GLU A 788 25.66 9.07 14.25
C GLU A 788 24.91 10.42 14.34
N LEU A 789 25.63 11.54 14.49
CA LEU A 789 25.02 12.88 14.48
C LEU A 789 24.46 13.29 13.10
N VAL A 790 25.10 12.84 12.02
CA VAL A 790 24.62 13.06 10.64
C VAL A 790 23.42 12.16 10.32
N ASP A 791 23.46 10.89 10.72
CA ASP A 791 22.37 9.91 10.59
C ASP A 791 21.13 10.31 11.40
N ALA A 792 21.35 10.91 12.57
CA ALA A 792 20.30 11.52 13.38
C ALA A 792 19.71 12.78 12.71
N GLY A 793 20.36 13.32 11.68
CA GLY A 793 19.93 14.51 10.93
C GLY A 793 20.23 15.84 11.63
N ILE A 794 20.94 15.82 12.76
CA ILE A 794 21.30 17.02 13.55
C ILE A 794 22.23 17.92 12.74
N PHE A 795 23.22 17.30 12.12
CA PHE A 795 24.15 17.95 11.21
C PHE A 795 24.00 17.38 9.81
N ILE A 796 24.36 18.21 8.85
CA ILE A 796 24.37 17.90 7.45
C ILE A 796 25.81 17.99 6.98
N PHE A 797 26.30 16.93 6.37
CA PHE A 797 27.58 16.94 5.70
C PHE A 797 27.52 17.89 4.51
N ALA A 798 28.29 18.98 4.57
CA ALA A 798 28.33 20.00 3.53
C ALA A 798 29.53 19.85 2.59
N SER A 799 30.67 19.34 3.10
CA SER A 799 31.85 18.95 2.33
C SER A 799 32.90 18.32 3.25
N GLY A 800 33.75 17.43 2.72
CA GLY A 800 34.94 16.93 3.39
C GLY A 800 36.12 16.88 2.42
N ALA A 801 37.34 17.13 2.90
CA ALA A 801 38.55 16.97 2.09
C ALA A 801 39.72 16.50 2.96
N PRO A 802 40.47 15.47 2.55
CA PRO A 802 41.75 15.17 3.17
C PRO A 802 42.72 16.32 2.89
N ARG A 803 43.23 16.97 3.94
CA ARG A 803 44.31 17.96 3.82
C ARG A 803 45.57 17.39 4.46
N SER A 804 46.66 17.30 3.71
CA SER A 804 48.00 17.18 4.29
C SER A 804 48.65 18.56 4.25
N LYS A 805 49.15 19.04 5.40
CA LYS A 805 49.94 20.28 5.45
C LYS A 805 51.39 20.06 5.02
N ASN A 806 51.89 18.81 5.09
CA ASN A 806 53.28 18.45 4.77
C ASN A 806 53.33 17.18 3.88
N PRO A 807 54.27 17.10 2.92
CA PRO A 807 54.57 15.85 2.22
C PRO A 807 55.09 14.82 3.24
N GLY A 808 54.33 13.75 3.48
CA GLY A 808 54.69 12.67 4.42
C GLY A 808 53.92 12.63 5.75
N ALA A 809 53.03 13.59 6.03
CA ALA A 809 52.11 13.51 7.17
C ALA A 809 50.81 12.77 6.78
N ASN A 810 50.28 11.94 7.69
CA ASN A 810 48.98 11.30 7.50
C ASN A 810 47.90 12.37 7.23
N PRO A 811 47.06 12.19 6.18
CA PRO A 811 46.04 13.17 5.84
C PRO A 811 45.06 13.34 6.99
N ILE A 812 44.85 14.59 7.44
CA ILE A 812 43.87 14.92 8.46
C ILE A 812 42.52 15.10 7.76
N LEU A 813 41.52 14.30 8.18
CA LEU A 813 40.15 14.42 7.67
C LEU A 813 39.50 15.66 8.29
N GLN A 814 39.06 16.59 7.44
CA GLN A 814 38.30 17.76 7.85
C GLN A 814 36.86 17.68 7.33
N PHE A 815 35.90 17.76 8.25
CA PHE A 815 34.46 17.74 7.97
C PHE A 815 33.88 19.15 8.11
N LYS A 816 33.06 19.57 7.15
CA LYS A 816 32.20 20.75 7.28
C LYS A 816 30.77 20.31 7.49
N LEU A 817 30.23 20.65 8.65
CA LEU A 817 28.91 20.26 9.10
C LEU A 817 28.01 21.49 9.18
N ALA A 818 26.88 21.48 8.49
CA ALA A 818 25.85 22.50 8.62
C ALA A 818 24.82 22.04 9.66
N TYR A 819 24.50 22.88 10.64
CA TYR A 819 23.52 22.54 11.66
C TYR A 819 22.10 22.66 11.07
N ARG A 820 21.26 21.63 11.27
CA ARG A 820 19.85 21.69 10.87
C ARG A 820 19.10 22.66 11.80
N LYS A 821 19.03 23.93 11.38
CA LYS A 821 18.53 25.07 12.17
C LYS A 821 17.12 24.87 12.74
N LEU A 822 16.31 24.02 12.13
CA LEU A 822 15.00 23.61 12.64
C LEU A 822 15.06 23.09 14.08
N TYR A 823 16.11 22.37 14.48
CA TYR A 823 16.28 21.90 15.87
C TYR A 823 16.57 23.04 16.86
N GLY A 824 17.10 24.17 16.38
CA GLY A 824 17.46 25.32 17.20
C GLY A 824 16.36 26.35 17.37
N ILE A 825 15.21 26.17 16.71
CA ILE A 825 14.06 27.09 16.77
C ILE A 825 13.57 27.26 18.21
N ALA A 826 13.50 26.16 18.98
CA ALA A 826 13.11 26.17 20.39
C ALA A 826 14.11 26.92 21.30
N SER A 827 15.38 26.99 20.90
CA SER A 827 16.44 27.75 21.59
C SER A 827 16.67 29.12 20.97
N LEU A 828 15.79 29.57 20.08
CA LEU A 828 15.85 30.88 19.44
C LEU A 828 17.13 31.12 18.62
N ILE A 829 17.50 30.17 17.78
CA ILE A 829 18.68 30.30 16.90
C ILE A 829 18.46 31.34 15.78
N GLY A 830 19.51 32.06 15.41
CA GLY A 830 19.50 32.87 14.18
C GLY A 830 19.49 31.99 12.93
N LEU A 831 18.96 32.51 11.82
CA LEU A 831 18.77 31.74 10.58
C LEU A 831 19.79 32.05 9.48
N SER A 832 20.63 33.07 9.62
CA SER A 832 21.61 33.42 8.59
C SER A 832 22.91 32.61 8.74
N ASP A 833 23.49 32.17 7.63
CA ASP A 833 24.77 31.46 7.61
C ASP A 833 25.95 32.46 7.60
N ARG A 834 26.43 32.84 8.79
CA ARG A 834 27.49 33.86 8.95
C ARG A 834 28.71 33.37 9.74
N ASP A 835 28.51 32.65 10.83
CA ASP A 835 29.59 32.21 11.72
C ASP A 835 29.59 30.67 11.88
N ARG A 836 30.72 30.12 12.35
CA ARG A 836 30.95 28.67 12.49
C ARG A 836 31.76 28.34 13.73
N PHE A 837 31.52 27.18 14.32
CA PHE A 837 32.39 26.60 15.35
C PHE A 837 33.54 25.82 14.68
N GLU A 838 34.70 25.78 15.31
CA GLU A 838 35.82 24.94 14.89
C GLU A 838 36.26 24.06 16.06
N LEU A 839 36.31 22.73 15.86
CA LEU A 839 36.71 21.75 16.87
C LEU A 839 37.78 20.81 16.30
N SER A 840 38.79 20.47 17.12
CA SER A 840 39.84 19.52 16.74
C SER A 840 40.48 18.87 17.97
N GLY A 841 41.11 17.71 17.80
CA GLY A 841 41.88 17.06 18.88
C GLY A 841 41.02 16.67 20.09
N GLU A 842 41.51 16.98 21.29
CA GLU A 842 40.81 16.72 22.56
C GLU A 842 39.52 17.52 22.69
N GLN A 843 39.44 18.72 22.12
CA GLN A 843 38.22 19.56 22.20
C GLN A 843 37.02 18.92 21.50
N LEU A 844 37.28 18.21 20.39
CA LEU A 844 36.26 17.45 19.69
C LEU A 844 35.81 16.26 20.54
N ASP A 845 36.76 15.56 21.14
CA ASP A 845 36.50 14.38 21.96
C ASP A 845 35.69 14.75 23.23
N ASP A 846 36.06 15.83 23.91
CA ASP A 846 35.34 16.38 25.06
C ASP A 846 33.88 16.66 24.73
N TRP A 847 33.63 17.31 23.58
CA TRP A 847 32.27 17.63 23.15
C TRP A 847 31.48 16.40 22.71
N LEU A 848 32.12 15.45 22.00
CA LEU A 848 31.52 14.17 21.57
C LEU A 848 31.29 13.18 22.73
N ASN A 849 31.86 13.43 23.91
CA ASN A 849 31.59 12.65 25.10
C ASN A 849 30.55 13.33 25.99
N ASN A 850 30.61 14.66 26.09
CA ASN A 850 29.77 15.47 26.96
C ASN A 850 29.25 16.74 26.24
N PRO A 851 28.17 16.63 25.45
CA PRO A 851 27.63 17.77 24.71
C PRO A 851 27.16 18.90 25.65
N SER A 852 27.87 20.02 25.63
CA SER A 852 27.52 21.22 26.41
C SER A 852 27.82 22.50 25.63
N LYS A 853 27.06 23.56 25.92
CA LYS A 853 27.28 24.87 25.30
C LYS A 853 28.59 25.51 25.79
N GLU A 854 29.00 25.21 27.02
CA GLU A 854 30.19 25.76 27.66
C GLU A 854 31.45 25.34 26.90
N ILE A 855 31.53 24.09 26.43
CA ILE A 855 32.66 23.60 25.62
C ILE A 855 32.74 24.36 24.30
N LEU A 856 31.62 24.51 23.58
CA LEU A 856 31.57 25.25 22.31
C LEU A 856 31.99 26.72 22.48
N ILE A 857 31.56 27.38 23.56
CA ILE A 857 31.90 28.79 23.83
C ILE A 857 33.36 28.93 24.29
N LYS A 858 33.87 28.01 25.11
CA LYS A 858 35.25 28.03 25.61
C LYS A 858 36.26 28.00 24.46
N ASN A 859 35.99 27.18 23.46
CA ASN A 859 36.90 26.99 22.32
C ASN A 859 37.00 28.20 21.38
N LEU A 860 36.05 29.16 21.48
CA LEU A 860 36.17 30.44 20.77
C LEU A 860 37.12 31.44 21.46
N LYS A 861 37.47 31.22 22.73
CA LYS A 861 38.33 32.14 23.51
C LYS A 861 39.83 31.86 23.36
N GLY A 862 40.21 30.81 22.64
CA GLY A 862 41.60 30.34 22.52
C GLY A 862 42.42 30.98 21.39
N ASP A 863 41.78 31.59 20.38
CA ASP A 863 42.45 32.09 19.16
C ASP A 863 42.36 33.62 18.97
N ASP A 864 41.72 34.35 19.89
CA ASP A 864 41.48 35.80 19.73
C ASP A 864 42.59 36.70 20.34
N ASP A 865 43.68 36.13 20.89
CA ASP A 865 44.70 36.95 21.58
C ASP A 865 46.17 36.77 21.14
N ASP A 866 46.55 35.82 20.28
CA ASP A 866 47.94 35.76 19.77
C ASP A 866 48.02 35.12 18.36
N ASN A 867 48.54 35.89 17.40
CA ASN A 867 48.93 35.52 16.01
C ASN A 867 47.83 35.46 14.92
N LEU A 868 47.42 36.64 14.45
CA LEU A 868 47.04 36.84 13.05
C LEU A 868 48.21 37.49 12.30
N GLU A 869 49.16 36.67 11.85
CA GLU A 869 50.00 37.03 10.70
C GLU A 869 49.10 37.00 9.46
N TYR A 870 48.86 38.18 8.90
CA TYR A 870 48.24 38.33 7.59
C TYR A 870 49.14 37.68 6.54
N THR A 871 48.75 36.53 6.01
CA THR A 871 49.21 36.10 4.69
C THR A 871 48.29 36.74 3.66
N GLU A 872 48.81 37.75 2.98
CA GLU A 872 48.23 38.34 1.79
C GLU A 872 48.20 37.29 0.67
N ASP A 873 47.11 36.56 0.54
CA ASP A 873 46.64 35.97 -0.74
C ASP A 873 45.28 35.29 -0.53
N ASP A 874 44.26 36.10 -0.23
CA ASP A 874 42.86 35.73 -0.51
C ASP A 874 42.01 37.01 -0.63
N LYS A 875 42.01 37.61 -1.83
CA LYS A 875 41.11 38.73 -2.15
C LYS A 875 39.68 38.20 -2.26
N SER A 876 39.01 38.11 -1.11
CA SER A 876 37.55 37.97 -1.02
C SER A 876 36.86 39.33 -1.31
N PRO A 877 35.77 39.37 -2.10
CA PRO A 877 35.07 40.61 -2.45
C PRO A 877 34.02 41.00 -1.41
N ASP A 878 34.37 41.03 -0.12
CA ASP A 878 33.45 41.32 1.00
C ASP A 878 33.64 42.74 1.60
N ARG A 879 34.28 43.69 0.88
CA ARG A 879 34.57 45.07 1.36
C ARG A 879 33.84 46.21 0.61
N LEU A 880 32.66 45.98 0.05
CA LEU A 880 31.92 47.01 -0.69
C LEU A 880 30.46 47.23 -0.29
N PHE A 881 29.99 46.61 0.80
CA PHE A 881 28.57 46.67 1.20
C PHE A 881 28.26 47.44 2.48
N ASP A 882 29.26 48.06 3.12
CA ASP A 882 29.04 48.90 4.32
C ASP A 882 28.84 50.41 4.01
N GLU A 883 28.77 50.83 2.74
CA GLU A 883 28.66 52.26 2.38
C GLU A 883 27.35 52.69 1.69
N LEU A 884 26.32 51.83 1.55
CA LEU A 884 25.08 52.23 0.84
C LEU A 884 23.75 51.91 1.53
N GLU A 885 23.73 51.58 2.83
CA GLU A 885 22.46 51.45 3.60
C GLU A 885 22.31 52.46 4.76
N ASP A 886 23.20 53.44 4.88
CA ASP A 886 23.07 54.56 5.83
C ASP A 886 23.02 55.89 5.05
N ASN A 887 21.83 56.30 4.57
CA ASN A 887 21.56 57.72 4.36
C ASN A 887 20.17 58.10 4.92
N PRO A 888 20.09 58.61 6.17
CA PRO A 888 18.84 59.04 6.79
C PRO A 888 18.42 60.48 6.43
N ASN A 889 18.92 61.07 5.34
CA ASN A 889 18.48 62.38 4.87
C ASN A 889 18.34 62.40 3.35
N ASP A 890 17.15 62.06 2.86
CA ASP A 890 16.62 62.79 1.71
C ASP A 890 15.19 63.24 2.01
N LYS A 891 15.11 64.48 2.52
CA LYS A 891 13.87 65.20 2.79
C LYS A 891 13.39 65.84 1.48
N SER A 892 12.83 65.04 0.59
CA SER A 892 11.92 65.57 -0.44
C SER A 892 11.05 64.44 -0.97
N LEU A 893 9.89 64.21 -0.34
CA LEU A 893 8.65 63.70 -0.96
C LEU A 893 7.51 63.51 0.08
N ILE A 894 7.37 64.47 1.01
CA ILE A 894 6.09 64.71 1.73
C ILE A 894 5.65 66.13 1.42
N LYS A 895 5.24 66.35 0.17
CA LYS A 895 4.31 67.40 -0.24
C LYS A 895 3.92 67.07 -1.68
N ASN A 896 2.77 66.42 -1.80
CA ASN A 896 1.83 66.43 -2.93
C ASN A 896 1.02 65.12 -2.90
N LEU A 897 0.37 64.86 -1.77
CA LEU A 897 -0.87 64.09 -1.73
C LEU A 897 -2.00 65.11 -1.87
N LYS A 898 -2.36 65.42 -3.13
CA LYS A 898 -3.62 66.04 -3.55
C LYS A 898 -3.62 66.16 -5.08
N GLY A 899 -4.60 65.52 -5.73
CA GLY A 899 -5.06 65.86 -7.08
C GLY A 899 -4.59 64.92 -8.19
N ASP A 900 -5.53 64.05 -8.58
CA ASP A 900 -6.06 63.87 -9.94
C ASP A 900 -5.17 63.32 -11.07
N ASP A 901 -5.75 62.26 -11.66
CA ASP A 901 -5.85 61.90 -13.08
C ASP A 901 -4.63 61.38 -13.85
N ASP A 902 -4.85 60.15 -14.33
CA ASP A 902 -4.63 59.59 -15.66
C ASP A 902 -3.22 59.46 -16.28
N ASP A 903 -3.13 58.30 -16.96
CA ASP A 903 -2.39 57.97 -18.16
C ASP A 903 -0.97 57.35 -18.12
N ASN A 904 -0.99 56.08 -18.57
CA ASN A 904 -0.06 55.43 -19.51
C ASN A 904 1.26 54.84 -18.98
N LEU A 905 1.25 53.52 -18.76
CA LEU A 905 2.34 52.63 -19.15
C LEU A 905 1.74 51.28 -19.62
N GLU A 906 1.83 51.07 -20.93
CA GLU A 906 1.28 49.98 -21.73
C GLU A 906 1.68 48.58 -21.23
N TYR A 907 0.66 47.76 -20.95
CA TYR A 907 0.76 46.31 -21.11
C TYR A 907 0.27 45.97 -22.52
N THR A 908 1.12 45.38 -23.35
CA THR A 908 0.69 44.73 -24.59
C THR A 908 -0.19 43.52 -24.26
N GLU A 909 -1.50 43.71 -24.44
CA GLU A 909 -2.52 42.67 -24.43
C GLU A 909 -2.28 41.67 -25.56
N VAL A 910 -2.08 40.40 -25.20
CA VAL A 910 -2.34 39.27 -26.11
C VAL A 910 -3.84 39.03 -26.07
N LYS A 911 -4.50 39.29 -27.21
CA LYS A 911 -5.94 39.11 -27.41
C LYS A 911 -6.36 37.67 -27.10
N ALA A 912 -7.30 37.55 -26.16
CA ALA A 912 -8.07 36.34 -25.94
C ALA A 912 -8.99 36.10 -27.15
N GLU A 913 -8.70 35.06 -27.92
CA GLU A 913 -9.72 34.43 -28.75
C GLU A 913 -10.66 33.62 -27.84
N GLN A 914 -11.95 33.79 -28.11
CA GLN A 914 -13.07 33.24 -27.35
C GLN A 914 -12.97 31.72 -27.29
N SER A 915 -12.56 31.19 -26.14
CA SER A 915 -12.74 29.79 -25.81
C SER A 915 -14.21 29.55 -25.51
N GLU A 916 -14.82 28.71 -26.34
CA GLU A 916 -16.09 28.05 -26.09
C GLU A 916 -16.13 27.51 -24.66
N LYS A 917 -17.31 27.65 -24.03
CA LYS A 917 -17.63 27.06 -22.73
C LYS A 917 -17.31 25.56 -22.74
N LYS A 918 -16.13 25.20 -22.26
CA LYS A 918 -15.83 23.83 -21.85
C LYS A 918 -16.70 23.53 -20.64
N GLU A 919 -17.59 22.56 -20.81
CA GLU A 919 -18.35 21.93 -19.75
C GLU A 919 -17.41 21.55 -18.60
N LEU A 920 -17.84 21.84 -17.36
CA LEU A 920 -17.16 21.42 -16.15
C LEU A 920 -16.93 19.89 -16.21
N PRO A 921 -15.69 19.39 -16.07
CA PRO A 921 -15.47 17.97 -15.89
C PRO A 921 -16.17 17.51 -14.62
N GLN A 922 -16.90 16.39 -14.73
CA GLN A 922 -17.47 15.66 -13.61
C GLN A 922 -16.45 15.48 -12.49
N MET A 923 -16.93 15.66 -11.25
CA MET A 923 -16.25 15.56 -9.96
C MET A 923 -15.08 14.54 -9.97
N GLN A 924 -13.85 15.06 -10.02
CA GLN A 924 -12.60 14.29 -10.09
C GLN A 924 -12.07 14.00 -8.68
N LEU A 925 -11.74 12.75 -8.39
CA LEU A 925 -11.25 12.28 -7.08
C LEU A 925 -9.73 12.12 -7.08
N SER A 926 -9.08 12.55 -6.00
CA SER A 926 -7.61 12.59 -5.89
C SER A 926 -6.97 11.25 -5.50
N PHE A 927 -5.64 11.16 -5.65
CA PHE A 927 -4.83 9.98 -5.35
C PHE A 927 -4.92 9.51 -3.88
N PHE A 928 -5.22 10.40 -2.93
CA PHE A 928 -5.38 10.02 -1.51
C PHE A 928 -6.76 10.30 -0.89
N ASP A 929 -7.69 10.99 -1.58
CA ASP A 929 -9.08 11.13 -1.08
C ASP A 929 -9.82 9.77 -1.11
N HIS A 930 -9.20 8.74 -1.70
CA HIS A 930 -9.64 7.36 -1.61
C HIS A 930 -9.30 6.68 -0.26
N PHE A 931 -8.38 7.21 0.55
CA PHE A 931 -8.01 6.64 1.86
C PHE A 931 -8.85 7.24 3.00
N SER A 932 -9.17 8.53 2.91
CA SER A 932 -10.08 9.21 3.82
C SER A 932 -11.52 8.88 3.46
N VAL A 933 -12.21 8.17 4.35
CA VAL A 933 -13.67 8.01 4.27
C VAL A 933 -14.27 9.36 4.60
N ASP A 934 -14.61 10.14 3.58
CA ASP A 934 -15.35 11.37 3.77
C ASP A 934 -16.75 11.01 4.31
N GLU A 935 -17.08 11.45 5.53
CA GLU A 935 -18.40 11.21 6.15
C GLU A 935 -19.56 11.80 5.32
N ASN A 936 -19.25 12.62 4.30
CA ASN A 936 -20.19 13.17 3.33
C ASN A 936 -20.55 12.21 2.19
N ARG A 937 -19.91 11.05 2.05
CA ARG A 937 -20.32 9.95 1.14
C ARG A 937 -21.42 9.04 1.71
N LYS A 938 -22.15 9.48 2.74
CA LYS A 938 -23.32 8.75 3.27
C LYS A 938 -24.46 8.58 2.26
N ASN A 939 -24.38 9.21 1.09
CA ASN A 939 -25.42 9.16 0.06
C ASN A 939 -25.09 8.24 -1.15
N ASP A 940 -23.93 7.57 -1.18
CA ASP A 940 -23.72 6.48 -2.15
C ASP A 940 -24.37 5.20 -1.60
N GLU A 941 -25.56 4.88 -2.09
CA GLU A 941 -26.32 3.68 -1.69
C GLU A 941 -25.53 2.38 -1.91
N THR A 942 -24.63 2.35 -2.88
CA THR A 942 -23.74 1.23 -3.25
C THR A 942 -22.68 0.91 -2.19
N LEU A 943 -22.03 1.93 -1.60
CA LEU A 943 -21.02 1.72 -0.56
C LEU A 943 -21.63 1.15 0.74
N ASN A 944 -22.88 1.52 1.03
CA ASN A 944 -23.60 1.00 2.20
C ASN A 944 -23.97 -0.49 2.02
N THR A 945 -24.27 -0.95 0.81
CA THR A 945 -24.64 -2.35 0.55
C THR A 945 -23.42 -3.28 0.68
N ASP A 946 -22.26 -2.87 0.17
CA ASP A 946 -21.01 -3.63 0.24
C ASP A 946 -20.50 -3.81 1.68
N LEU A 947 -20.60 -2.76 2.50
CA LEU A 947 -20.20 -2.82 3.91
C LEU A 947 -21.11 -3.74 4.73
N LEU A 948 -22.42 -3.72 4.48
CA LEU A 948 -23.41 -4.53 5.21
C LEU A 948 -23.14 -6.03 5.11
N TYR A 949 -22.66 -6.52 3.97
CA TYR A 949 -22.40 -7.94 3.73
C TYR A 949 -21.21 -8.51 4.52
N LEU A 950 -20.09 -7.80 4.61
CA LEU A 950 -18.94 -8.24 5.42
C LEU A 950 -19.27 -8.26 6.92
N HIS A 951 -20.09 -7.32 7.39
CA HIS A 951 -20.61 -7.31 8.77
C HIS A 951 -21.50 -8.52 9.07
N GLU A 952 -22.03 -9.18 8.04
CA GLU A 952 -22.80 -10.42 8.21
C GLU A 952 -21.90 -11.67 8.30
N LYS A 953 -20.67 -11.66 7.76
CA LYS A 953 -19.77 -12.84 7.75
C LYS A 953 -19.37 -13.31 9.16
N ILE A 954 -19.22 -12.39 10.11
CA ILE A 954 -19.01 -12.73 11.53
C ILE A 954 -19.99 -11.94 12.38
N LYS A 955 -20.90 -12.64 13.03
CA LYS A 955 -21.79 -12.08 14.03
C LYS A 955 -21.18 -12.21 15.41
N ILE A 956 -21.19 -11.13 16.19
CA ILE A 956 -20.69 -11.10 17.57
C ILE A 956 -21.85 -10.71 18.49
N ASP A 957 -22.36 -11.68 19.24
CA ASP A 957 -23.44 -11.45 20.20
C ASP A 957 -22.89 -11.49 21.64
N LYS A 958 -23.21 -10.47 22.45
CA LYS A 958 -22.96 -10.54 23.90
C LYS A 958 -23.95 -11.52 24.53
N ILE A 959 -23.44 -12.51 25.26
CA ILE A 959 -24.27 -13.53 25.91
C ILE A 959 -24.85 -12.94 27.20
N ASP A 960 -26.18 -12.89 27.31
CA ASP A 960 -26.86 -12.65 28.58
C ASP A 960 -26.88 -13.93 29.43
N LEU A 961 -26.49 -13.80 30.69
CA LEU A 961 -26.34 -14.89 31.66
C LEU A 961 -27.47 -14.91 32.70
N SER A 962 -28.52 -14.10 32.50
CA SER A 962 -29.68 -13.99 33.38
C SER A 962 -30.42 -15.32 33.66
N SER A 963 -30.24 -16.34 32.81
CA SER A 963 -30.74 -17.70 33.03
C SER A 963 -29.70 -18.56 33.77
N GLY A 964 -29.89 -18.85 35.06
CA GLY A 964 -28.97 -19.62 35.93
C GLY A 964 -28.78 -21.12 35.61
N ILE A 965 -28.69 -21.50 34.33
CA ILE A 965 -28.50 -22.88 33.86
C ILE A 965 -27.04 -23.06 33.44
N SER A 966 -26.38 -24.10 33.97
CA SER A 966 -25.03 -24.49 33.54
C SER A 966 -25.01 -24.91 32.06
N LYS A 967 -24.10 -24.34 31.26
CA LYS A 967 -23.99 -24.55 29.81
C LYS A 967 -22.85 -25.52 29.48
N LYS A 968 -23.05 -26.45 28.53
CA LYS A 968 -22.01 -27.41 28.09
C LYS A 968 -21.05 -26.78 27.06
N ILE A 969 -19.77 -27.16 27.13
CA ILE A 969 -18.72 -26.79 26.18
C ILE A 969 -17.72 -27.96 26.06
N ASP A 970 -17.11 -28.19 24.90
CA ASP A 970 -16.14 -29.28 24.75
C ASP A 970 -14.77 -28.91 25.31
N LEU A 971 -14.22 -27.77 24.88
CA LEU A 971 -12.90 -27.29 25.28
C LEU A 971 -12.98 -25.91 25.93
N VAL A 972 -12.27 -25.76 27.05
CA VAL A 972 -11.99 -24.46 27.68
C VAL A 972 -10.49 -24.22 27.66
N ILE A 973 -10.05 -23.09 27.06
CA ILE A 973 -8.64 -22.67 27.03
C ILE A 973 -8.46 -21.51 28.01
N ILE A 974 -7.61 -21.69 29.02
CA ILE A 974 -7.32 -20.70 30.07
C ILE A 974 -5.80 -20.51 30.17
N ALA A 975 -5.37 -19.27 30.34
CA ALA A 975 -3.97 -18.97 30.64
C ALA A 975 -3.65 -19.11 32.13
N LEU A 976 -2.49 -19.66 32.44
CA LEU A 976 -1.85 -19.55 33.76
C LEU A 976 -1.17 -18.19 33.89
N GLY A 977 -2.00 -17.14 33.97
CA GLY A 977 -1.55 -15.75 34.03
C GLY A 977 -1.11 -15.29 35.43
N PHE A 978 -0.42 -14.15 35.48
CA PHE A 978 -0.02 -13.50 36.75
C PHE A 978 -1.02 -12.43 37.25
N GLU A 979 -1.92 -11.96 36.39
CA GLU A 979 -2.93 -10.94 36.73
C GLU A 979 -4.02 -11.52 37.67
N GLU A 980 -4.46 -10.76 38.67
CA GLU A 980 -5.54 -11.16 39.60
C GLU A 980 -6.84 -11.55 38.86
N ARG A 981 -7.22 -10.74 37.86
CA ARG A 981 -8.39 -11.01 37.00
C ARG A 981 -8.32 -12.31 36.21
N ALA A 982 -7.13 -12.88 35.96
CA ALA A 982 -7.03 -14.18 35.30
C ALA A 982 -7.50 -15.31 36.22
N SER A 983 -7.19 -15.21 37.52
CA SER A 983 -7.72 -16.15 38.53
C SER A 983 -9.24 -16.03 38.66
N GLU A 984 -9.75 -14.80 38.71
CA GLU A 984 -11.19 -14.55 38.85
C GLU A 984 -11.98 -14.99 37.62
N SER A 985 -11.46 -14.72 36.42
CA SER A 985 -12.02 -15.23 35.16
C SER A 985 -12.17 -16.74 35.17
N ALA A 986 -11.11 -17.48 35.56
CA ALA A 986 -11.15 -18.93 35.64
C ALA A 986 -12.25 -19.44 36.60
N LYS A 987 -12.41 -18.81 37.78
CA LYS A 987 -13.49 -19.15 38.72
C LYS A 987 -14.87 -18.90 38.11
N ASN A 988 -15.07 -17.76 37.45
CA ASN A 988 -16.34 -17.39 36.83
C ASN A 988 -16.71 -18.34 35.68
N ILE A 989 -15.76 -18.69 34.82
CA ILE A 989 -15.97 -19.66 33.73
C ILE A 989 -16.44 -21.00 34.28
N LEU A 990 -15.78 -21.54 35.30
CA LEU A 990 -16.09 -22.86 35.88
C LEU A 990 -17.39 -22.88 36.70
N ASN A 991 -17.93 -21.71 37.07
CA ASN A 991 -19.24 -21.62 37.72
C ASN A 991 -20.40 -21.72 36.71
N ILE A 992 -20.15 -21.34 35.46
CA ILE A 992 -21.19 -21.20 34.42
C ILE A 992 -21.10 -22.34 33.41
N TRP A 993 -19.90 -22.69 32.99
CA TRP A 993 -19.63 -23.61 31.90
C TRP A 993 -19.13 -24.96 32.42
N ASN A 994 -19.64 -26.05 31.83
CA ASN A 994 -19.24 -27.42 32.15
C ASN A 994 -18.39 -28.00 30.99
N PRO A 995 -17.05 -27.97 31.08
CA PRO A 995 -16.16 -28.44 30.02
C PRO A 995 -15.97 -29.95 30.00
N LYS A 996 -15.77 -30.53 28.81
CA LYS A 996 -15.24 -31.90 28.67
C LYS A 996 -13.72 -31.95 28.82
N LYS A 997 -13.03 -30.86 28.45
CA LYS A 997 -11.58 -30.73 28.51
C LYS A 997 -11.15 -29.31 28.85
N ILE A 998 -10.08 -29.17 29.62
CA ILE A 998 -9.50 -27.88 30.00
C ILE A 998 -8.04 -27.85 29.56
N CYS A 999 -7.70 -26.92 28.68
CA CYS A 999 -6.34 -26.65 28.24
C CYS A 999 -5.79 -25.43 28.99
N LEU A 1000 -4.72 -25.63 29.76
CA LEU A 1000 -4.05 -24.60 30.52
C LEU A 1000 -2.75 -24.19 29.84
N ILE A 1001 -2.68 -22.93 29.41
CA ILE A 1001 -1.49 -22.37 28.75
C ILE A 1001 -0.51 -21.86 29.80
N LYS A 1002 0.68 -22.45 29.83
CA LYS A 1002 1.74 -22.15 30.79
C LYS A 1002 2.72 -21.13 30.23
N TYR A 1003 2.92 -20.05 30.98
CA TYR A 1003 3.97 -19.05 30.72
C TYR A 1003 5.21 -19.34 31.59
N PRO A 1004 6.37 -18.77 31.25
CA PRO A 1004 7.57 -18.86 32.09
C PRO A 1004 7.34 -18.35 33.52
N GLU A 1005 6.39 -17.43 33.69
CA GLU A 1005 6.10 -16.79 34.97
C GLU A 1005 5.03 -17.54 35.76
N GLU A 1006 5.35 -17.94 36.99
CA GLU A 1006 4.43 -18.74 37.81
C GLU A 1006 3.14 -18.01 38.20
N GLY A 1007 3.19 -16.69 38.41
CA GLY A 1007 1.99 -15.85 38.58
C GLY A 1007 0.96 -16.40 39.58
N LYS A 1008 -0.30 -16.54 39.14
CA LYS A 1008 -1.42 -17.11 39.91
C LYS A 1008 -1.69 -18.58 39.58
N THR A 1009 -0.70 -19.29 39.03
CA THR A 1009 -0.83 -20.68 38.57
C THR A 1009 -1.44 -21.61 39.62
N ASN A 1010 -0.92 -21.57 40.85
CA ASN A 1010 -1.38 -22.44 41.93
C ASN A 1010 -2.84 -22.17 42.31
N GLU A 1011 -3.27 -20.90 42.28
CA GLU A 1011 -4.65 -20.51 42.61
C GLU A 1011 -5.63 -20.99 41.54
N ILE A 1012 -5.27 -20.83 40.26
CA ILE A 1012 -6.08 -21.27 39.11
C ILE A 1012 -6.23 -22.80 39.12
N VAL A 1013 -5.11 -23.52 39.21
CA VAL A 1013 -5.11 -25.00 39.23
C VAL A 1013 -5.89 -25.54 40.43
N SER A 1014 -5.71 -24.95 41.62
CA SER A 1014 -6.46 -25.34 42.82
C SER A 1014 -7.96 -25.10 42.66
N SER A 1015 -8.36 -24.01 42.01
CA SER A 1015 -9.76 -23.69 41.76
C SER A 1015 -10.42 -24.71 40.81
N ILE A 1016 -9.70 -25.15 39.77
CA ILE A 1016 -10.16 -26.20 38.84
C ILE A 1016 -10.30 -27.55 39.54
N GLN A 1017 -9.31 -27.92 40.36
CA GLN A 1017 -9.33 -29.18 41.12
C GLN A 1017 -10.47 -29.22 42.14
N LYS A 1018 -10.71 -28.13 42.88
CA LYS A 1018 -11.82 -28.02 43.84
C LYS A 1018 -13.20 -28.20 43.22
N LYS A 1019 -13.35 -27.89 41.92
CA LYS A 1019 -14.58 -28.08 41.14
C LYS A 1019 -14.74 -29.49 40.56
N GLY A 1020 -13.78 -30.40 40.79
CA GLY A 1020 -13.83 -31.78 40.32
C GLY A 1020 -13.29 -32.00 38.90
N TYR A 1021 -12.69 -30.98 38.27
CA TYR A 1021 -12.19 -31.06 36.89
C TYR A 1021 -10.72 -31.46 36.78
N GLY A 1022 -10.08 -31.89 37.87
CA GLY A 1022 -8.64 -32.18 37.90
C GLY A 1022 -8.16 -33.23 36.88
N GLY A 1023 -9.01 -34.21 36.55
CA GLY A 1023 -8.70 -35.25 35.55
C GLY A 1023 -8.88 -34.80 34.09
N LEU A 1024 -9.35 -33.59 33.84
CA LEU A 1024 -9.63 -33.04 32.50
C LEU A 1024 -8.59 -32.00 32.05
N ILE A 1025 -7.53 -31.80 32.85
CA ILE A 1025 -6.53 -30.76 32.65
C ILE A 1025 -5.42 -31.27 31.73
N GLU A 1026 -5.13 -30.50 30.69
CA GLU A 1026 -3.89 -30.60 29.91
C GLU A 1026 -3.12 -29.29 30.04
N LYS A 1027 -1.82 -29.37 30.29
CA LYS A 1027 -0.95 -28.19 30.42
C LYS A 1027 -0.02 -28.14 29.22
N ILE A 1028 -0.06 -27.05 28.49
CA ILE A 1028 0.75 -26.83 27.28
C ILE A 1028 1.55 -25.55 27.46
N ASP A 1029 2.83 -25.56 27.09
CA ASP A 1029 3.69 -24.37 27.15
C ASP A 1029 3.28 -23.35 26.06
N HIS A 1030 3.36 -22.06 26.39
CA HIS A 1030 2.85 -20.96 25.56
C HIS A 1030 3.47 -20.84 24.16
N ASP A 1031 4.64 -21.41 23.93
CA ASP A 1031 5.39 -21.40 22.68
C ASP A 1031 5.08 -22.61 21.79
N ASN A 1032 4.37 -23.64 22.30
CA ASN A 1032 3.98 -24.81 21.54
C ASN A 1032 2.61 -24.64 20.85
N LEU A 1033 2.54 -23.76 19.85
CA LEU A 1033 1.30 -23.50 19.08
C LEU A 1033 0.72 -24.76 18.42
N VAL A 1034 1.56 -25.68 17.95
CA VAL A 1034 1.14 -26.92 17.28
C VAL A 1034 0.29 -27.78 18.20
N GLU A 1035 0.73 -27.96 19.45
CA GLU A 1035 -0.01 -28.74 20.44
C GLU A 1035 -1.34 -28.08 20.82
N ILE A 1036 -1.36 -26.74 20.94
CA ILE A 1036 -2.60 -25.98 21.18
C ILE A 1036 -3.59 -26.17 20.04
N TYR A 1037 -3.14 -26.10 18.79
CA TYR A 1037 -3.99 -26.29 17.61
C TYR A 1037 -4.57 -27.71 17.54
N ASN A 1038 -3.80 -28.73 17.91
CA ASN A 1038 -4.30 -30.12 17.99
C ASN A 1038 -5.44 -30.28 18.99
N GLN A 1039 -5.46 -29.50 20.08
CA GLN A 1039 -6.58 -29.51 21.04
C GLN A 1039 -7.85 -28.93 20.42
N ILE A 1040 -7.69 -27.89 19.61
CA ILE A 1040 -8.80 -27.19 18.96
C ILE A 1040 -9.39 -28.06 17.86
N ASP A 1041 -8.56 -28.72 17.05
CA ASP A 1041 -8.99 -29.45 15.85
C ASP A 1041 -10.03 -30.54 16.13
N ASN A 1042 -10.00 -31.16 17.31
CA ASN A 1042 -10.86 -32.29 17.70
C ASN A 1042 -12.14 -31.93 18.45
N VAL A 1043 -12.57 -30.66 18.46
CA VAL A 1043 -13.77 -30.20 19.19
C VAL A 1043 -14.73 -29.39 18.33
N GLU A 1044 -16.03 -29.48 18.64
CA GLU A 1044 -17.09 -28.71 17.97
C GLU A 1044 -17.34 -27.34 18.62
N SER A 1045 -17.09 -27.24 19.94
CA SER A 1045 -17.29 -26.01 20.71
C SER A 1045 -16.09 -25.65 21.59
N CYS A 1046 -15.65 -24.40 21.51
CA CYS A 1046 -14.50 -23.90 22.26
C CYS A 1046 -14.82 -22.60 22.99
N LEU A 1047 -14.44 -22.53 24.26
CA LEU A 1047 -14.40 -21.31 25.05
C LEU A 1047 -12.96 -20.87 25.24
N LEU A 1048 -12.61 -19.70 24.69
CA LEU A 1048 -11.29 -19.09 24.84
C LEU A 1048 -11.36 -17.95 25.85
N ASP A 1049 -10.63 -18.09 26.97
CA ASP A 1049 -10.44 -16.99 27.92
C ASP A 1049 -9.23 -16.14 27.51
N ILE A 1050 -9.50 -14.96 26.95
CA ILE A 1050 -8.45 -14.04 26.54
C ILE A 1050 -7.88 -13.22 27.71
N THR A 1051 -8.45 -13.35 28.92
CA THR A 1051 -8.12 -12.50 30.08
C THR A 1051 -6.66 -12.60 30.49
N GLY A 1052 -6.10 -13.81 30.56
CA GLY A 1052 -4.70 -14.04 30.93
C GLY A 1052 -3.75 -14.29 29.75
N LEU A 1053 -4.27 -14.38 28.52
CA LEU A 1053 -3.45 -14.67 27.35
C LEU A 1053 -2.66 -13.43 26.89
N SER A 1054 -1.48 -13.70 26.31
CA SER A 1054 -0.68 -12.73 25.57
C SER A 1054 -1.32 -12.43 24.22
N LYS A 1055 -1.09 -11.22 23.67
CA LYS A 1055 -1.69 -10.83 22.37
C LYS A 1055 -1.32 -11.77 21.21
N PRO A 1056 -0.06 -12.25 21.07
CA PRO A 1056 0.27 -13.22 20.03
C PRO A 1056 -0.61 -14.46 20.11
N LEU A 1057 -0.77 -15.04 21.31
CA LEU A 1057 -1.61 -16.22 21.50
C LEU A 1057 -3.10 -15.94 21.31
N ILE A 1058 -3.61 -14.78 21.74
CA ILE A 1058 -4.99 -14.38 21.45
C ILE A 1058 -5.21 -14.37 19.94
N PHE A 1059 -4.30 -13.74 19.18
CA PHE A 1059 -4.40 -13.66 17.74
C PHE A 1059 -4.35 -15.05 17.10
N SER A 1060 -3.29 -15.82 17.36
CA SER A 1060 -3.06 -17.14 16.76
C SER A 1060 -4.13 -18.17 17.10
N ILE A 1061 -4.65 -18.18 18.33
CA ILE A 1061 -5.68 -19.13 18.76
C ILE A 1061 -7.06 -18.72 18.26
N ALA A 1062 -7.43 -17.43 18.37
CA ALA A 1062 -8.74 -16.97 17.93
C ALA A 1062 -8.88 -17.08 16.41
N GLU A 1063 -7.85 -16.72 15.65
CA GLU A 1063 -7.85 -16.88 14.19
C GLU A 1063 -8.10 -18.35 13.81
N LYS A 1064 -7.35 -19.30 14.41
CA LYS A 1064 -7.50 -20.75 14.16
C LYS A 1064 -8.89 -21.28 14.52
N ILE A 1065 -9.46 -20.83 15.64
CA ILE A 1065 -10.80 -21.26 16.06
C ILE A 1065 -11.86 -20.73 15.08
N LEU A 1066 -11.78 -19.44 14.73
CA LEU A 1066 -12.75 -18.76 13.85
C LEU A 1066 -12.64 -19.22 12.39
N SER A 1067 -11.45 -19.63 11.95
CA SER A 1067 -11.25 -20.19 10.60
C SER A 1067 -11.79 -21.62 10.46
N SER A 1068 -12.02 -22.32 11.58
CA SER A 1068 -12.49 -23.72 11.61
C SER A 1068 -14.02 -23.87 11.75
N ASP A 1069 -14.81 -22.80 11.61
CA ASP A 1069 -16.29 -22.77 11.71
C ASP A 1069 -16.87 -23.42 12.99
N LYS A 1070 -16.13 -23.30 14.10
CA LYS A 1070 -16.51 -23.88 15.40
C LYS A 1070 -17.40 -22.94 16.20
N LYS A 1071 -18.24 -23.51 17.07
CA LYS A 1071 -18.99 -22.71 18.04
C LYS A 1071 -18.00 -22.06 19.01
N THR A 1072 -17.88 -20.74 18.91
CA THR A 1072 -16.82 -19.99 19.58
C THR A 1072 -17.38 -19.06 20.64
N ILE A 1073 -16.93 -19.24 21.88
CA ILE A 1073 -17.25 -18.35 22.99
C ILE A 1073 -15.96 -17.70 23.47
N ILE A 1074 -15.94 -16.39 23.52
CA ILE A 1074 -14.82 -15.63 24.06
C ILE A 1074 -15.19 -15.09 25.43
N SER A 1075 -14.37 -15.38 26.44
CA SER A 1075 -14.47 -14.81 27.78
C SER A 1075 -13.45 -13.69 27.96
N TYR A 1076 -13.89 -12.58 28.56
CA TYR A 1076 -13.03 -11.45 28.91
C TYR A 1076 -13.44 -10.82 30.24
N THR A 1077 -12.49 -10.74 31.17
CA THR A 1077 -12.66 -10.02 32.44
C THR A 1077 -11.90 -8.68 32.40
N GLU A 1078 -12.63 -7.59 32.62
CA GLU A 1078 -12.04 -6.25 32.74
C GLU A 1078 -11.36 -6.09 34.11
N ALA A 1079 -10.27 -5.32 34.19
CA ALA A 1079 -9.65 -4.96 35.47
C ALA A 1079 -10.42 -3.81 36.14
N GLU A 1080 -10.27 -3.65 37.45
CA GLU A 1080 -10.76 -2.46 38.14
C GLU A 1080 -10.03 -1.21 37.67
N GLU A 1081 -8.69 -1.30 37.67
CA GLU A 1081 -7.79 -0.26 37.19
C GLU A 1081 -6.70 -0.84 36.29
N TYR A 1082 -6.23 -0.04 35.32
CA TYR A 1082 -5.14 -0.39 34.43
C TYR A 1082 -3.99 0.61 34.58
N TYR A 1083 -2.75 0.12 34.52
CA TYR A 1083 -1.58 0.98 34.43
C TYR A 1083 -1.36 1.51 33.00
N PRO A 1084 -0.91 2.77 32.82
CA PRO A 1084 -0.79 3.80 33.85
C PRO A 1084 -2.15 4.22 34.43
N LEU A 1085 -2.20 4.41 35.76
CA LEU A 1085 -3.43 4.70 36.49
C LEU A 1085 -4.02 6.06 36.08
N GLU A 1086 -5.35 6.16 36.01
CA GLU A 1086 -6.03 7.39 35.59
C GLU A 1086 -5.69 8.59 36.48
N LYS A 1087 -5.59 8.37 37.80
CA LYS A 1087 -5.20 9.40 38.77
C LYS A 1087 -3.80 9.96 38.47
N THR A 1088 -2.82 9.11 38.19
CA THR A 1088 -1.45 9.53 37.88
C THR A 1088 -1.39 10.32 36.59
N ILE A 1089 -2.16 9.94 35.57
CA ILE A 1089 -2.22 10.69 34.31
C ILE A 1089 -2.85 12.06 34.56
N PHE A 1090 -3.95 12.13 35.31
CA PHE A 1090 -4.60 13.40 35.66
C PHE A 1090 -3.64 14.39 36.33
N GLU A 1091 -2.92 13.94 37.37
CA GLU A 1091 -1.95 14.75 38.11
C GLU A 1091 -0.90 15.37 37.16
N LYS A 1092 -0.33 14.56 36.26
CA LYS A 1092 0.62 15.04 35.26
C LYS A 1092 -0.01 15.95 34.20
N PHE A 1093 -1.27 15.71 33.82
CA PHE A 1093 -1.98 16.56 32.86
C PHE A 1093 -2.21 17.98 33.40
N GLU A 1094 -2.48 18.12 34.70
CA GLU A 1094 -2.65 19.41 35.36
C GLU A 1094 -1.30 20.11 35.60
N GLU A 1095 -0.25 19.39 36.00
CA GLU A 1095 1.12 19.94 36.13
C GLU A 1095 1.61 20.58 34.80
N THR A 1096 1.24 19.97 33.68
CA THR A 1096 1.78 20.29 32.35
C THR A 1096 0.83 21.12 31.47
N LYS A 1097 -0.30 21.59 32.02
CA LYS A 1097 -1.39 22.24 31.27
C LYS A 1097 -0.97 23.48 30.48
N LYS A 1098 0.01 24.22 30.98
CA LYS A 1098 0.55 25.44 30.34
C LYS A 1098 1.69 25.17 29.36
N MET A 1099 2.13 23.91 29.22
CA MET A 1099 3.25 23.56 28.35
C MET A 1099 2.80 23.34 26.89
N PRO A 1100 3.66 23.64 25.90
CA PRO A 1100 3.42 23.28 24.50
C PRO A 1100 3.22 21.77 24.30
N LYS A 1101 2.45 21.39 23.28
CA LYS A 1101 1.96 20.02 23.04
C LYS A 1101 3.03 18.92 23.21
N TYR A 1102 4.13 18.98 22.48
CA TYR A 1102 5.16 17.93 22.54
C TYR A 1102 5.92 17.90 23.88
N LYS A 1103 6.24 19.08 24.44
CA LYS A 1103 6.88 19.18 25.78
C LYS A 1103 5.96 18.62 26.86
N ARG A 1104 4.68 18.96 26.77
CA ARG A 1104 3.61 18.43 27.63
C ARG A 1104 3.56 16.91 27.57
N PHE A 1105 3.45 16.33 26.38
CA PHE A 1105 3.39 14.88 26.20
C PHE A 1105 4.62 14.17 26.77
N ARG A 1106 5.82 14.69 26.46
CA ARG A 1106 7.06 14.14 27.01
C ARG A 1106 7.06 14.14 28.54
N LYS A 1107 6.72 15.26 29.16
CA LYS A 1107 6.70 15.39 30.62
C LYS A 1107 5.66 14.48 31.28
N ILE A 1108 4.53 14.24 30.61
CA ILE A 1108 3.54 13.26 31.05
C ILE A 1108 4.11 11.83 30.99
N MET A 1109 4.77 11.47 29.89
CA MET A 1109 5.35 10.14 29.70
C MET A 1109 6.58 9.88 30.59
N ASP A 1110 7.33 10.92 30.94
CA ASP A 1110 8.54 10.83 31.77
C ASP A 1110 8.21 10.31 33.17
N GLY A 1111 8.76 9.15 33.55
CA GLY A 1111 8.44 8.46 34.80
C GLY A 1111 6.99 7.96 34.90
N LEU A 1112 6.29 7.76 33.77
CA LEU A 1112 4.96 7.13 33.78
C LEU A 1112 5.11 5.60 33.79
N LEU A 1113 4.52 4.95 34.78
CA LEU A 1113 4.57 3.49 34.91
C LEU A 1113 3.64 2.84 33.88
N ILE A 1114 4.23 2.35 32.80
CA ILE A 1114 3.52 1.70 31.68
C ILE A 1114 3.53 0.17 31.77
N GLY A 1115 4.27 -0.42 32.71
CA GLY A 1115 4.33 -1.87 32.94
C GLY A 1115 5.15 -2.65 31.90
N GLU A 1116 5.96 -1.97 31.09
CA GLU A 1116 6.79 -2.54 30.02
C GLU A 1116 8.13 -1.81 30.00
N LYS A 1117 9.22 -2.51 29.71
CA LYS A 1117 10.55 -1.91 29.54
C LYS A 1117 11.10 -2.12 28.12
N PRO A 1118 11.71 -1.08 27.52
CA PRO A 1118 12.49 -1.23 26.29
C PRO A 1118 13.78 -2.05 26.55
N GLU A 1119 14.48 -2.56 25.54
CA GLU A 1119 14.22 -2.42 24.09
C GLU A 1119 13.01 -3.23 23.61
N TYR A 1120 12.54 -2.94 22.40
CA TYR A 1120 11.37 -3.57 21.80
C TYR A 1120 11.78 -4.33 20.54
N GLU A 1121 11.32 -5.57 20.41
CA GLU A 1121 11.56 -6.45 19.26
C GLU A 1121 10.29 -6.58 18.41
N ILE A 1122 10.39 -6.50 17.08
CA ILE A 1122 9.25 -6.70 16.17
C ILE A 1122 9.23 -8.16 15.71
N ARG A 1123 8.12 -8.87 15.98
CA ARG A 1123 7.92 -10.27 15.62
C ARG A 1123 6.76 -10.43 14.63
N PRO A 1124 6.96 -11.11 13.49
CA PRO A 1124 5.86 -11.53 12.61
C PRO A 1124 5.08 -12.68 13.24
N LEU A 1125 3.75 -12.72 13.05
CA LEU A 1125 2.87 -13.77 13.58
C LEU A 1125 2.23 -14.66 12.51
N LEU A 1126 2.13 -14.18 11.26
CA LEU A 1126 1.64 -14.97 10.15
C LEU A 1126 2.82 -15.58 9.39
N GLU A 1127 2.67 -16.84 8.99
CA GLU A 1127 3.54 -17.46 7.99
C GLU A 1127 3.37 -16.72 6.66
N THR A 1128 4.43 -16.67 5.83
CA THR A 1128 4.50 -15.83 4.62
C THR A 1128 3.22 -15.89 3.80
N SER A 1129 2.48 -14.78 3.72
CA SER A 1129 1.30 -14.66 2.88
C SER A 1129 1.69 -14.59 1.40
N ASP A 1130 0.93 -15.24 0.51
CA ASP A 1130 0.92 -14.92 -0.92
C ASP A 1130 0.44 -13.48 -1.13
N CYS A 1131 1.35 -12.51 -0.98
CA CYS A 1131 1.12 -11.10 -1.25
C CYS A 1131 2.14 -10.60 -2.27
N TYR A 1132 1.72 -9.66 -3.12
CA TYR A 1132 2.59 -9.12 -4.16
C TYR A 1132 3.59 -8.15 -3.51
N SER A 1133 4.88 -8.50 -3.52
CA SER A 1133 5.96 -7.68 -2.94
C SER A 1133 6.10 -6.29 -3.59
N THR A 1134 5.57 -6.11 -4.80
CA THR A 1134 5.58 -4.85 -5.55
C THR A 1134 4.44 -3.89 -5.16
N ARG A 1135 3.42 -4.36 -4.42
CA ARG A 1135 2.29 -3.53 -3.99
C ARG A 1135 2.61 -2.70 -2.75
N PRO A 1136 2.02 -1.50 -2.61
CA PRO A 1136 2.16 -0.70 -1.41
C PRO A 1136 1.60 -1.44 -0.18
N SER A 1137 2.31 -1.34 0.94
CA SER A 1137 1.87 -1.88 2.24
C SER A 1137 1.13 -0.84 3.06
N THR A 1138 0.02 -1.25 3.67
CA THR A 1138 -0.82 -0.42 4.53
C THR A 1138 -0.94 -1.04 5.92
N LEU A 1139 -0.62 -0.28 6.97
CA LEU A 1139 -0.75 -0.74 8.36
C LEU A 1139 -2.12 -0.39 8.94
N LEU A 1140 -2.81 -1.39 9.49
CA LEU A 1140 -3.91 -1.19 10.44
C LEU A 1140 -3.36 -1.33 11.87
N GLY A 1141 -3.33 -0.24 12.63
CA GLY A 1141 -2.73 -0.21 13.96
C GLY A 1141 -3.60 0.50 15.00
N PHE A 1142 -3.24 0.38 16.28
CA PHE A 1142 -3.98 1.01 17.37
C PHE A 1142 -3.09 1.93 18.21
N VAL A 1143 -3.61 3.10 18.57
CA VAL A 1143 -2.95 4.01 19.51
C VAL A 1143 -3.63 3.93 20.86
N VAL A 1144 -2.88 3.45 21.85
CA VAL A 1144 -3.29 3.34 23.26
C VAL A 1144 -2.43 4.18 24.18
N SER A 1145 -2.80 4.30 25.46
CA SER A 1145 -2.00 5.06 26.44
C SER A 1145 -0.58 4.49 26.59
N LYS A 1146 -0.40 3.18 26.40
CA LYS A 1146 0.89 2.50 26.21
C LYS A 1146 1.35 2.61 24.74
N ASN A 1147 1.58 3.83 24.27
CA ASN A 1147 1.85 4.16 22.85
C ASN A 1147 3.24 3.75 22.34
N GLN A 1148 4.15 3.26 23.20
CA GLN A 1148 5.52 2.94 22.80
C GLN A 1148 5.58 1.90 21.67
N ARG A 1149 4.71 0.88 21.71
CA ARG A 1149 4.70 -0.19 20.70
C ARG A 1149 4.39 0.31 19.28
N ILE A 1150 3.36 1.15 19.12
CA ILE A 1150 3.02 1.68 17.78
C ILE A 1150 4.09 2.64 17.28
N LEU A 1151 4.69 3.43 18.17
CA LEU A 1151 5.78 4.32 17.82
C LEU A 1151 7.02 3.55 17.35
N THR A 1152 7.41 2.49 18.07
CA THR A 1152 8.50 1.60 17.65
C THR A 1152 8.22 0.96 16.30
N LEU A 1153 6.98 0.51 16.05
CA LEU A 1153 6.62 -0.13 14.78
C LEU A 1153 6.79 0.83 13.61
N LEU A 1154 6.30 2.07 13.74
CA LEU A 1154 6.42 3.12 12.71
C LEU A 1154 7.86 3.65 12.54
N GLU A 1155 8.70 3.53 13.55
CA GLU A 1155 10.12 3.94 13.48
C GLU A 1155 10.99 2.92 12.74
N ASN A 1156 10.66 1.63 12.85
CA ASN A 1156 11.46 0.52 12.31
C ASN A 1156 10.93 -0.04 10.99
N ARG A 1157 9.67 0.23 10.62
CA ARG A 1157 9.08 -0.20 9.36
C ARG A 1157 8.49 1.00 8.63
N ASP A 1158 8.80 1.09 7.34
CA ASP A 1158 8.22 2.07 6.45
C ASP A 1158 6.94 1.48 5.84
N TYR A 1159 5.84 2.24 5.89
CA TYR A 1159 4.55 1.89 5.29
C TYR A 1159 4.22 2.89 4.20
N SER A 1160 3.47 2.48 3.17
CA SER A 1160 2.93 3.43 2.21
C SER A 1160 1.80 4.24 2.82
N TRP A 1161 0.96 3.60 3.64
CA TRP A 1161 -0.12 4.22 4.40
C TRP A 1161 -0.30 3.56 5.77
N ALA A 1162 -0.87 4.26 6.75
CA ALA A 1162 -1.30 3.64 8.00
C ALA A 1162 -2.63 4.23 8.52
N GLU A 1163 -3.53 3.36 8.93
CA GLU A 1163 -4.77 3.69 9.62
C GLU A 1163 -4.63 3.36 11.10
N LEU A 1164 -4.66 4.37 11.95
CA LEU A 1164 -4.48 4.23 13.38
C LEU A 1164 -5.78 4.47 14.14
N PHE A 1165 -6.30 3.41 14.76
CA PHE A 1165 -7.50 3.45 15.58
C PHE A 1165 -7.16 3.97 17.00
N VAL A 1166 -7.84 5.03 17.42
CA VAL A 1166 -7.59 5.79 18.65
C VAL A 1166 -8.83 5.75 19.53
N SER A 1167 -8.67 5.73 20.86
CA SER A 1167 -9.82 5.79 21.79
C SER A 1167 -10.70 7.00 21.52
N SER A 1168 -12.02 6.81 21.40
CA SER A 1168 -13.02 7.90 21.42
C SER A 1168 -13.41 8.38 22.83
N GLY A 1169 -12.98 7.69 23.89
CA GLY A 1169 -13.38 7.98 25.28
C GLY A 1169 -12.88 9.31 25.86
N LYS A 1170 -13.53 9.77 26.96
CA LYS A 1170 -13.16 11.00 27.68
C LYS A 1170 -12.14 10.80 28.82
N SER A 1171 -11.78 9.55 29.14
CA SER A 1171 -10.85 9.23 30.22
C SER A 1171 -9.45 9.82 29.96
N TYR A 1172 -8.63 10.07 30.99
CA TYR A 1172 -7.29 10.66 30.73
C TYR A 1172 -6.37 9.69 29.99
N ARG A 1173 -6.54 8.37 30.12
CA ARG A 1173 -5.88 7.38 29.23
C ARG A 1173 -6.29 7.54 27.77
N SER A 1174 -7.55 7.88 27.51
CA SER A 1174 -8.06 8.12 26.16
C SER A 1174 -7.51 9.44 25.61
N GLN A 1175 -7.51 10.50 26.41
CA GLN A 1175 -6.88 11.78 26.06
C GLN A 1175 -5.37 11.64 25.81
N LEU A 1176 -4.66 10.85 26.61
CA LEU A 1176 -3.23 10.56 26.40
C LEU A 1176 -3.00 9.80 25.08
N ALA A 1177 -3.87 8.86 24.74
CA ALA A 1177 -3.81 8.15 23.46
C ALA A 1177 -4.10 9.08 22.27
N GLN A 1178 -5.08 9.97 22.37
CA GLN A 1178 -5.36 10.99 21.35
C GLN A 1178 -4.17 11.94 21.20
N MET A 1179 -3.58 12.39 22.31
CA MET A 1179 -2.39 13.22 22.29
C MET A 1179 -1.20 12.51 21.60
N ALA A 1180 -1.03 11.21 21.83
CA ALA A 1180 -0.03 10.40 21.13
C ALA A 1180 -0.36 10.26 19.64
N ALA A 1181 -1.62 10.01 19.28
CA ALA A 1181 -2.06 9.88 17.90
C ALA A 1181 -1.83 11.18 17.11
N ASP A 1182 -2.12 12.33 17.71
CA ASP A 1182 -1.84 13.62 17.08
C ASP A 1182 -0.33 13.84 16.87
N ILE A 1183 0.50 13.40 17.82
CA ILE A 1183 1.96 13.48 17.70
C ILE A 1183 2.45 12.58 16.56
N VAL A 1184 1.87 11.40 16.42
CA VAL A 1184 2.14 10.50 15.29
C VAL A 1184 1.71 11.14 13.98
N LYS A 1185 0.46 11.58 13.86
CA LYS A 1185 -0.10 12.22 12.66
C LYS A 1185 0.64 13.49 12.23
N SER A 1186 1.23 14.20 13.19
CA SER A 1186 2.06 15.36 12.88
C SER A 1186 3.48 14.99 12.44
N ASN A 1187 4.01 13.85 12.89
CA ASN A 1187 5.35 13.39 12.53
C ASN A 1187 5.39 12.53 11.26
N TYR A 1188 4.27 11.91 10.89
CA TYR A 1188 4.12 11.01 9.74
C TYR A 1188 2.91 11.44 8.91
N ASN A 1189 3.12 11.69 7.62
CA ASN A 1189 2.11 12.33 6.76
C ASN A 1189 1.14 11.33 6.14
N ASN A 1190 1.56 10.07 6.03
CA ASN A 1190 0.81 8.96 5.47
C ASN A 1190 -0.01 8.21 6.54
N ILE A 1191 -0.38 8.91 7.61
CA ILE A 1191 -1.10 8.32 8.74
C ILE A 1191 -2.43 9.03 8.95
N GLU A 1192 -3.50 8.26 8.89
CA GLU A 1192 -4.83 8.67 9.28
C GLU A 1192 -5.17 8.11 10.66
N THR A 1193 -5.96 8.86 11.42
CA THR A 1193 -6.34 8.51 12.79
C THR A 1193 -7.85 8.44 12.88
N ILE A 1194 -8.38 7.30 13.29
CA ILE A 1194 -9.82 7.04 13.36
C ILE A 1194 -10.22 6.90 14.83
N LEU A 1195 -11.30 7.58 15.24
CA LEU A 1195 -11.84 7.38 16.59
C LEU A 1195 -12.63 6.06 16.66
N SER A 1196 -12.32 5.26 17.67
CA SER A 1196 -12.82 3.89 17.82
C SER A 1196 -13.17 3.60 19.28
N ASP A 1197 -14.27 2.89 19.51
CA ASP A 1197 -14.55 2.30 20.83
C ASP A 1197 -13.58 1.14 21.10
N ARG A 1198 -13.12 1.02 22.34
CA ARG A 1198 -12.20 -0.04 22.78
C ARG A 1198 -12.89 -1.22 23.44
N LYS A 1199 -14.18 -1.07 23.78
CA LYS A 1199 -14.92 -2.04 24.61
C LYS A 1199 -15.83 -2.95 23.79
N ASN A 1200 -16.33 -2.48 22.65
CA ASN A 1200 -17.18 -3.29 21.79
C ASN A 1200 -16.38 -3.99 20.65
N PRO A 1201 -16.12 -5.31 20.73
CA PRO A 1201 -15.41 -6.03 19.67
C PRO A 1201 -16.16 -6.01 18.33
N GLU A 1202 -17.49 -5.94 18.33
CA GLU A 1202 -18.32 -5.85 17.11
C GLU A 1202 -18.06 -4.54 16.38
N GLU A 1203 -18.09 -3.41 17.09
CA GLU A 1203 -17.83 -2.09 16.51
C GLU A 1203 -16.39 -1.96 16.00
N ILE A 1204 -15.42 -2.53 16.73
CA ILE A 1204 -14.01 -2.55 16.29
C ILE A 1204 -13.87 -3.35 14.99
N LEU A 1205 -14.45 -4.57 14.94
CA LEU A 1205 -14.41 -5.40 13.73
C LEU A 1205 -15.10 -4.69 12.57
N LYS A 1206 -16.23 -4.02 12.81
CA LYS A 1206 -16.95 -3.23 11.82
C LYS A 1206 -16.06 -2.18 11.17
N GLN A 1207 -15.37 -1.38 11.98
CA GLN A 1207 -14.48 -0.33 11.49
C GLN A 1207 -13.26 -0.91 10.75
N LEU A 1208 -12.71 -2.02 11.24
CA LEU A 1208 -11.61 -2.73 10.60
C LEU A 1208 -12.01 -3.27 9.22
N LEU A 1209 -13.17 -3.91 9.10
CA LEU A 1209 -13.68 -4.43 7.83
C LEU A 1209 -13.93 -3.32 6.81
N ASN A 1210 -14.48 -2.18 7.24
CA ASN A 1210 -14.69 -1.02 6.37
C ASN A 1210 -13.37 -0.54 5.76
N LYS A 1211 -12.33 -0.38 6.58
CA LYS A 1211 -11.01 0.06 6.11
C LYS A 1211 -10.30 -1.04 5.31
N TYR A 1212 -10.43 -2.31 5.71
CA TYR A 1212 -9.91 -3.43 4.95
C TYR A 1212 -10.46 -3.44 3.52
N TYR A 1213 -11.77 -3.31 3.32
CA TYR A 1213 -12.36 -3.31 1.99
C TYR A 1213 -11.87 -2.13 1.13
N ALA A 1214 -11.89 -0.91 1.70
CA ALA A 1214 -11.43 0.28 1.01
C ALA A 1214 -9.96 0.17 0.54
N LEU A 1215 -9.10 -0.39 1.39
CA LEU A 1215 -7.65 -0.44 1.15
C LEU A 1215 -7.22 -1.68 0.36
N TYR A 1216 -7.79 -2.83 0.69
CA TYR A 1216 -7.46 -4.09 0.04
C TYR A 1216 -8.19 -4.18 -1.29
N VAL A 1217 -9.53 -4.20 -1.30
CA VAL A 1217 -10.33 -4.48 -2.50
C VAL A 1217 -10.25 -3.34 -3.51
N ASN A 1218 -10.57 -2.10 -3.11
CA ASN A 1218 -10.68 -0.99 -4.06
C ASN A 1218 -9.33 -0.43 -4.51
N GLN A 1219 -8.29 -0.50 -3.67
CA GLN A 1219 -7.01 0.15 -3.95
C GLN A 1219 -5.87 -0.82 -4.26
N GLY A 1220 -6.05 -2.12 -4.03
CA GLY A 1220 -5.01 -3.10 -4.30
C GLY A 1220 -3.81 -3.02 -3.36
N THR A 1221 -3.99 -2.61 -2.09
CA THR A 1221 -2.86 -2.55 -1.13
C THR A 1221 -2.68 -3.85 -0.35
N ASN A 1222 -1.45 -4.13 0.10
CA ASN A 1222 -1.16 -5.22 1.03
C ASN A 1222 -1.52 -4.76 2.45
N ILE A 1223 -2.39 -5.48 3.14
CA ILE A 1223 -2.80 -5.12 4.51
C ILE A 1223 -1.90 -5.80 5.53
N GLU A 1224 -1.25 -5.00 6.37
CA GLU A 1224 -0.50 -5.43 7.55
C GLU A 1224 -1.24 -5.00 8.81
N ILE A 1225 -1.21 -5.80 9.89
CA ILE A 1225 -1.86 -5.49 11.16
C ILE A 1225 -0.79 -5.29 12.24
N GLY A 1226 -0.93 -4.27 13.09
CA GLY A 1226 -0.12 -4.07 14.29
C GLY A 1226 -0.90 -4.37 15.58
N LEU A 1227 -0.48 -5.37 16.37
CA LEU A 1227 -1.10 -5.74 17.65
C LEU A 1227 -0.75 -4.77 18.81
N THR A 1228 -0.86 -3.48 18.56
CA THR A 1228 -0.49 -2.39 19.49
C THR A 1228 -1.62 -2.02 20.45
N GLY A 1229 -2.84 -2.54 20.23
CA GLY A 1229 -4.08 -2.19 20.94
C GLY A 1229 -4.35 -2.94 22.25
N THR A 1230 -5.63 -3.11 22.60
CA THR A 1230 -6.12 -3.90 23.74
C THR A 1230 -6.26 -5.39 23.38
N LYS A 1231 -6.59 -6.24 24.37
CA LYS A 1231 -6.88 -7.67 24.14
C LYS A 1231 -8.13 -7.87 23.26
N LEU A 1232 -9.18 -7.05 23.43
CA LEU A 1232 -10.37 -7.06 22.57
C LEU A 1232 -10.08 -6.58 21.14
N GLN A 1233 -9.23 -5.57 20.98
CA GLN A 1233 -8.78 -5.14 19.64
C GLN A 1233 -7.96 -6.23 18.94
N THR A 1234 -7.14 -6.98 19.71
CA THR A 1234 -6.40 -8.13 19.19
C THR A 1234 -7.34 -9.24 18.71
N LEU A 1235 -8.41 -9.51 19.46
CA LEU A 1235 -9.46 -10.45 19.05
C LEU A 1235 -10.15 -10.02 17.76
N ALA A 1236 -10.51 -8.73 17.63
CA ALA A 1236 -11.10 -8.22 16.40
C ALA A 1236 -10.15 -8.33 15.19
N CYS A 1237 -8.84 -8.13 15.40
CA CYS A 1237 -7.84 -8.37 14.36
C CYS A 1237 -7.74 -9.83 13.95
N ALA A 1238 -7.85 -10.75 14.92
CA ALA A 1238 -7.86 -12.19 14.64
C ALA A 1238 -9.10 -12.58 13.84
N ALA A 1239 -10.27 -12.03 14.20
CA ALA A 1239 -11.51 -12.21 13.46
C ALA A 1239 -11.44 -11.63 12.04
N LEU A 1240 -10.84 -10.45 11.84
CA LEU A 1240 -10.56 -9.93 10.50
C LEU A 1240 -9.66 -10.89 9.73
N SER A 1241 -8.57 -11.38 10.35
CA SER A 1241 -7.62 -12.28 9.70
C SER A 1241 -8.19 -13.65 9.36
N SER A 1242 -9.26 -14.10 10.01
CA SER A 1242 -9.91 -15.38 9.71
C SER A 1242 -10.88 -15.31 8.53
N ILE A 1243 -11.24 -14.10 8.06
CA ILE A 1243 -12.12 -13.90 6.89
C ILE A 1243 -11.49 -13.05 5.78
N GLY A 1244 -10.43 -12.30 6.08
CA GLY A 1244 -9.72 -11.41 5.17
C GLY A 1244 -8.30 -11.88 4.89
N LYS A 1245 -7.80 -11.63 3.68
CA LYS A 1245 -6.39 -11.86 3.33
C LYS A 1245 -5.51 -10.78 3.96
N ILE A 1246 -4.73 -11.16 4.96
CA ILE A 1246 -3.76 -10.29 5.66
C ILE A 1246 -2.34 -10.69 5.26
N SER A 1247 -1.52 -9.71 4.91
CA SER A 1247 -0.15 -9.97 4.46
C SER A 1247 0.80 -10.30 5.63
N GLN A 1248 0.67 -9.58 6.74
CA GLN A 1248 1.41 -9.86 7.96
C GLN A 1248 0.71 -9.27 9.19
N CYS A 1249 0.92 -9.90 10.34
CA CYS A 1249 0.50 -9.40 11.64
C CYS A 1249 1.74 -9.23 12.53
N TRP A 1250 1.98 -8.01 13.01
CA TRP A 1250 3.15 -7.64 13.78
C TRP A 1250 2.85 -7.54 15.26
N TYR A 1251 3.69 -8.20 16.04
CA TYR A 1251 3.75 -8.03 17.48
C TYR A 1251 5.03 -7.32 17.90
N VAL A 1252 4.88 -6.24 18.66
CA VAL A 1252 6.02 -5.54 19.27
C VAL A 1252 6.19 -6.08 20.70
N HIS A 1253 7.21 -6.90 20.89
CA HIS A 1253 7.56 -7.60 22.13
C HIS A 1253 8.49 -6.71 22.99
N PRO A 1254 8.12 -6.38 24.24
CA PRO A 1254 9.02 -5.66 25.15
C PRO A 1254 10.12 -6.59 25.69
N ALA A 1255 11.28 -6.04 26.06
CA ALA A 1255 12.36 -6.82 26.68
C ALA A 1255 11.91 -7.45 28.02
N GLU A 1256 11.13 -6.72 28.82
CA GLU A 1256 10.63 -7.18 30.12
C GLU A 1256 9.22 -6.65 30.42
N PHE A 1257 8.42 -7.46 31.13
CA PHE A 1257 7.12 -7.07 31.70
C PHE A 1257 7.25 -6.80 33.20
N ASP A 1258 6.70 -5.67 33.66
CA ASP A 1258 6.59 -5.39 35.10
C ASP A 1258 5.30 -6.02 35.64
N LYS A 1259 5.46 -7.10 36.42
CA LYS A 1259 4.37 -7.97 36.88
C LYS A 1259 3.44 -7.27 37.86
N ASP A 1260 3.96 -6.34 38.66
CA ASP A 1260 3.20 -5.64 39.70
C ASP A 1260 2.44 -4.43 39.15
N GLN A 1261 2.79 -3.97 37.95
CA GLN A 1261 2.31 -2.70 37.38
C GLN A 1261 1.59 -2.90 36.04
N PHE A 1262 0.74 -3.93 35.96
CA PHE A 1262 -0.05 -4.24 34.78
C PHE A 1262 -1.52 -3.82 34.93
N SER A 1263 -2.20 -4.34 35.96
CA SER A 1263 -3.60 -4.05 36.29
C SER A 1263 -3.89 -4.36 37.77
N ILE A 1264 -4.97 -3.79 38.32
CA ILE A 1264 -5.42 -4.00 39.71
C ILE A 1264 -6.88 -4.47 39.69
N GLY A 1265 -7.21 -5.48 40.50
CA GLY A 1265 -8.58 -5.96 40.69
C GLY A 1265 -9.20 -6.65 39.47
N ALA A 1266 -10.44 -7.09 39.62
CA ALA A 1266 -11.24 -7.71 38.58
C ALA A 1266 -12.69 -7.20 38.64
N LYS A 1267 -13.25 -6.84 37.47
CA LYS A 1267 -14.66 -6.49 37.30
C LYS A 1267 -15.45 -7.69 36.78
N GLU A 1268 -16.63 -7.42 36.21
CA GLU A 1268 -17.49 -8.41 35.56
C GLU A 1268 -16.77 -9.14 34.40
N THR A 1269 -16.99 -10.46 34.33
CA THR A 1269 -16.61 -11.29 33.17
C THR A 1269 -17.71 -11.21 32.12
N VAL A 1270 -17.35 -10.80 30.91
CA VAL A 1270 -18.26 -10.75 29.75
C VAL A 1270 -17.96 -11.91 28.81
N TYR A 1271 -19.02 -12.48 28.23
CA TYR A 1271 -18.93 -13.54 27.24
C TYR A 1271 -19.50 -13.07 25.91
N TYR A 1272 -18.77 -13.34 24.83
CA TYR A 1272 -19.16 -13.06 23.46
C TYR A 1272 -19.28 -14.35 22.68
N GLN A 1273 -20.37 -14.52 21.95
CA GLN A 1273 -20.56 -15.61 21.00
C GLN A 1273 -20.16 -15.11 19.61
N PHE A 1274 -19.21 -15.79 18.98
CA PHE A 1274 -18.81 -15.54 17.61
C PHE A 1274 -19.44 -16.62 16.73
N GLU A 1275 -20.23 -16.19 15.75
CA GLU A 1275 -20.82 -17.06 14.73
C GLU A 1275 -20.36 -16.57 13.36
N LYS A 1276 -19.62 -17.42 12.65
CA LYS A 1276 -19.31 -17.21 11.25
C LYS A 1276 -20.52 -17.66 10.43
N LYS A 1277 -21.03 -16.80 9.55
CA LYS A 1277 -22.21 -17.06 8.73
C LYS A 1277 -21.85 -17.58 7.34
#